data_AF-A0A1B7X7B9-F1
#
_entry.id   AF-A0A1B7X7B9-F1
#
_cell.length_a   1.000
_cell.length_b   1.000
_cell.length_c   1.000
_cell.angle_alpha   90.00
_cell.angle_beta   90.00
_cell.angle_gamma   90.00
#
_symmetry.space_group_name_H-M   'P 1'
#
loop_
_entity.id
_entity.type
_entity.pdbx_description
1 polymer ?
#
loop_
_entity_poly.entity_id
_entity_poly.type
_entity_poly.pdbx_seq_one_letter_code
_entity_poly.pdbx_strand_id
1 'polypeptide(L)'
;MGVKSYCYKSVYNSVVDSFTFNDIEFIDYQWQVYKIYDNKPSTAILPGPLNAVGAKPTSGFRSLNGTDQQLFDIPQSPTQTTSSLQIASTTDIRYHAGATNTLFRNLTASNFSSYTGGFTINFATGSVNYTAAYVADYSIRGNLIFDAQPRLISNLISNQTGKSSFETLDNPYAREWTQSGTRTGLGRVSQNNNTRHETILTGSNPLPNSDFFAIFGQYHDHGLDFLDKGNDGTVLIPLLPGDQLYKAGSTTNFMALSRGNTVRVRLGEGSKDSLLTELGLDQYALTQTWDVDNENAAVGRVGFTTIANGGNVVLNDQIITIPTGSTLNQVVDAFNKQSPFTGVIASIGSNAVLKLSPRNGKSFNFTSAFVDLNQTYGSTFSHGIFLREYKANGDLTGAMLTGSNNGIARWTDLKNNALQIGLVIHDIDVSSVPLVEVIPVGKPGAGRLGFVTLNKISGEKGYIFDTALLTADSVLVKSGSAFMIDLANNWRGATRPAGESQFNANGDLKDASVLNLHTVGGDGRANENLGLTSLHQIFANAHNAILEQLEVNISEYQKLNRGFTMSGEEKLEAAKLVTEQFYQHHVFQEYARRITPDLGAFAGVSAGFNPSILAEFASSTFRFGHSQLSETLAMANINPETGIALTEGKKDIPLLQAFLAPQLYTDKSAAEIVAGTSNQVGNLTDEYVTNTLRNALVGLPLDLAALNIGRGQDSGISSLNQARREMQAFLRNIRLTPGTTATNQTNNGIDARLAAQEANLRPYVSWRDFGNHLLHSNSLKGFIMAYSRDAILSSYSNNTSLNYWNNLQASNNAADASTYVAALSSAADAAILDNNFMGNAWTGTSVNALDPNYQGTSGNQDFQKISLWIGGLAEARVPGGMLGPTHNFIYSYQMQQLERGDENYYLSKLGGTDLLASIQGKVLADLVMESTGVRHLYHKIFAVNDADYELDSESNLEFNSNAALSAATKTVTDIFGVSQTVGLAGYVNDVFIGNGGNYLDARGELNPNGIGNASEMFGGTDDADTIKGLGGDDCIWGDGGNDVAYGGTGNDFIDGGTGNDNIFGEAGNDLLRGGDGNDDMFGGSENDDMYGGEGNDFIDGGTGSDDINGQAGNDQLFGGDDVDTLKGGEGNDKLYGEAGSDVLTGGMGNDSFYFDQPLATTGIDRITDFSPNLDKLVLSSVIYSQLSINGIGVNQFESIAGSSTANVIAEATRSSTRIVYNSNNGSLSYDIDGAGTSPGVQIATLSKFNAYFPSDVLSAQALFPILTASDFIIIG
;
A
#
# COMPACT_ATOMS: atom_id res chain seq x y z
N MET A 1 74.32 -24.52 16.74
CA MET A 1 74.05 -25.02 18.11
C MET A 1 74.02 -23.82 19.06
N GLY A 2 72.92 -23.32 19.63
CA GLY A 2 71.49 -23.65 19.58
C GLY A 2 70.75 -22.84 20.66
N VAL A 3 70.10 -21.74 20.23
CA VAL A 3 68.95 -20.95 20.73
C VAL A 3 68.84 -20.55 22.23
N LYS A 4 68.60 -19.24 22.48
CA LYS A 4 68.31 -18.57 23.78
C LYS A 4 67.26 -17.44 23.64
N SER A 5 66.22 -17.51 24.48
CA SER A 5 65.73 -16.53 25.49
C SER A 5 65.29 -15.06 25.21
N TYR A 6 64.02 -14.81 25.59
CA TYR A 6 63.41 -13.79 26.51
C TYR A 6 63.07 -12.31 26.14
N CYS A 7 61.80 -11.95 26.46
CA CYS A 7 61.18 -10.72 27.02
C CYS A 7 60.87 -9.40 26.21
N TYR A 8 59.62 -8.93 26.38
CA TYR A 8 59.02 -7.56 26.39
C TYR A 8 59.05 -6.58 25.17
N LYS A 9 57.85 -6.02 24.88
CA LYS A 9 57.49 -4.63 24.46
C LYS A 9 57.78 -4.09 23.02
N SER A 10 56.68 -3.75 22.32
CA SER A 10 56.38 -2.54 21.50
C SER A 10 57.14 -2.20 20.19
N VAL A 11 56.39 -1.45 19.33
CA VAL A 11 56.81 -0.49 18.27
C VAL A 11 56.85 -1.08 16.84
N TYR A 12 55.86 -0.83 15.96
CA TYR A 12 55.61 0.36 15.12
C TYR A 12 56.74 0.71 14.13
N ASN A 13 56.39 0.85 12.84
CA ASN A 13 57.17 1.48 11.75
C ASN A 13 58.47 0.76 11.35
N SER A 14 58.95 0.75 10.10
CA SER A 14 58.63 1.35 8.80
C SER A 14 59.69 0.73 7.84
N VAL A 15 59.61 0.75 6.50
CA VAL A 15 59.73 1.90 5.57
C VAL A 15 59.41 1.31 4.17
N VAL A 16 58.34 1.74 3.49
CA VAL A 16 58.14 2.92 2.60
C VAL A 16 58.93 2.87 1.27
N ASP A 17 58.18 2.84 0.16
CA ASP A 17 58.23 3.70 -1.04
C ASP A 17 57.54 2.93 -2.20
N SER A 18 56.56 3.41 -2.97
CA SER A 18 56.02 4.75 -3.19
C SER A 18 54.73 4.61 -4.02
N PHE A 19 53.58 5.08 -3.52
CA PHE A 19 52.43 5.42 -4.37
C PHE A 19 52.31 6.94 -4.36
N THR A 20 52.46 7.53 -5.54
CA THR A 20 52.53 8.98 -5.73
C THR A 20 51.17 9.63 -5.52
N PHE A 21 51.18 10.65 -4.66
CA PHE A 21 50.16 11.69 -4.49
C PHE A 21 49.58 12.15 -5.83
N ASN A 22 48.28 11.92 -6.07
CA ASN A 22 47.38 12.84 -6.79
C ASN A 22 45.88 12.44 -6.86
N ASP A 23 45.43 11.33 -6.24
CA ASP A 23 44.02 10.88 -6.36
C ASP A 23 43.21 10.90 -5.04
N ILE A 24 43.61 11.70 -4.04
CA ILE A 24 42.86 11.83 -2.76
C ILE A 24 42.27 13.24 -2.66
N GLU A 25 41.14 13.48 -3.31
CA GLU A 25 40.27 14.62 -2.98
C GLU A 25 38.77 14.30 -2.97
N PHE A 26 38.36 13.04 -3.19
CA PHE A 26 36.93 12.67 -3.16
C PHE A 26 36.53 11.68 -2.06
N ILE A 27 37.49 10.95 -1.46
CA ILE A 27 37.22 9.98 -0.39
C ILE A 27 37.21 10.64 1.01
N ASP A 28 37.87 11.80 1.17
CA ASP A 28 37.95 12.50 2.47
C ASP A 28 36.65 13.26 2.84
N TYR A 29 35.75 13.51 1.87
CA TYR A 29 34.47 14.18 2.13
C TYR A 29 33.42 13.24 2.76
N GLN A 30 33.49 11.94 2.48
CA GLN A 30 32.57 10.95 3.05
C GLN A 30 32.98 10.52 4.47
N TRP A 31 34.26 10.67 4.84
CA TRP A 31 34.78 10.24 6.15
C TRP A 31 34.88 11.36 7.20
N GLN A 32 34.88 12.65 6.82
CA GLN A 32 34.89 13.75 7.79
C GLN A 32 33.51 14.05 8.41
N VAL A 33 32.41 13.63 7.77
CA VAL A 33 31.06 13.81 8.34
C VAL A 33 30.82 12.86 9.53
N TYR A 34 31.51 11.72 9.59
CA TYR A 34 31.27 10.71 10.64
C TYR A 34 32.14 10.84 11.90
N LYS A 35 33.26 11.58 11.85
CA LYS A 35 34.16 11.74 13.02
C LYS A 35 33.82 12.89 13.96
N ILE A 36 32.78 13.69 13.68
CA ILE A 36 32.32 14.76 14.57
C ILE A 36 31.21 14.28 15.53
N TYR A 37 30.66 13.08 15.31
CA TYR A 37 29.55 12.55 16.12
C TYR A 37 29.89 11.22 16.78
N ASP A 38 30.95 11.18 17.59
CA ASP A 38 31.12 10.10 18.57
C ASP A 38 30.89 10.61 19.99
N ASN A 39 29.92 9.96 20.64
CA ASN A 39 29.49 9.98 22.03
C ASN A 39 30.47 10.58 23.06
N LYS A 40 30.06 11.66 23.77
CA LYS A 40 30.11 11.76 25.26
C LYS A 40 29.13 12.83 25.80
N PRO A 41 28.40 12.57 26.91
CA PRO A 41 27.60 13.56 27.61
C PRO A 41 28.47 14.36 28.60
N SER A 42 28.33 15.69 28.64
CA SER A 42 28.38 16.57 29.84
C SER A 42 28.91 18.01 29.59
N THR A 43 28.04 18.99 29.90
CA THR A 43 28.28 20.30 30.55
C THR A 43 29.45 21.21 30.15
N ALA A 44 29.13 22.49 29.84
CA ALA A 44 29.58 23.72 30.54
C ALA A 44 30.21 24.88 29.70
N ILE A 45 29.52 26.03 29.78
CA ILE A 45 30.01 27.40 30.09
C ILE A 45 30.63 28.29 28.98
N LEU A 46 29.91 29.39 28.68
CA LEU A 46 30.38 30.69 28.11
C LEU A 46 31.33 31.41 29.09
N PRO A 47 32.37 32.18 28.66
CA PRO A 47 32.11 33.57 28.25
C PRO A 47 33.16 34.28 27.34
N GLY A 48 32.66 35.16 26.46
CA GLY A 48 33.07 36.59 26.42
C GLY A 48 34.39 37.00 25.71
N PRO A 49 34.62 38.32 25.55
CA PRO A 49 34.48 39.02 24.27
C PRO A 49 35.72 39.88 23.91
N LEU A 50 35.68 40.64 22.80
CA LEU A 50 35.91 42.11 22.76
C LEU A 50 36.37 42.59 21.36
N ASN A 51 35.60 43.57 20.86
CA ASN A 51 36.05 44.83 20.25
C ASN A 51 36.62 44.80 18.82
N ALA A 52 36.42 45.81 17.96
CA ALA A 52 35.73 47.09 18.01
C ALA A 52 36.00 47.80 16.65
N VAL A 53 34.98 48.37 16.03
CA VAL A 53 34.82 49.82 15.76
C VAL A 53 35.30 50.36 14.39
N GLY A 54 34.35 51.06 13.74
CA GLY A 54 34.56 52.28 12.95
C GLY A 54 34.66 52.07 11.44
N ALA A 55 34.05 52.85 10.54
CA ALA A 55 33.26 54.07 10.64
C ALA A 55 32.51 54.31 9.30
N LYS A 56 31.35 54.98 9.38
CA LYS A 56 30.57 55.63 8.31
C LYS A 56 31.34 56.82 7.66
N PRO A 57 30.80 57.67 6.74
CA PRO A 57 29.59 57.63 5.87
C PRO A 57 29.88 58.15 4.41
N THR A 58 28.79 58.41 3.66
CA THR A 58 28.55 59.48 2.64
C THR A 58 28.35 58.94 1.21
N SER A 59 27.46 59.43 0.33
CA SER A 59 26.27 60.31 0.33
C SER A 59 25.91 60.55 -1.16
N GLY A 60 24.65 60.78 -1.52
CA GLY A 60 24.26 61.50 -2.76
C GLY A 60 23.03 60.94 -3.48
N PHE A 61 21.80 61.44 -3.25
CA PHE A 61 21.13 62.57 -3.94
C PHE A 61 20.69 62.30 -5.41
N ARG A 62 19.38 62.07 -5.68
CA ARG A 62 18.36 63.07 -6.14
C ARG A 62 17.05 62.45 -6.71
N SER A 63 15.93 62.81 -6.06
CA SER A 63 14.55 63.25 -6.49
C SER A 63 14.15 63.29 -7.99
N LEU A 64 12.87 63.35 -8.45
CA LEU A 64 11.46 63.29 -7.96
C LEU A 64 10.52 63.52 -9.20
N ASN A 65 9.25 63.11 -9.07
CA ASN A 65 7.98 63.76 -9.50
C ASN A 65 7.22 63.43 -10.81
N GLY A 66 5.88 63.31 -10.63
CA GLY A 66 4.80 63.64 -11.59
C GLY A 66 3.58 62.70 -11.56
N THR A 67 2.82 62.56 -10.46
CA THR A 67 1.43 63.08 -10.25
C THR A 67 0.46 63.07 -11.43
N ASP A 68 -0.67 62.34 -11.28
CA ASP A 68 -2.01 62.90 -11.44
C ASP A 68 -3.01 62.23 -10.47
N GLN A 69 -3.68 63.07 -9.66
CA GLN A 69 -4.77 62.74 -8.74
C GLN A 69 -6.13 63.02 -9.42
N GLN A 70 -7.18 62.30 -9.01
CA GLN A 70 -8.39 62.85 -8.33
C GLN A 70 -9.70 62.08 -8.64
N LEU A 71 -10.36 61.66 -7.54
CA LEU A 71 -11.79 61.83 -7.19
C LEU A 71 -12.89 61.29 -8.14
N PHE A 72 -13.78 60.42 -7.66
CA PHE A 72 -15.13 60.79 -7.18
C PHE A 72 -16.00 59.59 -6.75
N ASP A 73 -17.00 59.96 -5.96
CA ASP A 73 -17.88 59.22 -5.05
C ASP A 73 -18.82 58.12 -5.58
N ILE A 74 -19.22 57.31 -4.59
CA ILE A 74 -20.32 56.35 -4.50
C ILE A 74 -21.69 57.04 -4.68
N PRO A 75 -22.65 56.44 -5.39
CA PRO A 75 -24.08 56.67 -5.15
C PRO A 75 -24.76 55.46 -4.47
N GLN A 76 -25.79 55.83 -3.73
CA GLN A 76 -26.47 55.12 -2.65
C GLN A 76 -27.37 53.92 -3.06
N SER A 77 -27.60 53.06 -2.05
CA SER A 77 -28.59 51.99 -1.88
C SER A 77 -29.94 52.17 -2.60
N PRO A 78 -30.63 51.06 -2.93
CA PRO A 78 -31.78 50.73 -2.08
C PRO A 78 -31.97 49.23 -1.77
N THR A 79 -32.26 48.98 -0.49
CA THR A 79 -33.24 48.02 0.06
C THR A 79 -33.10 46.51 -0.16
N GLN A 80 -32.98 45.82 0.98
CA GLN A 80 -33.28 44.41 1.17
C GLN A 80 -34.65 44.02 0.58
N THR A 81 -34.68 42.93 -0.18
CA THR A 81 -35.81 41.97 -0.11
C THR A 81 -35.26 40.55 -0.09
N THR A 82 -35.74 39.80 0.88
CA THR A 82 -35.56 38.37 1.06
C THR A 82 -36.20 37.60 -0.11
N SER A 83 -35.48 36.62 -0.65
CA SER A 83 -35.95 35.25 -0.98
C SER A 83 -35.44 34.69 -2.32
N SER A 84 -35.17 33.39 -2.25
CA SER A 84 -35.13 32.37 -3.31
C SER A 84 -33.84 32.13 -4.09
N LEU A 85 -33.43 30.86 -3.98
CA LEU A 85 -32.61 30.09 -4.91
C LEU A 85 -32.70 30.57 -6.37
N GLN A 86 -31.54 30.73 -7.00
CA GLN A 86 -31.38 30.58 -8.44
C GLN A 86 -30.29 29.53 -8.68
N ILE A 87 -30.73 28.27 -8.70
CA ILE A 87 -30.06 27.20 -9.44
C ILE A 87 -30.25 27.56 -10.92
N ALA A 88 -29.18 28.00 -11.58
CA ALA A 88 -29.18 28.15 -13.02
C ALA A 88 -28.98 26.77 -13.66
N SER A 89 -30.05 26.26 -14.25
CA SER A 89 -30.11 25.04 -15.04
C SER A 89 -29.32 25.17 -16.33
N THR A 90 -28.48 24.17 -16.62
CA THR A 90 -28.23 23.74 -18.01
C THR A 90 -28.60 22.27 -18.10
N THR A 91 -29.79 22.05 -18.63
CA THR A 91 -30.34 20.76 -19.00
C THR A 91 -29.63 20.25 -20.25
N ASP A 92 -28.69 19.33 -20.06
CA ASP A 92 -28.45 18.24 -21.02
C ASP A 92 -28.14 16.96 -20.23
N ILE A 93 -29.17 16.14 -20.05
CA ILE A 93 -29.27 15.09 -19.01
C ILE A 93 -28.94 13.71 -19.62
N ARG A 94 -28.02 13.63 -20.60
CA ARG A 94 -27.54 12.36 -21.15
C ARG A 94 -26.05 12.38 -21.49
N TYR A 95 -25.24 12.57 -20.45
CA TYR A 95 -23.89 12.05 -20.36
C TYR A 95 -23.67 11.55 -18.92
N HIS A 96 -24.05 10.30 -18.67
CA HIS A 96 -23.60 9.50 -17.53
C HIS A 96 -22.22 8.92 -17.94
N ALA A 97 -21.04 9.36 -17.49
CA ALA A 97 -20.47 9.40 -16.15
C ALA A 97 -21.35 10.07 -15.07
N GLY A 98 -22.34 9.31 -14.60
CA GLY A 98 -23.32 9.79 -13.64
C GLY A 98 -22.78 9.75 -12.22
N ALA A 99 -22.17 10.85 -11.78
CA ALA A 99 -22.55 11.55 -10.56
C ALA A 99 -21.66 12.79 -10.40
N THR A 100 -22.29 13.94 -10.21
CA THR A 100 -21.66 15.14 -9.65
C THR A 100 -21.12 14.80 -8.24
N ASN A 101 -19.90 14.26 -8.11
CA ASN A 101 -19.35 13.85 -6.81
C ASN A 101 -17.83 13.55 -6.83
N THR A 102 -17.00 14.31 -7.56
CA THR A 102 -15.55 14.22 -7.31
C THR A 102 -15.25 14.88 -5.96
N LEU A 103 -14.64 14.13 -5.04
CA LEU A 103 -14.31 14.55 -3.67
C LEU A 103 -13.60 15.91 -3.63
N PHE A 104 -12.62 16.09 -4.51
CA PHE A 104 -11.89 17.35 -4.66
C PHE A 104 -12.36 18.10 -5.90
N ARG A 105 -12.61 19.41 -5.75
CA ARG A 105 -12.97 20.32 -6.86
C ARG A 105 -11.76 21.20 -7.16
N ASN A 106 -11.04 20.91 -8.25
CA ASN A 106 -9.86 21.71 -8.60
C ASN A 106 -10.23 23.13 -9.01
N LEU A 107 -9.81 24.11 -8.20
CA LEU A 107 -9.68 25.51 -8.55
C LEU A 107 -8.27 25.74 -9.12
N THR A 108 -8.10 25.73 -10.43
CA THR A 108 -6.81 26.02 -11.09
C THR A 108 -6.48 27.53 -11.17
N ALA A 109 -6.98 28.39 -10.28
CA ALA A 109 -6.67 29.82 -10.37
C ALA A 109 -6.59 30.62 -9.06
N SER A 110 -7.23 30.22 -7.95
CA SER A 110 -7.38 31.14 -6.79
C SER A 110 -6.54 30.82 -5.54
N ASN A 111 -5.95 29.62 -5.45
CA ASN A 111 -5.39 29.13 -4.18
C ASN A 111 -3.86 28.95 -4.18
N PHE A 112 -3.18 29.18 -5.30
CA PHE A 112 -1.73 29.34 -5.28
C PHE A 112 -1.43 30.66 -4.60
N SER A 113 -0.87 30.61 -3.40
CA SER A 113 -0.39 31.81 -2.71
C SER A 113 0.69 32.46 -3.56
N SER A 114 0.34 33.53 -4.27
CA SER A 114 1.32 34.44 -4.86
C SER A 114 2.06 35.11 -3.70
N TYR A 115 3.29 34.65 -3.44
CA TYR A 115 4.13 35.28 -2.42
C TYR A 115 4.81 36.48 -3.03
N THR A 116 4.49 37.69 -2.56
CA THR A 116 5.24 38.89 -2.95
C THR A 116 6.51 39.00 -2.11
N GLY A 117 7.66 38.97 -2.77
CA GLY A 117 8.98 38.89 -2.16
C GLY A 117 9.49 37.44 -2.09
N GLY A 118 10.70 37.19 -2.62
CA GLY A 118 11.30 35.86 -2.64
C GLY A 118 12.82 35.86 -2.76
N PHE A 119 13.42 34.70 -2.57
CA PHE A 119 14.87 34.52 -2.64
C PHE A 119 15.29 34.10 -4.05
N THR A 120 16.25 34.80 -4.63
CA THR A 120 16.85 34.45 -5.93
C THR A 120 18.32 34.10 -5.77
N ILE A 121 18.87 33.36 -6.73
CA ILE A 121 20.26 32.92 -6.69
C ILE A 121 21.03 33.68 -7.74
N ASN A 122 22.11 34.31 -7.31
CA ASN A 122 23.09 34.83 -8.25
C ASN A 122 23.98 33.66 -8.70
N PHE A 123 23.70 33.11 -9.87
CA PHE A 123 24.46 31.98 -10.42
C PHE A 123 25.95 32.28 -10.65
N ALA A 124 26.37 33.55 -10.71
CA ALA A 124 27.79 33.90 -10.85
C ALA A 124 28.54 33.87 -9.51
N THR A 125 27.87 34.14 -8.40
CA THR A 125 28.49 34.27 -7.07
C THR A 125 28.02 33.20 -6.07
N GLY A 126 26.98 32.44 -6.40
CA GLY A 126 26.36 31.47 -5.50
C GLY A 126 25.60 32.09 -4.32
N SER A 127 25.50 33.42 -4.26
CA SER A 127 24.85 34.14 -3.17
C SER A 127 23.33 34.14 -3.35
N VAL A 128 22.60 33.90 -2.27
CA VAL A 128 21.15 34.05 -2.24
C VAL A 128 20.78 35.48 -1.87
N ASN A 129 19.88 36.11 -2.63
CA ASN A 129 19.46 37.49 -2.41
C ASN A 129 17.93 37.57 -2.28
N TYR A 130 17.44 38.35 -1.32
CA TYR A 130 16.01 38.65 -1.26
C TYR A 130 15.63 39.70 -2.31
N THR A 131 14.58 39.42 -3.08
CA THR A 131 14.04 40.27 -4.14
C THR A 131 12.59 40.62 -3.82
N ALA A 132 12.32 41.87 -3.45
CA ALA A 132 11.01 42.31 -3.00
C ALA A 132 9.91 42.28 -4.08
N ALA A 133 10.27 42.31 -5.36
CA ALA A 133 9.33 42.27 -6.49
C ALA A 133 9.08 40.85 -7.05
N TYR A 134 9.75 39.84 -6.50
CA TYR A 134 9.62 38.47 -6.98
C TYR A 134 8.27 37.88 -6.53
N VAL A 135 7.55 37.20 -7.43
CA VAL A 135 6.33 36.47 -7.09
C VAL A 135 6.50 35.01 -7.48
N ALA A 136 6.47 34.13 -6.48
CA ALA A 136 6.38 32.69 -6.73
C ALA A 136 4.95 32.36 -7.14
N ASP A 137 4.75 31.94 -8.37
CA ASP A 137 3.45 31.56 -8.91
C ASP A 137 3.58 30.21 -9.63
N TYR A 138 3.08 29.17 -8.97
CA TYR A 138 3.08 27.79 -9.47
C TYR A 138 2.07 27.56 -10.60
N SER A 139 1.20 28.53 -10.89
CA SER A 139 0.31 28.46 -12.06
C SER A 139 1.06 28.72 -13.37
N ILE A 140 2.12 29.54 -13.36
CA ILE A 140 2.87 29.90 -14.56
C ILE A 140 3.78 28.74 -14.97
N ARG A 141 3.53 28.08 -16.11
CA ARG A 141 4.35 26.97 -16.65
C ARG A 141 5.49 27.47 -17.56
N GLY A 142 6.51 26.65 -17.80
CA GLY A 142 7.62 26.93 -18.72
C GLY A 142 8.72 27.89 -18.22
N ASN A 143 8.57 28.45 -17.01
CA ASN A 143 9.55 29.34 -16.37
C ASN A 143 10.24 28.69 -15.17
N LEU A 144 11.36 29.28 -14.74
CA LEU A 144 12.00 28.97 -13.46
C LEU A 144 11.22 29.61 -12.31
N ILE A 145 10.83 28.80 -11.33
CA ILE A 145 10.26 29.26 -10.06
C ILE A 145 11.35 29.20 -9.01
N PHE A 146 11.47 30.22 -8.17
CA PHE A 146 12.37 30.25 -7.02
C PHE A 146 11.54 30.28 -5.75
N ASP A 147 11.58 29.22 -4.96
CA ASP A 147 10.81 29.13 -3.73
C ASP A 147 11.61 28.46 -2.61
N ALA A 148 11.97 29.24 -1.59
CA ALA A 148 12.71 28.75 -0.43
C ALA A 148 11.80 28.15 0.65
N GLN A 149 10.49 28.32 0.57
CA GLN A 149 9.57 27.88 1.62
C GLN A 149 9.61 26.38 1.88
N PRO A 150 9.65 25.49 0.87
CA PRO A 150 9.66 24.04 1.13
C PRO A 150 10.82 23.61 2.04
N ARG A 151 12.03 24.16 1.81
CA ARG A 151 13.20 23.86 2.66
C ARG A 151 13.11 24.51 4.03
N LEU A 152 12.54 25.71 4.14
CA LEU A 152 12.30 26.34 5.44
C LEU A 152 11.32 25.54 6.30
N ILE A 153 10.23 25.06 5.70
CA ILE A 153 9.24 24.23 6.39
C ILE A 153 9.89 22.93 6.85
N SER A 154 10.62 22.22 5.98
CA SER A 154 11.36 21.00 6.34
C SER A 154 12.33 21.24 7.50
N ASN A 155 13.15 22.30 7.46
CA ASN A 155 14.12 22.62 8.51
C ASN A 155 13.52 22.89 9.88
N LEU A 156 12.28 23.40 9.91
CA LEU A 156 11.62 23.81 11.15
C LEU A 156 10.69 22.74 11.73
N ILE A 157 10.19 21.83 10.90
CA ILE A 157 9.16 20.85 11.30
C ILE A 157 9.71 19.42 11.23
N SER A 158 10.31 19.03 10.11
CA SER A 158 10.65 17.62 9.85
C SER A 158 11.94 17.13 10.49
N ASN A 159 12.55 17.93 11.36
CA ASN A 159 13.84 17.63 11.93
C ASN A 159 13.76 16.67 13.12
N GLN A 160 14.45 15.52 13.04
CA GLN A 160 14.60 14.57 14.14
C GLN A 160 15.63 15.01 15.20
N THR A 161 16.53 15.96 14.91
CA THR A 161 17.56 16.36 15.88
C THR A 161 16.93 17.11 17.05
N GLY A 162 16.89 16.48 18.22
CA GLY A 162 16.27 17.03 19.43
C GLY A 162 15.12 16.20 19.98
N LYS A 163 14.75 15.08 19.34
CA LYS A 163 13.88 14.07 19.96
C LYS A 163 14.56 13.52 21.21
N SER A 164 13.79 13.39 22.29
CA SER A 164 14.18 12.47 23.37
C SER A 164 14.08 11.03 22.84
N SER A 165 14.81 10.07 23.43
CA SER A 165 14.67 8.65 23.06
C SER A 165 13.22 8.15 23.16
N PHE A 166 12.39 8.81 23.97
CA PHE A 166 10.95 8.59 24.09
C PHE A 166 10.17 8.99 22.83
N GLU A 167 10.49 10.11 22.18
CA GLU A 167 9.78 10.58 20.96
C GLU A 167 10.24 9.86 19.66
N THR A 168 11.32 9.07 19.74
CA THR A 168 11.79 8.21 18.64
C THR A 168 11.16 6.82 18.63
N LEU A 169 10.56 6.38 19.75
CA LEU A 169 10.15 4.98 19.95
C LEU A 169 8.69 4.82 20.39
N ASP A 170 7.97 5.92 20.60
CA ASP A 170 6.64 5.89 21.23
C ASP A 170 5.62 5.07 20.44
N ASN A 171 4.70 4.45 21.19
CA ASN A 171 3.64 3.60 20.70
C ASN A 171 2.86 4.31 19.56
N PRO A 172 2.65 3.67 18.40
CA PRO A 172 1.92 4.25 17.29
C PRO A 172 0.48 4.71 17.59
N TYR A 173 -0.03 4.51 18.81
CA TYR A 173 -1.37 4.88 19.25
C TYR A 173 -1.36 5.85 20.45
N ALA A 174 -0.20 6.35 20.88
CA ALA A 174 -0.03 7.13 22.12
C ALA A 174 -0.88 8.42 22.20
N ARG A 175 -1.34 8.95 21.06
CA ARG A 175 -2.24 10.12 21.01
C ARG A 175 -3.40 9.92 20.05
N GLU A 176 -4.32 9.04 20.46
CA GLU A 176 -5.60 8.90 19.78
C GLU A 176 -6.43 10.18 19.87
N TRP A 177 -7.13 10.49 18.79
CA TRP A 177 -8.02 11.64 18.73
C TRP A 177 -9.21 11.50 19.71
N THR A 178 -9.20 12.25 20.82
CA THR A 178 -10.34 12.34 21.76
C THR A 178 -11.09 13.65 21.58
N GLN A 179 -12.08 13.71 20.68
CA GLN A 179 -13.07 14.78 20.74
C GLN A 179 -14.17 14.39 21.73
N SER A 180 -14.33 15.19 22.78
CA SER A 180 -15.33 15.02 23.83
C SER A 180 -16.76 14.97 23.26
N GLY A 181 -17.17 13.76 22.87
CA GLY A 181 -18.49 13.38 22.41
C GLY A 181 -18.69 11.88 22.65
N THR A 182 -18.78 11.48 23.92
CA THR A 182 -19.32 10.20 24.43
C THR A 182 -19.15 8.97 23.52
N ARG A 183 -18.03 8.25 23.68
CA ARG A 183 -18.02 6.78 23.60
C ARG A 183 -17.73 6.21 24.99
N THR A 184 -18.69 6.35 25.89
CA THR A 184 -18.79 5.50 27.07
C THR A 184 -19.43 4.18 26.60
N GLY A 185 -18.59 3.24 26.20
CA GLY A 185 -19.01 1.94 25.72
C GLY A 185 -17.97 1.39 24.77
N LEU A 186 -17.14 0.47 25.28
CA LEU A 186 -16.40 -0.49 24.49
C LEU A 186 -17.43 -1.38 23.75
N GLY A 187 -18.06 -0.83 22.72
CA GLY A 187 -18.77 -1.61 21.72
C GLY A 187 -17.77 -1.86 20.61
N ARG A 188 -17.06 -3.01 20.70
CA ARG A 188 -16.48 -3.66 19.53
C ARG A 188 -17.56 -3.62 18.44
N VAL A 189 -17.26 -3.02 17.29
CA VAL A 189 -18.14 -3.18 16.14
C VAL A 189 -17.94 -4.63 15.74
N SER A 190 -18.83 -5.53 16.18
CA SER A 190 -18.86 -6.87 15.59
C SER A 190 -19.28 -6.68 14.14
N GLN A 191 -18.30 -6.80 13.24
CA GLN A 191 -18.58 -6.93 11.82
C GLN A 191 -19.03 -8.38 11.63
N ASN A 192 -20.33 -8.64 11.79
CA ASN A 192 -20.95 -9.95 11.52
C ASN A 192 -21.01 -10.25 10.01
N ASN A 193 -20.02 -9.82 9.22
CA ASN A 193 -19.97 -10.02 7.78
C ASN A 193 -18.52 -10.19 7.31
N ASN A 194 -18.03 -11.43 7.34
CA ASN A 194 -17.04 -11.98 6.42
C ASN A 194 -15.67 -11.26 6.34
N THR A 195 -15.22 -10.67 7.44
CA THR A 195 -13.91 -10.02 7.57
C THR A 195 -12.99 -10.86 8.47
N ARG A 196 -12.71 -12.07 7.97
CA ARG A 196 -12.03 -13.19 8.66
C ARG A 196 -10.51 -13.06 8.50
N HIS A 197 -9.88 -12.29 9.40
CA HIS A 197 -8.46 -11.83 9.44
C HIS A 197 -8.31 -10.31 9.66
N GLU A 198 -9.39 -9.57 9.91
CA GLU A 198 -9.22 -8.16 10.24
C GLU A 198 -8.53 -8.04 11.59
N THR A 199 -7.22 -7.78 11.55
CA THR A 199 -6.40 -7.30 12.66
C THR A 199 -7.02 -6.01 13.19
N ILE A 200 -8.09 -6.13 13.97
CA ILE A 200 -8.40 -5.11 14.96
C ILE A 200 -7.25 -5.26 15.94
N LEU A 201 -6.34 -4.28 15.93
CA LEU A 201 -5.33 -4.11 16.95
C LEU A 201 -6.06 -3.85 18.29
N THR A 202 -6.58 -4.91 18.91
CA THR A 202 -7.43 -4.86 20.11
C THR A 202 -6.63 -4.79 21.39
N GLY A 203 -5.31 -4.92 21.31
CA GLY A 203 -4.41 -4.80 22.44
C GLY A 203 -4.23 -3.34 22.89
N SER A 204 -4.15 -3.13 24.19
CA SER A 204 -3.70 -1.87 24.81
C SER A 204 -2.26 -1.48 24.46
N ASN A 205 -1.51 -2.33 23.73
CA ASN A 205 -0.16 -2.09 23.24
C ASN A 205 0.14 -2.95 21.98
N PRO A 206 -0.26 -2.53 20.77
CA PRO A 206 0.01 -3.27 19.54
C PRO A 206 1.49 -3.24 19.12
N LEU A 207 1.90 -4.27 18.38
CA LEU A 207 3.26 -4.44 17.89
C LEU A 207 3.71 -3.30 16.96
N PRO A 208 4.96 -2.82 17.10
CA PRO A 208 5.49 -1.76 16.24
C PRO A 208 5.62 -2.22 14.78
N ASN A 209 5.70 -1.26 13.86
CA ASN A 209 5.90 -1.57 12.45
C ASN A 209 7.33 -2.04 12.20
N SER A 210 7.48 -3.03 11.31
CA SER A 210 8.78 -3.44 10.79
C SER A 210 9.30 -2.45 9.75
N ASP A 211 10.61 -2.39 9.53
CA ASP A 211 11.18 -1.66 8.40
C ASP A 211 10.80 -2.31 7.06
N PHE A 212 10.47 -3.61 7.06
CA PHE A 212 9.89 -4.28 5.90
C PHE A 212 8.57 -3.62 5.46
N PHE A 213 7.72 -3.18 6.39
CA PHE A 213 6.52 -2.39 6.07
C PHE A 213 6.85 -1.12 5.28
N ALA A 214 7.88 -0.38 5.68
CA ALA A 214 8.29 0.86 4.99
C ALA A 214 8.87 0.58 3.60
N ILE A 215 9.61 -0.52 3.43
CA ILE A 215 10.16 -0.96 2.13
C ILE A 215 9.03 -1.41 1.20
N PHE A 216 8.08 -2.20 1.72
CA PHE A 216 6.87 -2.59 1.00
C PHE A 216 6.09 -1.36 0.53
N GLY A 217 5.89 -0.36 1.41
CA GLY A 217 5.26 0.90 1.04
C GLY A 217 5.99 1.69 -0.05
N GLN A 218 7.32 1.69 -0.08
CA GLN A 218 8.08 2.34 -1.16
C GLN A 218 7.84 1.69 -2.52
N TYR A 219 7.79 0.36 -2.58
CA TYR A 219 7.44 -0.34 -3.82
C TYR A 219 6.06 0.08 -4.35
N HIS A 220 5.11 0.33 -3.45
CA HIS A 220 3.80 0.86 -3.83
C HIS A 220 3.87 2.31 -4.31
N ASP A 221 4.60 3.20 -3.61
CA ASP A 221 4.75 4.61 -3.98
C ASP A 221 5.44 4.76 -5.34
N HIS A 222 6.37 3.87 -5.66
CA HIS A 222 6.97 3.80 -6.99
C HIS A 222 5.94 3.31 -8.02
N GLY A 223 5.00 2.44 -7.64
CA GLY A 223 3.78 2.18 -8.41
C GLY A 223 2.92 3.41 -8.75
N LEU A 224 3.13 4.56 -8.09
CA LEU A 224 2.29 5.76 -8.20
C LEU A 224 2.87 6.92 -9.05
N ASP A 225 3.92 6.71 -9.84
CA ASP A 225 4.50 7.81 -10.64
C ASP A 225 3.63 8.11 -11.88
N PHE A 226 2.73 9.07 -11.71
CA PHE A 226 1.73 9.48 -12.70
C PHE A 226 2.00 10.86 -13.33
N LEU A 227 3.15 11.46 -13.01
CA LEU A 227 3.52 12.78 -13.50
C LEU A 227 4.73 12.66 -14.41
N ASP A 228 4.53 12.85 -15.72
CA ASP A 228 5.66 13.12 -16.60
C ASP A 228 6.38 14.39 -16.12
N LYS A 229 7.70 14.30 -15.93
CA LYS A 229 8.53 15.39 -15.38
C LYS A 229 9.43 15.99 -16.46
N GLY A 230 9.70 17.28 -16.36
CA GLY A 230 10.88 17.89 -17.00
C GLY A 230 10.64 18.79 -18.23
N ASN A 231 9.40 18.94 -18.71
CA ASN A 231 9.11 19.81 -19.86
C ASN A 231 8.45 21.15 -19.50
N ASP A 232 7.94 21.31 -18.28
CA ASP A 232 7.19 22.51 -17.80
C ASP A 232 8.02 23.47 -16.92
N GLY A 233 9.35 23.36 -16.98
CA GLY A 233 10.28 24.17 -16.21
C GLY A 233 10.72 23.50 -14.90
N THR A 234 11.30 24.30 -14.01
CA THR A 234 11.95 23.80 -12.79
C THR A 234 11.66 24.73 -11.62
N VAL A 235 11.33 24.15 -10.47
CA VAL A 235 11.30 24.86 -9.19
C VAL A 235 12.69 24.76 -8.58
N LEU A 236 13.36 25.88 -8.44
CA LEU A 236 14.62 26.03 -7.73
C LEU A 236 14.29 26.40 -6.29
N ILE A 237 14.76 25.60 -5.34
CA ILE A 237 14.59 25.80 -3.90
C ILE A 237 15.92 26.31 -3.34
N PRO A 238 16.09 27.62 -3.12
CA PRO A 238 17.38 28.18 -2.66
C PRO A 238 17.76 27.66 -1.28
N LEU A 239 19.04 27.32 -1.11
CA LEU A 239 19.63 26.96 0.18
C LEU A 239 20.15 28.23 0.87
N LEU A 240 19.86 28.42 2.15
CA LEU A 240 20.21 29.63 2.89
C LEU A 240 21.43 29.40 3.80
N PRO A 241 22.23 30.42 4.16
CA PRO A 241 23.44 30.26 4.97
C PRO A 241 23.33 29.59 6.35
N GLY A 242 22.12 29.41 6.88
CA GLY A 242 21.83 28.63 8.09
C GLY A 242 21.43 27.17 7.82
N ASP A 243 21.44 26.75 6.56
CA ASP A 243 21.07 25.42 6.12
C ASP A 243 22.29 24.48 6.11
N GLN A 244 22.10 23.23 6.55
CA GLN A 244 23.17 22.23 6.58
C GLN A 244 23.72 21.90 5.17
N LEU A 245 22.89 22.04 4.13
CA LEU A 245 23.28 21.79 2.74
C LEU A 245 23.98 23.00 2.09
N TYR A 246 23.96 24.17 2.75
CA TYR A 246 24.51 25.39 2.18
C TYR A 246 26.04 25.38 2.17
N LYS A 247 26.63 25.73 1.02
CA LYS A 247 28.07 25.90 0.86
C LYS A 247 28.40 27.33 0.42
N ALA A 248 29.05 28.09 1.30
CA ALA A 248 29.40 29.49 1.04
C ALA A 248 30.16 29.65 -0.30
N GLY A 249 29.65 30.53 -1.17
CA GLY A 249 30.22 30.82 -2.49
C GLY A 249 29.96 29.77 -3.57
N SER A 250 29.23 28.68 -3.28
CA SER A 250 28.88 27.66 -4.28
C SER A 250 27.78 28.13 -5.22
N THR A 251 27.97 27.97 -6.54
CA THR A 251 26.94 28.27 -7.55
C THR A 251 25.76 27.29 -7.53
N THR A 252 25.84 26.23 -6.72
CA THR A 252 24.84 25.16 -6.59
C THR A 252 24.07 25.20 -5.26
N ASN A 253 23.95 26.38 -4.64
CA ASN A 253 23.17 26.56 -3.40
C ASN A 253 21.65 26.54 -3.65
N PHE A 254 21.16 25.46 -4.26
CA PHE A 254 19.75 25.18 -4.47
C PHE A 254 19.50 23.70 -4.70
N MET A 255 18.26 23.30 -4.41
CA MET A 255 17.70 22.07 -4.94
C MET A 255 16.86 22.39 -6.17
N ALA A 256 16.78 21.45 -7.11
CA ALA A 256 15.97 21.59 -8.31
C ALA A 256 14.90 20.50 -8.32
N LEU A 257 13.65 20.92 -8.45
CA LEU A 257 12.50 20.04 -8.63
C LEU A 257 11.95 20.23 -10.04
N SER A 258 12.10 19.21 -10.88
CA SER A 258 11.47 19.18 -12.20
C SER A 258 9.96 19.27 -12.05
N ARG A 259 9.32 20.19 -12.76
CA ARG A 259 7.87 20.37 -12.68
C ARG A 259 7.14 19.23 -13.38
N GLY A 260 6.04 18.82 -12.79
CA GLY A 260 5.11 17.87 -13.37
C GLY A 260 4.41 18.52 -14.54
N ASN A 261 4.22 17.76 -15.61
CA ASN A 261 3.54 18.25 -16.79
C ASN A 261 2.05 18.48 -16.47
N THR A 262 1.52 19.66 -16.83
CA THR A 262 0.09 19.82 -17.08
C THR A 262 -0.29 18.98 -18.31
N VAL A 263 -1.58 18.67 -18.50
CA VAL A 263 -2.08 18.12 -19.76
C VAL A 263 -1.58 18.97 -20.94
N ARG A 264 -0.48 18.57 -21.56
CA ARG A 264 -0.09 19.13 -22.85
C ARG A 264 -0.89 18.40 -23.89
N VAL A 265 -1.55 19.15 -24.77
CA VAL A 265 -2.22 18.55 -25.92
C VAL A 265 -1.20 18.50 -27.06
N ARG A 266 -0.68 17.32 -27.32
CA ARG A 266 0.26 17.04 -28.41
C ARG A 266 -0.48 16.35 -29.53
N LEU A 267 -0.53 17.00 -30.69
CA LEU A 267 -0.83 16.30 -31.94
C LEU A 267 0.46 15.58 -32.36
N GLY A 268 0.46 14.26 -32.21
CA GLY A 268 1.59 13.40 -32.49
C GLY A 268 1.91 13.32 -33.98
N GLU A 269 3.18 13.05 -34.29
CA GLU A 269 3.63 12.72 -35.65
C GLU A 269 2.89 11.45 -36.11
N GLY A 270 2.06 11.55 -37.16
CA GLY A 270 1.14 10.48 -37.60
C GLY A 270 -0.34 10.86 -37.67
N SER A 271 -0.71 12.05 -37.18
CA SER A 271 -2.03 12.64 -37.44
C SER A 271 -2.21 12.97 -38.93
N LYS A 272 -3.35 12.64 -39.53
CA LYS A 272 -3.60 12.90 -40.96
C LYS A 272 -3.91 14.39 -41.20
N ASP A 273 -3.02 15.10 -41.87
CA ASP A 273 -3.15 16.54 -42.15
C ASP A 273 -4.51 16.94 -42.73
N SER A 274 -5.02 16.20 -43.71
CA SER A 274 -6.33 16.51 -44.31
C SER A 274 -7.50 16.40 -43.31
N LEU A 275 -7.40 15.50 -42.34
CA LEU A 275 -8.38 15.36 -41.27
C LEU A 275 -8.19 16.46 -40.22
N LEU A 276 -6.95 16.81 -39.87
CA LEU A 276 -6.68 17.95 -38.98
C LEU A 276 -7.22 19.26 -39.55
N THR A 277 -7.09 19.50 -40.85
CA THR A 277 -7.69 20.66 -41.54
C THR A 277 -9.22 20.64 -41.48
N GLU A 278 -9.86 19.48 -41.70
CA GLU A 278 -11.32 19.36 -41.58
C GLU A 278 -11.83 19.61 -40.15
N LEU A 279 -11.06 19.16 -39.16
CA LEU A 279 -11.33 19.41 -37.74
C LEU A 279 -10.97 20.83 -37.29
N GLY A 280 -10.30 21.62 -38.15
CA GLY A 280 -9.81 22.96 -37.84
C GLY A 280 -8.66 22.99 -36.81
N LEU A 281 -7.92 21.88 -36.71
CA LEU A 281 -6.79 21.66 -35.81
C LEU A 281 -5.42 21.81 -36.49
N ASP A 282 -5.40 22.09 -37.79
CA ASP A 282 -4.21 22.24 -38.65
C ASP A 282 -3.24 23.34 -38.20
N GLN A 283 -3.77 24.43 -37.66
CA GLN A 283 -3.00 25.51 -37.01
C GLN A 283 -2.28 25.07 -35.71
N TYR A 284 -2.63 23.92 -35.15
CA TYR A 284 -1.97 23.28 -34.03
C TYR A 284 -1.09 22.10 -34.47
N ALA A 285 -0.89 21.92 -35.79
CA ALA A 285 -0.15 20.79 -36.34
C ALA A 285 1.38 21.01 -36.31
N LEU A 286 2.07 19.89 -36.03
CA LEU A 286 3.51 19.62 -36.06
C LEU A 286 4.40 20.47 -35.13
N THR A 287 5.00 19.76 -34.16
CA THR A 287 5.99 20.22 -33.15
C THR A 287 5.55 21.27 -32.13
N GLN A 288 4.34 21.83 -32.23
CA GLN A 288 3.82 22.75 -31.22
C GLN A 288 3.08 21.99 -30.12
N THR A 289 3.71 21.87 -28.95
CA THR A 289 2.99 21.72 -27.68
C THR A 289 2.27 23.03 -27.39
N TRP A 290 0.95 22.99 -27.22
CA TRP A 290 0.21 24.16 -26.79
C TRP A 290 -0.17 24.01 -25.32
N ASP A 291 0.21 25.04 -24.56
CA ASP A 291 0.00 25.17 -23.12
C ASP A 291 -1.41 25.69 -22.88
N VAL A 292 -2.10 25.07 -21.93
CA VAL A 292 -3.50 25.35 -21.66
C VAL A 292 -3.65 25.76 -20.20
N ASP A 293 -3.21 26.99 -19.92
CA ASP A 293 -3.91 27.79 -18.92
C ASP A 293 -5.40 27.86 -19.32
N ASN A 294 -6.30 27.97 -18.34
CA ASN A 294 -7.77 27.88 -18.42
C ASN A 294 -8.47 28.66 -19.57
N GLU A 295 -7.74 29.43 -20.38
CA GLU A 295 -8.25 30.31 -21.44
C GLU A 295 -7.94 29.85 -22.89
N ASN A 296 -7.05 28.88 -23.12
CA ASN A 296 -6.57 28.53 -24.49
C ASN A 296 -7.01 27.14 -25.00
N ALA A 297 -8.28 26.76 -24.91
CA ALA A 297 -8.79 25.54 -25.57
C ALA A 297 -8.61 25.62 -27.12
N ALA A 298 -8.23 24.52 -27.78
CA ALA A 298 -8.17 24.51 -29.25
C ALA A 298 -9.59 24.48 -29.76
N VAL A 299 -9.94 25.55 -30.44
CA VAL A 299 -11.21 25.67 -31.12
C VAL A 299 -10.93 25.41 -32.59
N GLY A 300 -11.52 24.34 -33.11
CA GLY A 300 -11.60 24.08 -34.53
C GLY A 300 -12.13 25.33 -35.24
N ARG A 301 -11.41 25.84 -36.24
CA ARG A 301 -11.85 27.05 -36.95
C ARG A 301 -12.90 26.78 -38.03
N VAL A 302 -13.25 25.51 -38.25
CA VAL A 302 -14.12 25.07 -39.34
C VAL A 302 -15.30 24.29 -38.76
N GLY A 303 -16.53 24.76 -39.02
CA GLY A 303 -17.74 23.99 -38.72
C GLY A 303 -17.99 22.95 -39.81
N PHE A 304 -18.20 21.69 -39.43
CA PHE A 304 -18.47 20.60 -40.36
C PHE A 304 -19.75 19.83 -39.96
N THR A 305 -20.50 19.35 -40.96
CA THR A 305 -21.68 18.51 -40.72
C THR A 305 -21.31 17.02 -40.68
N THR A 306 -20.42 16.61 -41.59
CA THR A 306 -19.85 15.25 -41.66
C THR A 306 -18.40 15.32 -42.17
N ILE A 307 -17.54 14.44 -41.64
CA ILE A 307 -16.13 14.30 -42.05
C ILE A 307 -16.03 13.69 -43.45
N ALA A 308 -15.31 14.33 -44.37
CA ALA A 308 -15.22 13.89 -45.76
C ALA A 308 -14.04 12.94 -46.00
N ASN A 309 -12.90 13.17 -45.35
CA ASN A 309 -11.67 12.43 -45.65
C ASN A 309 -11.32 11.32 -44.66
N GLY A 310 -11.92 11.28 -43.47
CA GLY A 310 -11.68 10.27 -42.42
C GLY A 310 -10.20 10.06 -42.05
N GLY A 311 -9.90 9.16 -41.13
CA GLY A 311 -8.54 8.76 -40.78
C GLY A 311 -8.20 8.91 -39.30
N ASN A 312 -6.90 8.98 -39.00
CA ASN A 312 -6.39 8.95 -37.64
C ASN A 312 -5.94 10.33 -37.17
N VAL A 313 -6.30 10.67 -35.93
CA VAL A 313 -5.68 11.74 -35.15
C VAL A 313 -4.87 11.08 -34.05
N VAL A 314 -3.58 11.40 -33.95
CA VAL A 314 -2.73 10.96 -32.85
C VAL A 314 -2.72 12.09 -31.83
N LEU A 315 -3.40 11.90 -30.70
CA LEU A 315 -3.54 12.89 -29.65
C LEU A 315 -2.93 12.32 -28.37
N ASN A 316 -1.91 12.97 -27.81
CA ASN A 316 -1.20 12.47 -26.62
C ASN A 316 -0.86 10.98 -26.73
N ASP A 317 -0.26 10.63 -27.87
CA ASP A 317 0.17 9.28 -28.24
C ASP A 317 -0.95 8.23 -28.38
N GLN A 318 -2.22 8.63 -28.31
CA GLN A 318 -3.37 7.77 -28.57
C GLN A 318 -3.95 7.97 -29.97
N ILE A 319 -4.29 6.87 -30.63
CA ILE A 319 -4.89 6.90 -31.97
C ILE A 319 -6.41 7.03 -31.86
N ILE A 320 -6.95 8.14 -32.35
CA ILE A 320 -8.39 8.38 -32.50
C ILE A 320 -8.73 8.18 -33.97
N THR A 321 -9.40 7.08 -34.27
CA THR A 321 -9.89 6.80 -35.63
C THR A 321 -11.24 7.46 -35.85
N ILE A 322 -11.33 8.32 -36.87
CA ILE A 322 -12.55 8.99 -37.29
C ILE A 322 -12.97 8.43 -38.66
N PRO A 323 -14.05 7.63 -38.75
CA PRO A 323 -14.57 7.14 -40.02
C PRO A 323 -15.01 8.27 -40.97
N THR A 324 -14.89 8.05 -42.27
CA THR A 324 -15.53 8.91 -43.28
C THR A 324 -17.04 8.95 -43.07
N GLY A 325 -17.64 10.13 -43.17
CA GLY A 325 -19.06 10.37 -42.92
C GLY A 325 -19.43 10.64 -41.46
N SER A 326 -18.47 10.60 -40.52
CA SER A 326 -18.73 10.86 -39.10
C SER A 326 -19.28 12.26 -38.89
N THR A 327 -20.38 12.38 -38.12
CA THR A 327 -20.93 13.67 -37.68
C THR A 327 -20.08 14.31 -36.59
N LEU A 328 -20.26 15.62 -36.33
CA LEU A 328 -19.56 16.31 -35.24
C LEU A 328 -19.77 15.64 -33.87
N ASN A 329 -20.98 15.16 -33.57
CA ASN A 329 -21.24 14.40 -32.34
C ASN A 329 -20.42 13.11 -32.31
N GLN A 330 -20.40 12.34 -33.40
CA GLN A 330 -19.59 11.10 -33.46
C GLN A 330 -18.08 11.37 -33.37
N VAL A 331 -17.61 12.52 -33.86
CA VAL A 331 -16.22 12.95 -33.65
C VAL A 331 -15.98 13.28 -32.18
N VAL A 332 -16.87 14.06 -31.55
CA VAL A 332 -16.79 14.37 -30.11
C VAL A 332 -16.82 13.09 -29.29
N ASP A 333 -17.70 12.15 -29.61
CA ASP A 333 -17.80 10.84 -28.96
C ASP A 333 -16.50 10.03 -29.15
N ALA A 334 -15.91 10.03 -30.34
CA ALA A 334 -14.66 9.33 -30.62
C ALA A 334 -13.47 9.91 -29.83
N PHE A 335 -13.36 11.24 -29.74
CA PHE A 335 -12.36 11.90 -28.88
C PHE A 335 -12.63 11.64 -27.40
N ASN A 336 -13.88 11.77 -26.95
CA ASN A 336 -14.26 11.57 -25.55
C ASN A 336 -14.13 10.12 -25.09
N LYS A 337 -14.34 9.14 -25.98
CA LYS A 337 -14.05 7.73 -25.71
C LYS A 337 -12.57 7.50 -25.39
N GLN A 338 -11.69 8.29 -25.99
CA GLN A 338 -10.25 8.27 -25.73
C GLN A 338 -9.82 9.31 -24.69
N SER A 339 -10.74 10.11 -24.13
CA SER A 339 -10.41 11.14 -23.11
C SER A 339 -9.83 10.62 -21.80
N PRO A 340 -10.07 9.38 -21.34
CA PRO A 340 -9.37 8.83 -20.18
C PRO A 340 -7.86 8.67 -20.41
N PHE A 341 -7.46 8.38 -21.66
CA PHE A 341 -6.08 8.07 -22.05
C PHE A 341 -5.37 9.28 -22.66
N THR A 342 -6.05 10.03 -23.52
CA THR A 342 -5.53 11.27 -24.12
C THR A 342 -5.56 12.42 -23.14
N GLY A 343 -6.55 12.39 -22.23
CA GLY A 343 -6.72 13.45 -21.28
C GLY A 343 -7.35 14.74 -21.75
N VAL A 344 -7.87 14.70 -22.97
CA VAL A 344 -8.49 15.82 -23.64
C VAL A 344 -9.98 15.52 -23.76
N ILE A 345 -10.82 16.45 -23.34
CA ILE A 345 -12.26 16.40 -23.56
C ILE A 345 -12.58 17.21 -24.81
N ALA A 346 -13.30 16.58 -25.72
CA ALA A 346 -13.96 17.24 -26.83
C ALA A 346 -15.35 17.72 -26.42
N SER A 347 -15.69 18.92 -26.87
CA SER A 347 -17.01 19.52 -26.74
C SER A 347 -17.36 20.26 -28.01
N ILE A 348 -18.62 20.67 -28.13
CA ILE A 348 -19.07 21.49 -29.25
C ILE A 348 -19.10 22.94 -28.79
N GLY A 349 -18.27 23.78 -29.41
CA GLY A 349 -18.23 25.21 -29.17
C GLY A 349 -19.41 25.96 -29.80
N SER A 350 -19.50 27.27 -29.53
CA SER A 350 -20.40 28.16 -30.26
C SER A 350 -20.08 28.10 -31.76
N ASN A 351 -21.11 27.90 -32.60
CA ASN A 351 -21.03 27.71 -34.06
C ASN A 351 -20.68 26.29 -34.57
N ALA A 352 -20.96 25.23 -33.79
CA ALA A 352 -20.78 23.83 -34.23
C ALA A 352 -19.34 23.49 -34.66
N VAL A 353 -18.39 23.98 -33.87
CA VAL A 353 -16.96 23.70 -34.02
C VAL A 353 -16.48 22.74 -32.93
N LEU A 354 -15.52 21.88 -33.26
CA LEU A 354 -14.87 21.01 -32.29
C LEU A 354 -14.05 21.86 -31.31
N LYS A 355 -14.27 21.71 -30.02
CA LYS A 355 -13.47 22.35 -28.97
C LYS A 355 -12.76 21.28 -28.15
N LEU A 356 -11.44 21.29 -28.15
CA LEU A 356 -10.60 20.42 -27.33
C LEU A 356 -10.13 21.21 -26.10
N SER A 357 -10.49 20.71 -24.93
CA SER A 357 -10.04 21.25 -23.65
C SER A 357 -9.31 20.15 -22.89
N PRO A 358 -8.23 20.45 -22.15
CA PRO A 358 -7.75 19.57 -21.11
C PRO A 358 -8.89 19.14 -20.21
N ARG A 359 -8.82 17.92 -19.69
CA ARG A 359 -9.65 17.51 -18.55
C ARG A 359 -9.15 18.24 -17.30
N ASN A 360 -9.42 19.55 -17.20
CA ASN A 360 -9.13 20.44 -16.06
C ASN A 360 -7.68 20.39 -15.53
N GLY A 361 -6.67 20.63 -16.39
CA GLY A 361 -5.27 20.83 -15.94
C GLY A 361 -4.67 19.66 -15.16
N LYS A 362 -5.20 18.44 -15.33
CA LYS A 362 -4.73 17.23 -14.65
C LYS A 362 -3.38 16.77 -15.19
N SER A 363 -2.73 15.86 -14.49
CA SER A 363 -1.71 15.01 -15.09
C SER A 363 -2.36 13.67 -15.41
N PHE A 364 -1.94 13.03 -16.51
CA PHE A 364 -2.49 11.74 -16.91
C PHE A 364 -1.67 10.62 -16.33
N ASN A 365 -2.38 9.72 -15.68
CA ASN A 365 -1.82 8.46 -15.27
C ASN A 365 -1.66 7.57 -16.52
N PHE A 366 -0.42 7.33 -16.93
CA PHE A 366 -0.05 6.35 -17.98
C PHE A 366 0.38 4.99 -17.40
N THR A 367 0.29 4.85 -16.08
CA THR A 367 0.72 3.71 -15.28
C THR A 367 -0.53 2.96 -14.80
N SER A 368 -0.59 1.63 -14.99
CA SER A 368 -1.71 0.85 -14.47
C SER A 368 -1.79 0.97 -12.94
N ALA A 369 -2.91 0.57 -12.33
CA ALA A 369 -3.03 0.65 -10.89
C ALA A 369 -1.94 -0.21 -10.23
N PHE A 370 -1.38 0.26 -9.11
CA PHE A 370 -0.32 -0.49 -8.41
C PHE A 370 -0.81 -1.88 -7.96
N VAL A 371 -2.11 -2.02 -7.71
CA VAL A 371 -2.79 -3.29 -7.37
C VAL A 371 -2.69 -4.36 -8.47
N ASP A 372 -2.23 -3.99 -9.68
CA ASP A 372 -1.98 -4.88 -10.81
C ASP A 372 -0.50 -5.29 -10.92
N LEU A 373 0.31 -5.13 -9.86
CA LEU A 373 1.75 -5.46 -9.84
C LEU A 373 2.55 -4.87 -11.02
N ASN A 374 2.22 -3.65 -11.42
CA ASN A 374 2.88 -2.96 -12.53
C ASN A 374 4.41 -2.80 -12.35
N GLN A 375 4.88 -2.78 -11.10
CA GLN A 375 6.28 -2.76 -10.71
C GLN A 375 7.03 -4.06 -11.07
N THR A 376 6.32 -5.18 -11.23
CA THR A 376 6.89 -6.46 -11.69
C THR A 376 6.67 -6.65 -13.19
N TYR A 377 5.43 -6.48 -13.68
CA TYR A 377 5.09 -6.80 -15.07
C TYR A 377 5.30 -5.65 -16.07
N GLY A 378 5.57 -4.45 -15.56
CA GLY A 378 5.69 -3.23 -16.35
C GLY A 378 4.35 -2.60 -16.72
N SER A 379 4.31 -1.27 -16.74
CA SER A 379 3.08 -0.51 -17.04
C SER A 379 2.67 -0.50 -18.52
N THR A 380 3.52 -1.00 -19.42
CA THR A 380 3.26 -1.00 -20.86
C THR A 380 3.59 -2.36 -21.46
N PHE A 381 2.86 -2.74 -22.51
CA PHE A 381 3.13 -3.97 -23.27
C PHE A 381 4.60 -4.07 -23.69
N SER A 382 5.18 -2.98 -24.21
CA SER A 382 6.58 -2.97 -24.64
C SER A 382 7.57 -3.18 -23.49
N HIS A 383 7.28 -2.66 -22.29
CA HIS A 383 8.14 -2.91 -21.13
C HIS A 383 8.09 -4.38 -20.71
N GLY A 384 6.86 -4.92 -20.57
CA GLY A 384 6.65 -6.32 -20.17
C GLY A 384 7.29 -7.33 -21.10
N ILE A 385 7.36 -7.06 -22.42
CA ILE A 385 8.05 -7.94 -23.38
C ILE A 385 9.53 -8.15 -23.00
N PHE A 386 10.22 -7.17 -22.43
CA PHE A 386 11.64 -7.33 -22.07
C PHE A 386 11.86 -8.00 -20.72
N LEU A 387 10.83 -8.05 -19.87
CA LEU A 387 10.88 -8.61 -18.51
C LEU A 387 10.47 -10.08 -18.46
N ARG A 388 9.98 -10.64 -19.57
CA ARG A 388 9.61 -12.06 -19.71
C ARG A 388 10.80 -12.88 -20.21
N GLU A 389 10.94 -14.13 -19.78
CA GLU A 389 12.03 -15.00 -20.22
C GLU A 389 11.72 -15.71 -21.56
N TYR A 390 12.69 -15.72 -22.48
CA TYR A 390 12.60 -16.43 -23.75
C TYR A 390 13.65 -17.52 -23.91
N LYS A 391 13.23 -18.64 -24.52
CA LYS A 391 14.13 -19.72 -24.95
C LYS A 391 15.00 -19.27 -26.11
N ALA A 392 16.08 -20.02 -26.37
CA ALA A 392 17.00 -19.76 -27.48
C ALA A 392 16.37 -19.75 -28.90
N ASN A 393 15.17 -20.31 -29.03
CA ASN A 393 14.40 -20.32 -30.28
C ASN A 393 13.38 -19.16 -30.39
N GLY A 394 13.32 -18.28 -29.38
CA GLY A 394 12.39 -17.15 -29.30
C GLY A 394 11.04 -17.48 -28.68
N ASP A 395 10.80 -18.73 -28.25
CA ASP A 395 9.56 -19.10 -27.58
C ASP A 395 9.55 -18.59 -26.13
N LEU A 396 8.42 -18.02 -25.72
CA LEU A 396 8.19 -17.62 -24.33
C LEU A 396 8.17 -18.85 -23.41
N THR A 397 8.85 -18.78 -22.26
CA THR A 397 8.86 -19.88 -21.27
C THR A 397 7.60 -19.87 -20.40
N GLY A 398 7.12 -18.67 -20.08
CA GLY A 398 6.11 -18.42 -19.06
C GLY A 398 6.70 -17.74 -17.82
N ALA A 399 8.03 -17.73 -17.67
CA ALA A 399 8.71 -17.16 -16.51
C ALA A 399 9.00 -15.67 -16.68
N MET A 400 9.17 -14.97 -15.55
CA MET A 400 9.81 -13.68 -15.46
C MET A 400 11.33 -13.83 -15.58
N LEU A 401 11.96 -12.85 -16.23
CA LEU A 401 13.41 -12.82 -16.42
C LEU A 401 14.13 -12.67 -15.07
N THR A 402 15.00 -13.62 -14.76
CA THR A 402 15.88 -13.61 -13.58
C THR A 402 17.34 -13.65 -13.99
N GLY A 403 18.21 -13.25 -13.06
CA GLY A 403 19.66 -13.41 -13.15
C GLY A 403 20.13 -14.79 -12.69
N SER A 404 21.42 -14.93 -12.37
CA SER A 404 21.96 -16.17 -11.80
C SER A 404 21.34 -16.50 -10.44
N ASN A 405 21.15 -17.79 -10.14
CA ASN A 405 20.66 -18.29 -8.85
C ASN A 405 19.36 -17.62 -8.36
N ASN A 406 18.40 -17.37 -9.26
CA ASN A 406 17.16 -16.65 -8.95
C ASN A 406 17.38 -15.24 -8.37
N GLY A 407 18.53 -14.62 -8.66
CA GLY A 407 18.75 -13.20 -8.44
C GLY A 407 17.91 -12.35 -9.39
N ILE A 408 17.70 -11.08 -9.05
CA ILE A 408 17.01 -10.14 -9.95
C ILE A 408 17.82 -9.92 -11.23
N ALA A 409 17.12 -9.86 -12.37
CA ALA A 409 17.75 -9.63 -13.66
C ALA A 409 18.47 -8.27 -13.72
N ARG A 410 19.61 -8.25 -14.41
CA ARG A 410 20.40 -7.03 -14.66
C ARG A 410 20.27 -6.57 -16.10
N TRP A 411 20.78 -5.37 -16.38
CA TRP A 411 20.81 -4.81 -17.73
C TRP A 411 21.42 -5.75 -18.78
N THR A 412 22.43 -6.53 -18.41
CA THR A 412 23.03 -7.53 -19.30
C THR A 412 22.06 -8.65 -19.66
N ASP A 413 21.30 -9.12 -18.68
CA ASP A 413 20.37 -10.25 -18.85
C ASP A 413 19.23 -9.82 -19.76
N LEU A 414 18.70 -8.61 -19.56
CA LEU A 414 17.67 -8.03 -20.42
C LEU A 414 18.14 -7.90 -21.88
N LYS A 415 19.35 -7.41 -22.12
CA LYS A 415 19.92 -7.34 -23.48
C LYS A 415 20.06 -8.73 -24.11
N ASN A 416 20.56 -9.70 -23.35
CA ASN A 416 20.73 -11.09 -23.84
C ASN A 416 19.39 -11.77 -24.12
N ASN A 417 18.37 -11.47 -23.32
CA ASN A 417 17.01 -11.97 -23.47
C ASN A 417 16.32 -11.36 -24.70
N ALA A 418 16.48 -10.05 -24.93
CA ALA A 418 15.98 -9.37 -26.13
C ALA A 418 16.50 -10.00 -27.45
N LEU A 419 17.75 -10.49 -27.45
CA LEU A 419 18.33 -11.16 -28.61
C LEU A 419 17.59 -12.46 -28.98
N GLN A 420 16.99 -13.15 -28.01
CA GLN A 420 16.26 -14.40 -28.26
C GLN A 420 15.02 -14.20 -29.12
N ILE A 421 14.39 -13.03 -29.01
CA ILE A 421 13.26 -12.60 -29.87
C ILE A 421 13.71 -11.79 -31.10
N GLY A 422 15.02 -11.71 -31.33
CA GLY A 422 15.61 -11.03 -32.49
C GLY A 422 15.54 -9.51 -32.43
N LEU A 423 15.50 -8.93 -31.22
CA LEU A 423 15.58 -7.49 -30.98
C LEU A 423 16.95 -7.12 -30.37
N VAL A 424 17.55 -6.05 -30.87
CA VAL A 424 18.81 -5.50 -30.36
C VAL A 424 18.55 -4.11 -29.79
N ILE A 425 18.84 -3.94 -28.50
CA ILE A 425 18.80 -2.65 -27.79
C ILE A 425 20.22 -2.27 -27.36
N HIS A 426 20.45 -0.97 -27.19
CA HIS A 426 21.76 -0.41 -26.84
C HIS A 426 21.74 0.38 -25.54
N ASP A 427 22.92 0.61 -24.93
CA ASP A 427 23.02 1.30 -23.63
C ASP A 427 22.44 2.73 -23.63
N ILE A 428 22.35 3.37 -24.80
CA ILE A 428 21.70 4.68 -24.96
C ILE A 428 20.17 4.62 -24.73
N ASP A 429 19.56 3.45 -24.86
CA ASP A 429 18.12 3.24 -24.67
C ASP A 429 17.73 3.00 -23.20
N VAL A 430 18.69 2.94 -22.28
CA VAL A 430 18.45 2.61 -20.86
C VAL A 430 17.36 3.48 -20.21
N SER A 431 17.33 4.77 -20.53
CA SER A 431 16.39 5.73 -19.94
C SER A 431 15.04 5.78 -20.67
N SER A 432 14.81 4.94 -21.68
CA SER A 432 13.55 4.94 -22.43
C SER A 432 13.31 3.66 -23.23
N VAL A 433 12.28 2.92 -22.82
CA VAL A 433 11.83 1.69 -23.46
C VAL A 433 11.30 1.99 -24.88
N PRO A 434 11.85 1.34 -25.92
CA PRO A 434 11.32 1.44 -27.28
C PRO A 434 9.90 0.85 -27.40
N LEU A 435 9.04 1.44 -28.23
CA LEU A 435 7.75 0.85 -28.57
C LEU A 435 7.96 -0.39 -29.44
N VAL A 436 7.43 -1.52 -28.98
CA VAL A 436 7.47 -2.83 -29.66
C VAL A 436 6.06 -3.26 -30.01
N GLU A 437 5.88 -3.75 -31.24
CA GLU A 437 4.62 -4.31 -31.71
C GLU A 437 4.82 -5.55 -32.59
N VAL A 438 3.76 -6.34 -32.73
CA VAL A 438 3.68 -7.40 -33.73
C VAL A 438 3.54 -6.77 -35.12
N ILE A 439 4.48 -7.08 -36.01
CA ILE A 439 4.52 -6.51 -37.36
C ILE A 439 3.28 -6.97 -38.14
N PRO A 440 2.47 -6.03 -38.69
CA PRO A 440 1.25 -6.35 -39.43
C PRO A 440 1.51 -7.21 -40.67
N VAL A 441 0.51 -8.04 -41.01
CA VAL A 441 0.48 -8.82 -42.25
C VAL A 441 0.66 -7.91 -43.46
N GLY A 442 1.61 -8.25 -44.35
CA GLY A 442 1.92 -7.47 -45.56
C GLY A 442 3.10 -6.50 -45.43
N LYS A 443 3.73 -6.39 -44.25
CA LYS A 443 5.01 -5.69 -44.05
C LYS A 443 6.17 -6.70 -43.95
N PRO A 444 7.43 -6.32 -44.29
CA PRO A 444 8.59 -7.20 -44.11
C PRO A 444 8.72 -7.64 -42.65
N GLY A 445 8.84 -8.95 -42.41
CA GLY A 445 8.90 -9.51 -41.06
C GLY A 445 7.55 -9.69 -40.36
N ALA A 446 6.42 -9.65 -41.09
CA ALA A 446 5.08 -9.86 -40.56
C ALA A 446 4.98 -11.04 -39.57
N GLY A 447 4.25 -10.82 -38.47
CA GLY A 447 4.07 -11.79 -37.39
C GLY A 447 5.19 -11.83 -36.34
N ARG A 448 6.31 -11.13 -36.55
CA ARG A 448 7.39 -10.97 -35.56
C ARG A 448 7.23 -9.68 -34.77
N LEU A 449 7.87 -9.61 -33.61
CA LEU A 449 8.04 -8.36 -32.87
C LEU A 449 9.06 -7.45 -33.58
N GLY A 450 8.81 -6.14 -33.59
CA GLY A 450 9.73 -5.14 -34.15
C GLY A 450 9.60 -3.79 -33.46
N PHE A 451 10.70 -3.03 -33.42
CA PHE A 451 10.71 -1.66 -32.93
C PHE A 451 10.00 -0.74 -33.90
N VAL A 452 9.07 0.05 -33.36
CA VAL A 452 8.31 1.00 -34.15
C VAL A 452 9.18 2.22 -34.47
N THR A 453 9.28 2.55 -35.75
CA THR A 453 9.83 3.83 -36.21
C THR A 453 8.77 4.65 -36.93
N LEU A 454 8.94 5.98 -36.90
CA LEU A 454 8.14 6.90 -37.69
C LEU A 454 9.04 7.65 -38.65
N ASN A 455 8.60 7.74 -39.92
CA ASN A 455 9.24 8.63 -40.87
C ASN A 455 8.93 10.09 -40.50
N LYS A 456 9.97 10.91 -40.33
CA LYS A 456 9.91 12.34 -39.94
C LYS A 456 9.14 13.23 -40.92
N ILE A 457 8.96 12.79 -42.16
CA ILE A 457 8.34 13.57 -43.24
C ILE A 457 6.94 13.02 -43.57
N SER A 458 6.80 11.71 -43.78
CA SER A 458 5.53 11.09 -44.19
C SER A 458 4.66 10.62 -43.03
N GLY A 459 5.20 10.50 -41.81
CA GLY A 459 4.52 9.90 -40.66
C GLY A 459 4.24 8.40 -40.82
N GLU A 460 4.77 7.75 -41.88
CA GLU A 460 4.55 6.32 -42.10
C GLU A 460 5.30 5.50 -41.04
N LYS A 461 4.58 4.50 -40.50
CA LYS A 461 5.13 3.53 -39.55
C LYS A 461 6.06 2.54 -40.24
N GLY A 462 7.29 2.50 -39.77
CA GLY A 462 8.32 1.52 -40.12
C GLY A 462 8.61 0.58 -38.94
N TYR A 463 9.40 -0.47 -39.22
CA TYR A 463 9.86 -1.42 -38.23
C TYR A 463 11.36 -1.68 -38.41
N ILE A 464 12.11 -1.64 -37.31
CA ILE A 464 13.52 -2.02 -37.24
C ILE A 464 13.71 -3.09 -36.15
N PHE A 465 14.81 -3.83 -36.21
CA PHE A 465 15.12 -4.90 -35.25
C PHE A 465 16.32 -4.57 -34.36
N ASP A 466 16.97 -3.45 -34.63
CA ASP A 466 18.13 -2.93 -33.92
C ASP A 466 17.93 -1.42 -33.79
N THR A 467 17.95 -0.91 -32.55
CA THR A 467 17.67 0.50 -32.28
C THR A 467 18.73 1.45 -32.88
N ALA A 468 19.93 0.95 -33.19
CA ALA A 468 20.97 1.73 -33.88
C ALA A 468 20.72 1.88 -35.39
N LEU A 469 19.84 1.07 -36.00
CA LEU A 469 19.56 1.11 -37.45
C LEU A 469 18.56 2.19 -37.87
N LEU A 470 18.51 3.31 -37.14
CA LEU A 470 17.71 4.47 -37.51
C LEU A 470 18.25 5.15 -38.77
N THR A 471 17.37 5.43 -39.72
CA THR A 471 17.69 6.28 -40.88
C THR A 471 17.62 7.76 -40.48
N ALA A 472 18.31 8.62 -41.24
CA ALA A 472 18.29 10.07 -41.01
C ALA A 472 16.86 10.66 -41.00
N ASP A 473 15.95 10.05 -41.76
CA ASP A 473 14.55 10.48 -41.91
C ASP A 473 13.58 9.76 -40.96
N SER A 474 14.07 9.02 -39.97
CA SER A 474 13.22 8.27 -39.03
C SER A 474 13.53 8.56 -37.57
N VAL A 475 12.52 8.45 -36.70
CA VAL A 475 12.65 8.48 -35.23
C VAL A 475 12.16 7.17 -34.63
N LEU A 476 12.82 6.74 -33.56
CA LEU A 476 12.36 5.60 -32.75
C LEU A 476 11.20 6.06 -31.86
N VAL A 477 10.09 5.33 -31.89
CA VAL A 477 8.96 5.58 -30.98
C VAL A 477 9.27 4.95 -29.64
N LYS A 478 8.92 5.64 -28.56
CA LYS A 478 9.13 5.22 -27.17
C LYS A 478 7.80 4.88 -26.52
N SER A 479 7.80 3.95 -25.56
CA SER A 479 6.58 3.48 -24.88
C SER A 479 6.14 4.38 -23.71
N GLY A 480 6.94 5.38 -23.33
CA GLY A 480 6.64 6.26 -22.20
C GLY A 480 7.15 5.75 -20.84
N SER A 481 7.86 4.62 -20.80
CA SER A 481 8.57 4.13 -19.61
C SER A 481 10.09 4.11 -19.83
N ALA A 482 10.85 3.99 -18.74
CA ALA A 482 12.30 3.78 -18.77
C ALA A 482 12.62 2.39 -18.23
N PHE A 483 13.69 1.77 -18.73
CA PHE A 483 14.22 0.56 -18.10
C PHE A 483 14.85 0.90 -16.76
N MET A 484 15.64 1.99 -16.70
CA MET A 484 16.26 2.49 -15.48
C MET A 484 16.41 4.02 -15.51
N ILE A 485 16.14 4.67 -14.38
CA ILE A 485 16.27 6.12 -14.16
C ILE A 485 17.19 6.39 -12.97
N ASP A 486 17.03 5.63 -11.89
CA ASP A 486 17.80 5.79 -10.64
C ASP A 486 19.11 5.01 -10.73
N LEU A 487 20.05 5.58 -11.49
CA LEU A 487 21.36 4.99 -11.75
C LEU A 487 22.44 5.68 -10.91
N ALA A 488 23.43 4.91 -10.48
CA ALA A 488 24.61 5.43 -9.79
C ALA A 488 25.27 6.57 -10.59
N ASN A 489 25.71 7.64 -9.92
CA ASN A 489 26.24 8.86 -10.57
C ASN A 489 27.37 8.62 -11.60
N ASN A 490 28.09 7.50 -11.50
CA ASN A 490 29.19 7.08 -12.38
C ASN A 490 28.83 5.93 -13.33
N TRP A 491 27.54 5.64 -13.56
CA TRP A 491 27.10 4.49 -14.39
C TRP A 491 27.66 4.51 -15.82
N ARG A 492 28.01 5.69 -16.34
CA ARG A 492 28.65 5.92 -17.66
C ARG A 492 30.18 5.74 -17.66
N GLY A 493 30.78 5.41 -16.52
CA GLY A 493 32.23 5.28 -16.33
C GLY A 493 32.94 6.58 -15.96
N ALA A 494 34.28 6.56 -15.97
CA ALA A 494 35.14 7.68 -15.57
C ALA A 494 34.99 8.92 -16.47
N THR A 495 35.25 10.10 -15.92
CA THR A 495 35.19 11.40 -16.60
C THR A 495 36.16 11.43 -17.79
N ARG A 496 35.67 11.76 -18.98
CA ARG A 496 36.46 11.82 -20.24
C ARG A 496 36.78 13.27 -20.64
N PRO A 497 37.81 13.49 -21.47
CA PRO A 497 38.09 14.81 -22.04
C PRO A 497 36.86 15.40 -22.76
N ALA A 498 36.68 16.71 -22.66
CA ALA A 498 35.54 17.41 -23.26
C ALA A 498 35.44 17.13 -24.78
N GLY A 499 34.28 16.63 -25.23
CA GLY A 499 33.97 16.36 -26.63
C GLY A 499 34.12 14.90 -27.06
N GLU A 500 34.63 14.00 -26.23
CA GLU A 500 34.66 12.56 -26.52
C GLU A 500 33.31 11.90 -26.15
N SER A 501 32.67 11.21 -27.11
CA SER A 501 31.48 10.41 -26.82
C SER A 501 31.83 9.23 -25.90
N GLN A 502 31.04 9.05 -24.85
CA GLN A 502 31.06 7.86 -23.97
C GLN A 502 30.48 6.61 -24.66
N PHE A 503 29.71 6.81 -25.73
CA PHE A 503 29.12 5.75 -26.54
C PHE A 503 29.96 5.46 -27.78
N ASN A 504 29.97 4.19 -28.18
CA ASN A 504 30.37 3.71 -29.49
C ASN A 504 29.36 4.17 -30.55
N ALA A 505 29.70 3.99 -31.84
CA ALA A 505 28.83 4.41 -32.94
C ALA A 505 27.48 3.67 -32.98
N ASN A 506 27.41 2.48 -32.38
CA ASN A 506 26.18 1.71 -32.23
C ASN A 506 25.34 2.13 -31.01
N GLY A 507 25.79 3.07 -30.18
CA GLY A 507 25.05 3.51 -28.99
C GLY A 507 25.34 2.74 -27.71
N ASP A 508 26.23 1.73 -27.72
CA ASP A 508 26.70 1.08 -26.49
C ASP A 508 27.79 1.88 -25.79
N LEU A 509 27.87 1.79 -24.46
CA LEU A 509 28.96 2.38 -23.70
C LEU A 509 30.29 1.72 -24.06
N LYS A 510 31.36 2.52 -24.07
CA LYS A 510 32.73 2.00 -24.20
C LYS A 510 33.13 1.13 -23.00
N ASP A 511 32.58 1.41 -21.83
CA ASP A 511 32.70 0.61 -20.61
C ASP A 511 31.33 0.58 -19.93
N ALA A 512 30.67 -0.57 -19.99
CA ALA A 512 29.35 -0.79 -19.41
C ALA A 512 29.42 -1.50 -18.04
N SER A 513 30.60 -1.70 -17.45
CA SER A 513 30.77 -2.52 -16.23
C SER A 513 29.88 -2.05 -15.08
N VAL A 514 29.81 -0.75 -14.81
CA VAL A 514 28.97 -0.18 -13.75
C VAL A 514 27.49 -0.22 -14.12
N LEU A 515 27.13 0.10 -15.37
CA LEU A 515 25.75 0.02 -15.84
C LEU A 515 25.20 -1.40 -15.69
N ASN A 516 26.01 -2.40 -16.04
CA ASN A 516 25.66 -3.82 -16.00
C ASN A 516 25.46 -4.38 -14.59
N LEU A 517 25.80 -3.65 -13.53
CA LEU A 517 25.46 -4.03 -12.15
C LEU A 517 24.01 -3.72 -11.80
N HIS A 518 23.39 -2.76 -12.51
CA HIS A 518 22.05 -2.30 -12.18
C HIS A 518 20.99 -3.31 -12.62
N THR A 519 19.98 -3.43 -11.77
CA THR A 519 18.86 -4.34 -11.91
C THR A 519 17.79 -3.74 -12.81
N VAL A 520 16.98 -4.58 -13.44
CA VAL A 520 15.85 -4.14 -14.26
C VAL A 520 14.56 -4.69 -13.66
N GLY A 521 13.49 -3.91 -13.75
CA GLY A 521 12.17 -4.29 -13.25
C GLY A 521 11.07 -3.58 -14.03
N GLY A 522 9.81 -3.78 -13.63
CA GLY A 522 8.65 -3.10 -14.23
C GLY A 522 8.67 -1.58 -14.05
N ASP A 523 9.44 -1.09 -13.08
CA ASP A 523 9.66 0.33 -12.78
C ASP A 523 11.12 0.74 -12.97
N GLY A 524 11.35 1.91 -13.56
CA GLY A 524 12.69 2.43 -13.82
C GLY A 524 13.48 2.82 -12.56
N ARG A 525 12.86 2.86 -11.39
CA ARG A 525 13.50 3.23 -10.12
C ARG A 525 13.86 2.03 -9.25
N ALA A 526 13.81 0.81 -9.80
CA ALA A 526 14.15 -0.42 -9.08
C ALA A 526 15.51 -0.41 -8.35
N ASN A 527 16.42 0.51 -8.70
CA ASN A 527 17.77 0.65 -8.13
C ASN A 527 17.90 1.83 -7.14
N GLU A 528 16.81 2.52 -6.79
CA GLU A 528 16.87 3.67 -5.87
C GLU A 528 17.58 3.28 -4.56
N ASN A 529 17.16 2.18 -3.95
CA ASN A 529 17.77 1.61 -2.76
C ASN A 529 17.70 0.06 -2.75
N LEU A 530 18.58 -0.58 -1.97
CA LEU A 530 18.68 -2.06 -1.92
C LEU A 530 17.39 -2.74 -1.42
N GLY A 531 16.62 -2.08 -0.55
CA GLY A 531 15.34 -2.61 -0.07
C GLY A 531 14.32 -2.71 -1.21
N LEU A 532 14.17 -1.64 -1.98
CA LEU A 532 13.29 -1.62 -3.15
C LEU A 532 13.71 -2.66 -4.20
N THR A 533 15.02 -2.79 -4.47
CA THR A 533 15.53 -3.82 -5.37
C THR A 533 15.12 -5.23 -4.93
N SER A 534 15.09 -5.47 -3.61
CA SER A 534 14.67 -6.76 -3.04
C SER A 534 13.21 -7.09 -3.27
N LEU A 535 12.31 -6.10 -3.23
CA LEU A 535 10.90 -6.34 -3.55
C LEU A 535 10.69 -6.69 -5.03
N HIS A 536 11.43 -6.05 -5.94
CA HIS A 536 11.39 -6.46 -7.35
C HIS A 536 11.87 -7.91 -7.53
N GLN A 537 12.90 -8.35 -6.78
CA GLN A 537 13.34 -9.75 -6.80
C GLN A 537 12.27 -10.70 -6.26
N ILE A 538 11.69 -10.38 -5.10
CA ILE A 538 10.69 -11.20 -4.43
C ILE A 538 9.51 -11.47 -5.36
N PHE A 539 8.92 -10.44 -5.97
CA PHE A 539 7.74 -10.64 -6.82
C PHE A 539 8.06 -11.30 -8.17
N ALA A 540 9.25 -11.08 -8.74
CA ALA A 540 9.68 -11.82 -9.93
C ALA A 540 9.89 -13.32 -9.61
N ASN A 541 10.45 -13.62 -8.44
CA ASN A 541 10.65 -14.99 -7.98
C ASN A 541 9.32 -15.67 -7.60
N ALA A 542 8.40 -14.95 -6.95
CA ALA A 542 7.07 -15.45 -6.61
C ALA A 542 6.31 -15.92 -7.86
N HIS A 543 6.35 -15.14 -8.93
CA HIS A 543 5.76 -15.54 -10.21
C HIS A 543 6.37 -16.86 -10.72
N ASN A 544 7.70 -16.98 -10.65
CA ASN A 544 8.40 -18.16 -11.14
C ASN A 544 8.14 -19.39 -10.27
N ALA A 545 8.03 -19.24 -8.94
CA ALA A 545 7.67 -20.33 -8.04
C ALA A 545 6.26 -20.87 -8.33
N ILE A 546 5.28 -19.96 -8.52
CA ILE A 546 3.93 -20.32 -8.95
C ILE A 546 3.94 -21.03 -10.31
N LEU A 547 4.76 -20.56 -11.25
CA LEU A 547 4.90 -21.22 -12.55
C LEU A 547 5.45 -22.64 -12.41
N GLU A 548 6.45 -22.86 -11.56
CA GLU A 548 7.00 -24.19 -11.29
C GLU A 548 5.92 -25.14 -10.75
N GLN A 549 5.12 -24.68 -9.79
CA GLN A 549 3.99 -25.47 -9.27
C GLN A 549 2.95 -25.75 -10.36
N LEU A 550 2.63 -24.77 -11.20
CA LEU A 550 1.73 -24.93 -12.33
C LEU A 550 2.25 -25.98 -13.32
N GLU A 551 3.56 -26.01 -13.59
CA GLU A 551 4.17 -27.01 -14.48
C GLU A 551 4.12 -28.42 -13.90
N VAL A 552 4.31 -28.60 -12.59
CA VAL A 552 4.11 -29.87 -11.89
C VAL A 552 2.66 -30.34 -12.07
N ASN A 553 1.69 -29.48 -11.79
CA ASN A 553 0.26 -29.80 -11.92
C ASN A 553 -0.12 -30.16 -13.36
N ILE A 554 0.39 -29.43 -14.36
CA ILE A 554 0.17 -29.75 -15.78
C ILE A 554 0.75 -31.13 -16.12
N SER A 555 1.93 -31.45 -15.61
CA SER A 555 2.60 -32.74 -15.82
C SER A 555 1.77 -33.90 -15.25
N GLU A 556 1.25 -33.76 -14.02
CA GLU A 556 0.36 -34.75 -13.41
C GLU A 556 -0.94 -34.92 -14.21
N TYR A 557 -1.55 -33.81 -14.65
CA TYR A 557 -2.77 -33.84 -15.47
C TYR A 557 -2.55 -34.52 -16.84
N GLN A 558 -1.35 -34.38 -17.41
CA GLN A 558 -0.96 -35.07 -18.64
C GLN A 558 -0.81 -36.58 -18.43
N LYS A 559 -0.28 -37.03 -17.28
CA LYS A 559 -0.20 -38.46 -16.93
C LYS A 559 -1.58 -39.11 -16.85
N LEU A 560 -2.62 -38.35 -16.51
CA LEU A 560 -4.03 -38.77 -16.54
C LEU A 560 -4.62 -38.85 -17.97
N ASN A 561 -3.79 -38.78 -19.02
CA ASN A 561 -4.13 -38.98 -20.44
C ASN A 561 -5.14 -37.96 -21.01
N ARG A 562 -5.18 -36.74 -20.48
CA ARG A 562 -6.13 -35.69 -20.90
C ARG A 562 -5.62 -34.72 -21.99
N GLY A 563 -4.40 -34.89 -22.50
CA GLY A 563 -3.89 -34.16 -23.66
C GLY A 563 -3.82 -32.62 -23.50
N PHE A 564 -3.84 -32.11 -22.27
CA PHE A 564 -3.81 -30.68 -21.98
C PHE A 564 -2.39 -30.11 -22.13
N THR A 565 -2.25 -29.03 -22.90
CA THR A 565 -0.97 -28.32 -23.11
C THR A 565 -1.22 -26.83 -23.11
N MET A 566 -0.33 -26.06 -22.46
CA MET A 566 -0.36 -24.59 -22.47
C MET A 566 0.87 -24.04 -23.20
N SER A 567 0.66 -22.98 -23.98
CA SER A 567 1.72 -22.14 -24.54
C SER A 567 2.40 -21.31 -23.45
N GLY A 568 3.58 -20.75 -23.75
CA GLY A 568 4.30 -19.88 -22.82
C GLY A 568 3.49 -18.64 -22.39
N GLU A 569 2.66 -18.10 -23.28
CA GLU A 569 1.79 -16.96 -22.95
C GLU A 569 0.68 -17.38 -21.99
N GLU A 570 0.04 -18.53 -22.22
CA GLU A 570 -0.99 -19.04 -21.33
C GLU A 570 -0.41 -19.36 -19.94
N LYS A 571 0.82 -19.88 -19.88
CA LYS A 571 1.53 -20.12 -18.61
C LYS A 571 1.83 -18.82 -17.87
N LEU A 572 2.37 -17.83 -18.57
CA LEU A 572 2.65 -16.51 -18.01
C LEU A 572 1.37 -15.88 -17.43
N GLU A 573 0.28 -15.85 -18.20
CA GLU A 573 -0.96 -15.23 -17.74
C GLU A 573 -1.62 -16.01 -16.59
N ALA A 574 -1.46 -17.34 -16.53
CA ALA A 574 -1.94 -18.14 -15.41
C ALA A 574 -1.13 -17.89 -14.12
N ALA A 575 0.21 -17.91 -14.19
CA ALA A 575 1.05 -17.61 -13.04
C ALA A 575 0.89 -16.15 -12.59
N LYS A 576 0.76 -15.23 -13.55
CA LYS A 576 0.47 -13.82 -13.29
C LYS A 576 -0.85 -13.63 -12.57
N LEU A 577 -1.93 -14.28 -13.01
CA LEU A 577 -3.25 -14.20 -12.36
C LEU A 577 -3.13 -14.59 -10.88
N VAL A 578 -2.49 -15.72 -10.56
CA VAL A 578 -2.33 -16.16 -9.17
C VAL A 578 -1.50 -15.15 -8.37
N THR A 579 -0.38 -14.68 -8.94
CA THR A 579 0.51 -13.71 -8.28
C THR A 579 -0.20 -12.37 -8.00
N GLU A 580 -0.95 -11.84 -8.97
CA GLU A 580 -1.73 -10.61 -8.81
C GLU A 580 -2.83 -10.77 -7.77
N GLN A 581 -3.56 -11.88 -7.78
CA GLN A 581 -4.65 -12.10 -6.82
C GLN A 581 -4.12 -12.28 -5.39
N PHE A 582 -3.01 -13.01 -5.23
CA PHE A 582 -2.31 -13.11 -3.96
C PHE A 582 -1.87 -11.74 -3.47
N TYR A 583 -1.18 -10.97 -4.32
CA TYR A 583 -0.76 -9.61 -3.98
C TYR A 583 -1.94 -8.71 -3.61
N GLN A 584 -3.03 -8.71 -4.37
CA GLN A 584 -4.23 -7.94 -4.04
C GLN A 584 -4.79 -8.35 -2.67
N HIS A 585 -4.91 -9.65 -2.39
CA HIS A 585 -5.38 -10.13 -1.11
C HIS A 585 -4.55 -9.53 0.05
N HIS A 586 -3.23 -9.69 0.05
CA HIS A 586 -2.39 -9.20 1.16
C HIS A 586 -2.26 -7.67 1.21
N VAL A 587 -2.28 -6.98 0.07
CA VAL A 587 -2.29 -5.51 0.04
C VAL A 587 -3.51 -4.96 0.76
N PHE A 588 -4.69 -5.55 0.55
CA PHE A 588 -5.92 -5.08 1.19
C PHE A 588 -6.09 -5.65 2.60
N GLN A 589 -5.79 -6.94 2.82
CA GLN A 589 -6.04 -7.60 4.10
C GLN A 589 -4.97 -7.31 5.16
N GLU A 590 -3.69 -7.27 4.79
CA GLU A 590 -2.61 -7.05 5.75
C GLU A 590 -2.10 -5.61 5.73
N TYR A 591 -1.64 -5.12 4.57
CA TYR A 591 -0.96 -3.83 4.48
C TYR A 591 -1.91 -2.64 4.70
N ALA A 592 -3.02 -2.59 3.96
CA ALA A 592 -3.93 -1.44 4.00
C ALA A 592 -4.71 -1.34 5.32
N ARG A 593 -5.07 -2.48 5.92
CA ARG A 593 -5.78 -2.51 7.20
C ARG A 593 -4.87 -2.21 8.37
N ARG A 594 -3.57 -2.52 8.29
CA ARG A 594 -2.59 -2.02 9.27
C ARG A 594 -2.53 -0.49 9.31
N ILE A 595 -2.68 0.16 8.15
CA ILE A 595 -2.72 1.63 8.05
C ILE A 595 -4.07 2.19 8.55
N THR A 596 -5.17 1.60 8.08
CA THR A 596 -6.54 1.98 8.42
C THR A 596 -7.37 0.74 8.77
N PRO A 597 -7.48 0.36 10.06
CA PRO A 597 -8.20 -0.86 10.44
C PRO A 597 -9.70 -0.80 10.13
N ASP A 598 -10.30 0.38 10.17
CA ASP A 598 -11.71 0.61 9.84
C ASP A 598 -11.99 0.62 8.32
N LEU A 599 -11.10 0.07 7.48
CA LEU A 599 -11.31 -0.03 6.04
C LEU A 599 -12.49 -0.97 5.78
N GLY A 600 -13.62 -0.42 5.32
CA GLY A 600 -14.85 -1.19 5.18
C GLY A 600 -14.72 -2.39 4.24
N ALA A 601 -15.37 -3.50 4.60
CA ALA A 601 -15.39 -4.75 3.86
C ALA A 601 -15.80 -4.60 2.38
N PHE A 602 -15.32 -5.54 1.55
CA PHE A 602 -15.65 -5.58 0.14
C PHE A 602 -17.17 -5.70 -0.08
N ALA A 603 -17.73 -4.73 -0.80
CA ALA A 603 -19.17 -4.66 -1.08
C ALA A 603 -19.51 -4.96 -2.56
N GLY A 604 -18.62 -5.66 -3.26
CA GLY A 604 -18.75 -5.95 -4.70
C GLY A 604 -18.32 -4.79 -5.60
N VAL A 605 -17.99 -5.16 -6.85
CA VAL A 605 -17.63 -4.23 -7.93
C VAL A 605 -18.85 -3.39 -8.31
N SER A 606 -18.63 -2.11 -8.59
CA SER A 606 -19.68 -1.19 -9.03
C SER A 606 -19.16 -0.14 -10.00
N ALA A 607 -19.81 -0.02 -11.15
CA ALA A 607 -19.46 0.93 -12.22
C ALA A 607 -19.49 2.42 -11.81
N GLY A 608 -19.97 2.74 -10.60
CA GLY A 608 -19.92 4.09 -10.03
C GLY A 608 -18.58 4.46 -9.38
N PHE A 609 -17.67 3.50 -9.18
CA PHE A 609 -16.34 3.71 -8.59
C PHE A 609 -15.30 3.96 -9.68
N ASN A 610 -14.35 4.85 -9.41
CA ASN A 610 -13.29 5.19 -10.36
C ASN A 610 -11.93 4.86 -9.74
N PRO A 611 -11.24 3.78 -10.19
CA PRO A 611 -9.98 3.32 -9.61
C PRO A 611 -8.78 4.23 -9.95
N SER A 612 -8.99 5.35 -10.66
CA SER A 612 -7.95 6.33 -10.90
C SER A 612 -7.35 6.83 -9.58
N ILE A 613 -6.03 6.91 -9.51
CA ILE A 613 -5.35 7.44 -8.33
C ILE A 613 -5.56 8.97 -8.22
N LEU A 614 -5.93 9.43 -7.02
CA LEU A 614 -6.06 10.84 -6.68
C LEU A 614 -4.70 11.52 -6.57
N ALA A 615 -4.63 12.78 -7.01
CA ALA A 615 -3.40 13.58 -6.87
C ALA A 615 -3.06 13.83 -5.39
N GLU A 616 -4.08 14.05 -4.54
CA GLU A 616 -3.91 14.16 -3.09
C GLU A 616 -3.35 12.88 -2.48
N PHE A 617 -3.70 11.72 -3.04
CA PHE A 617 -3.15 10.44 -2.62
C PHE A 617 -1.68 10.31 -3.01
N ALA A 618 -1.33 10.46 -4.29
CA ALA A 618 0.04 10.25 -4.79
C ALA A 618 1.03 11.38 -4.44
N SER A 619 0.59 12.64 -4.40
CA SER A 619 1.45 13.79 -4.11
C SER A 619 1.51 14.16 -2.63
N SER A 620 0.68 13.54 -1.78
CA SER A 620 0.65 13.81 -0.34
C SER A 620 0.40 12.56 0.49
N THR A 621 -0.83 12.03 0.54
CA THR A 621 -1.20 11.04 1.55
C THR A 621 -0.30 9.81 1.56
N PHE A 622 -0.07 9.16 0.42
CA PHE A 622 0.70 7.90 0.37
C PHE A 622 2.22 8.11 0.56
N ARG A 623 2.69 9.35 0.53
CA ARG A 623 4.08 9.73 0.84
C ARG A 623 4.38 9.71 2.33
N PHE A 624 3.51 9.14 3.15
CA PHE A 624 3.75 8.94 4.57
C PHE A 624 4.93 8.00 4.81
N GLY A 625 5.21 7.07 3.89
CA GLY A 625 6.33 6.13 3.99
C GLY A 625 7.71 6.79 4.14
N HIS A 626 7.87 8.03 3.63
CA HIS A 626 9.11 8.79 3.81
C HIS A 626 9.44 9.13 5.27
N SER A 627 8.44 9.14 6.17
CA SER A 627 8.66 9.32 7.62
C SER A 627 9.09 8.03 8.31
N GLN A 628 8.82 6.87 7.70
CA GLN A 628 8.98 5.55 8.31
C GLN A 628 10.35 4.91 8.07
N LEU A 629 11.06 5.36 7.05
CA LEU A 629 12.42 4.88 6.75
C LEU A 629 13.38 5.18 7.92
N SER A 630 14.18 4.18 8.31
CA SER A 630 15.24 4.29 9.33
C SER A 630 16.56 4.87 8.79
N GLU A 631 17.49 5.25 9.67
CA GLU A 631 18.84 5.72 9.27
C GLU A 631 19.76 4.58 8.78
N THR A 632 19.30 3.35 8.91
CA THR A 632 20.00 2.11 8.57
C THR A 632 19.03 1.16 7.90
N LEU A 633 19.55 0.32 7.01
CA LEU A 633 18.88 -0.86 6.47
C LEU A 633 19.46 -2.09 7.19
N ALA A 634 18.67 -2.76 8.01
CA ALA A 634 19.09 -4.01 8.65
C ALA A 634 19.25 -5.14 7.63
N MET A 635 20.27 -5.95 7.85
CA MET A 635 20.49 -7.20 7.13
C MET A 635 20.91 -8.29 8.12
N ALA A 636 20.34 -9.47 8.00
CA ALA A 636 20.74 -10.65 8.76
C ALA A 636 21.51 -11.63 7.86
N ASN A 637 22.54 -12.29 8.39
CA ASN A 637 23.16 -13.39 7.66
C ASN A 637 22.21 -14.58 7.66
N ILE A 638 22.10 -15.27 6.53
CA ILE A 638 21.25 -16.45 6.39
C ILE A 638 22.11 -17.70 6.34
N ASN A 639 21.74 -18.73 7.08
CA ASN A 639 22.33 -20.05 6.93
C ASN A 639 21.98 -20.59 5.52
N PRO A 640 22.96 -20.84 4.64
CA PRO A 640 22.66 -21.28 3.28
C PRO A 640 22.09 -22.70 3.17
N GLU A 641 22.18 -23.49 4.24
CA GLU A 641 21.63 -24.86 4.27
C GLU A 641 20.20 -24.87 4.80
N THR A 642 19.93 -24.12 5.87
CA THR A 642 18.61 -24.14 6.54
C THR A 642 17.71 -22.95 6.17
N GLY A 643 18.23 -21.86 5.61
CA GLY A 643 17.44 -20.65 5.36
C GLY A 643 17.14 -19.80 6.61
N ILE A 644 17.57 -20.25 7.79
CA ILE A 644 17.34 -19.57 9.07
C ILE A 644 18.25 -18.34 9.21
N ALA A 645 17.71 -17.26 9.77
CA ALA A 645 18.44 -16.05 10.07
C ALA A 645 19.37 -16.22 11.28
N LEU A 646 20.64 -15.88 11.13
CA LEU A 646 21.63 -15.99 12.20
C LEU A 646 21.61 -14.76 13.11
N THR A 647 21.58 -15.00 14.42
CA THR A 647 21.67 -13.92 15.43
C THR A 647 23.03 -13.21 15.41
N GLU A 648 24.11 -13.91 15.04
CA GLU A 648 25.46 -13.35 14.89
C GLU A 648 25.71 -12.78 13.48
N GLY A 649 26.24 -11.55 13.43
CA GLY A 649 26.67 -10.92 12.18
C GLY A 649 25.62 -10.07 11.48
N LYS A 650 24.61 -9.55 12.21
CA LYS A 650 23.75 -8.45 11.75
C LYS A 650 24.60 -7.34 11.13
N LYS A 651 24.24 -6.94 9.91
CA LYS A 651 24.98 -5.96 9.11
C LYS A 651 24.06 -4.81 8.76
N ASP A 652 23.93 -3.87 9.68
CA ASP A 652 23.20 -2.64 9.41
C ASP A 652 24.02 -1.76 8.47
N ILE A 653 23.49 -1.54 7.27
CA ILE A 653 24.10 -0.63 6.31
C ILE A 653 23.46 0.75 6.51
N PRO A 654 24.24 1.84 6.68
CA PRO A 654 23.67 3.18 6.72
C PRO A 654 22.78 3.43 5.49
N LEU A 655 21.59 4.00 5.67
CA LEU A 655 20.64 4.23 4.57
C LEU A 655 21.29 4.97 3.39
N LEU A 656 22.18 5.94 3.71
CA LEU A 656 22.96 6.67 2.71
C LEU A 656 23.78 5.75 1.79
N GLN A 657 24.34 4.67 2.32
CA GLN A 657 25.13 3.70 1.55
C GLN A 657 24.26 2.69 0.80
N ALA A 658 22.99 2.54 1.16
CA ALA A 658 22.04 1.68 0.47
C ALA A 658 21.46 2.32 -0.79
N PHE A 659 21.58 3.65 -0.96
CA PHE A 659 21.11 4.34 -2.16
C PHE A 659 22.03 4.15 -3.37
N LEU A 660 21.43 3.87 -4.53
CA LEU A 660 22.10 3.79 -5.83
C LEU A 660 23.39 2.93 -5.78
N ALA A 661 23.33 1.82 -5.03
CA ALA A 661 24.50 1.01 -4.68
C ALA A 661 24.41 -0.43 -5.23
N PRO A 662 24.20 -0.64 -6.54
CA PRO A 662 24.02 -1.97 -7.12
C PRO A 662 25.22 -2.91 -6.90
N GLN A 663 26.42 -2.37 -6.66
CA GLN A 663 27.61 -3.15 -6.30
C GLN A 663 27.52 -3.88 -4.95
N LEU A 664 26.62 -3.44 -4.07
CA LEU A 664 26.36 -4.09 -2.78
C LEU A 664 25.28 -5.17 -2.89
N TYR A 665 24.53 -5.21 -3.99
CA TYR A 665 23.43 -6.12 -4.20
C TYR A 665 23.89 -7.44 -4.82
N THR A 666 23.60 -8.54 -4.13
CA THR A 666 23.94 -9.91 -4.55
C THR A 666 22.69 -10.78 -4.59
N ASP A 667 22.80 -12.00 -5.15
CA ASP A 667 21.68 -12.94 -5.24
C ASP A 667 21.06 -13.28 -3.86
N LYS A 668 21.81 -13.12 -2.77
CA LYS A 668 21.37 -13.36 -1.38
C LYS A 668 20.76 -12.14 -0.70
N SER A 669 20.91 -10.95 -1.29
CA SER A 669 20.60 -9.70 -0.58
C SER A 669 19.11 -9.57 -0.27
N ALA A 670 18.20 -10.11 -1.10
CA ALA A 670 16.78 -10.13 -0.79
C ALA A 670 16.48 -10.89 0.52
N ALA A 671 17.03 -12.08 0.68
CA ALA A 671 16.89 -12.91 1.88
C ALA A 671 17.46 -12.20 3.12
N GLU A 672 18.68 -11.68 3.02
CA GLU A 672 19.36 -10.99 4.13
C GLU A 672 18.61 -9.73 4.57
N ILE A 673 18.09 -8.95 3.61
CA ILE A 673 17.32 -7.72 3.90
C ILE A 673 15.98 -8.05 4.51
N VAL A 674 15.24 -9.03 3.99
CA VAL A 674 13.93 -9.42 4.55
C VAL A 674 14.09 -9.83 6.01
N ALA A 675 14.98 -10.78 6.30
CA ALA A 675 15.20 -11.27 7.66
C ALA A 675 15.72 -10.18 8.61
N GLY A 676 16.48 -9.21 8.09
CA GLY A 676 16.93 -8.06 8.88
C GLY A 676 15.80 -7.07 9.17
N THR A 677 15.02 -6.72 8.15
CA THR A 677 14.03 -5.63 8.19
C THR A 677 12.68 -6.04 8.76
N SER A 678 12.32 -7.33 8.73
CA SER A 678 11.20 -7.87 9.49
C SER A 678 11.42 -7.71 11.00
N ASN A 679 12.68 -7.78 11.43
CA ASN A 679 13.09 -7.72 12.84
C ASN A 679 13.64 -6.35 13.28
N GLN A 680 13.57 -5.34 12.41
CA GLN A 680 13.95 -3.97 12.72
C GLN A 680 12.69 -3.13 12.89
N VAL A 681 12.55 -2.48 14.05
CA VAL A 681 11.47 -1.51 14.27
C VAL A 681 11.72 -0.28 13.39
N GLY A 682 10.75 0.02 12.53
CA GLY A 682 10.79 1.19 11.66
C GLY A 682 10.36 2.48 12.36
N ASN A 683 10.64 3.62 11.72
CA ASN A 683 10.22 4.91 12.24
C ASN A 683 8.69 5.08 12.20
N LEU A 684 8.19 5.97 13.05
CA LEU A 684 6.78 6.31 13.12
C LEU A 684 6.29 7.05 11.88
N THR A 685 5.00 6.89 11.58
CA THR A 685 4.30 7.77 10.64
C THR A 685 4.01 9.11 11.31
N ASP A 686 4.89 10.08 11.09
CA ASP A 686 4.80 11.40 11.71
C ASP A 686 5.43 12.52 10.84
N GLU A 687 5.44 13.74 11.35
CA GLU A 687 5.99 14.89 10.62
C GLU A 687 7.52 14.90 10.48
N TYR A 688 8.22 13.99 11.15
CA TYR A 688 9.67 13.91 11.17
C TYR A 688 10.21 12.97 10.09
N VAL A 689 11.39 13.29 9.58
CA VAL A 689 12.06 12.52 8.52
C VAL A 689 13.53 12.39 8.89
N THR A 690 14.12 11.24 8.58
CA THR A 690 15.53 10.95 8.86
C THR A 690 16.47 12.00 8.28
N ASN A 691 17.59 12.19 8.96
CA ASN A 691 18.64 13.08 8.53
C ASN A 691 19.18 12.69 7.14
N THR A 692 19.32 11.40 6.86
CA THR A 692 19.74 10.93 5.53
C THR A 692 18.77 11.43 4.44
N LEU A 693 17.46 11.27 4.60
CA LEU A 693 16.49 11.70 3.58
C LEU A 693 16.36 13.23 3.49
N ARG A 694 16.63 13.97 4.58
CA ARG A 694 16.55 15.43 4.61
C ARG A 694 17.81 16.15 4.13
N ASN A 695 18.95 15.48 4.10
CA ASN A 695 20.24 16.13 3.83
C ASN A 695 21.16 15.35 2.88
N ALA A 696 20.83 14.12 2.51
CA ALA A 696 21.66 13.27 1.68
C ALA A 696 20.84 12.29 0.81
N LEU A 697 19.64 12.70 0.39
CA LEU A 697 18.73 11.87 -0.41
C LEU A 697 19.45 11.35 -1.66
N VAL A 698 19.40 10.03 -1.87
CA VAL A 698 20.06 9.32 -2.97
C VAL A 698 21.56 9.63 -3.13
N GLY A 699 22.24 9.96 -2.03
CA GLY A 699 23.65 10.35 -2.03
C GLY A 699 23.91 11.77 -2.54
N LEU A 700 22.86 12.53 -2.84
CA LEU A 700 22.92 13.93 -3.26
C LEU A 700 22.54 14.85 -2.09
N PRO A 701 23.04 16.10 -2.04
CA PRO A 701 22.66 17.08 -1.03
C PRO A 701 21.23 17.61 -1.30
N LEU A 702 20.25 16.74 -1.15
CA LEU A 702 18.84 16.95 -1.41
C LEU A 702 18.02 16.63 -0.14
N ASP A 703 16.85 17.28 -0.04
CA ASP A 703 15.90 17.14 1.06
C ASP A 703 14.56 16.63 0.55
N LEU A 704 14.26 15.36 0.85
CA LEU A 704 13.03 14.71 0.42
C LEU A 704 11.77 15.39 0.96
N ALA A 705 11.79 15.86 2.21
CA ALA A 705 10.64 16.54 2.81
C ALA A 705 10.35 17.87 2.10
N ALA A 706 11.40 18.63 1.76
CA ALA A 706 11.23 19.84 0.95
C ALA A 706 10.73 19.52 -0.46
N LEU A 707 11.23 18.44 -1.09
CA LEU A 707 10.77 18.01 -2.41
C LEU A 707 9.29 17.57 -2.39
N ASN A 708 8.82 16.92 -1.32
CA ASN A 708 7.40 16.55 -1.15
C ASN A 708 6.50 17.77 -1.03
N ILE A 709 6.88 18.75 -0.21
CA ILE A 709 6.13 20.01 -0.07
C ILE A 709 6.09 20.77 -1.40
N GLY A 710 7.25 20.90 -2.07
CA GLY A 710 7.35 21.53 -3.38
C GLY A 710 6.56 20.80 -4.46
N ARG A 711 6.51 19.46 -4.41
CA ARG A 711 5.71 18.65 -5.33
C ARG A 711 4.21 18.84 -5.09
N GLY A 712 3.76 18.88 -3.84
CA GLY A 712 2.36 19.18 -3.53
C GLY A 712 1.94 20.54 -4.10
N GLN A 713 2.80 21.56 -3.95
CA GLN A 713 2.58 22.88 -4.55
C GLN A 713 2.56 22.82 -6.09
N ASP A 714 3.49 22.10 -6.71
CA ASP A 714 3.57 21.98 -8.17
C ASP A 714 2.39 21.21 -8.80
N SER A 715 1.93 20.15 -8.13
CA SER A 715 0.76 19.36 -8.50
C SER A 715 -0.57 20.09 -8.26
N GLY A 716 -0.56 21.18 -7.49
CA GLY A 716 -1.76 21.98 -7.21
C GLY A 716 -2.77 21.32 -6.27
N ILE A 717 -2.33 20.40 -5.41
CA ILE A 717 -3.22 19.81 -4.39
C ILE A 717 -3.58 20.85 -3.32
N SER A 718 -4.78 20.72 -2.74
CA SER A 718 -5.29 21.64 -1.72
C SER A 718 -4.41 21.69 -0.46
N SER A 719 -4.41 22.83 0.25
CA SER A 719 -3.84 22.91 1.61
C SER A 719 -4.63 22.01 2.57
N LEU A 720 -4.06 21.66 3.72
CA LEU A 720 -4.71 20.78 4.72
C LEU A 720 -6.14 21.21 5.03
N ASN A 721 -6.32 22.46 5.43
CA ASN A 721 -7.62 22.99 5.80
C ASN A 721 -8.60 23.11 4.61
N GLN A 722 -8.08 23.34 3.41
CA GLN A 722 -8.91 23.37 2.21
C GLN A 722 -9.40 21.96 1.85
N ALA A 723 -8.52 20.95 1.90
CA ALA A 723 -8.91 19.56 1.72
C ALA A 723 -9.95 19.13 2.75
N ARG A 724 -9.77 19.49 4.03
CA ARG A 724 -10.75 19.26 5.10
C ARG A 724 -12.12 19.88 4.79
N ARG A 725 -12.16 21.11 4.26
CA ARG A 725 -13.42 21.76 3.81
C ARG A 725 -14.10 20.96 2.70
N GLU A 726 -13.34 20.52 1.70
CA GLU A 726 -13.88 19.78 0.55
C GLU A 726 -14.43 18.41 0.95
N MET A 727 -13.68 17.65 1.76
CA MET A 727 -14.11 16.34 2.27
C MET A 727 -15.35 16.47 3.18
N GLN A 728 -15.37 17.46 4.07
CA GLN A 728 -16.52 17.71 4.92
C GLN A 728 -17.76 18.10 4.10
N ALA A 729 -17.60 18.96 3.10
CA ALA A 729 -18.71 19.34 2.20
C ALA A 729 -19.22 18.15 1.38
N PHE A 730 -18.32 17.27 0.92
CA PHE A 730 -18.66 16.03 0.23
C PHE A 730 -19.52 15.11 1.11
N LEU A 731 -19.06 14.79 2.31
CA LEU A 731 -19.80 13.95 3.26
C LEU A 731 -21.16 14.54 3.62
N ARG A 732 -21.20 15.86 3.85
CA ARG A 732 -22.45 16.59 4.12
C ARG A 732 -23.42 16.51 2.94
N ASN A 733 -22.94 16.64 1.70
CA ASN A 733 -23.81 16.51 0.53
C ASN A 733 -24.41 15.11 0.43
N ILE A 734 -23.62 14.05 0.66
CA ILE A 734 -24.12 12.67 0.71
C ILE A 734 -25.20 12.54 1.78
N ARG A 735 -24.92 13.05 2.98
CA ARG A 735 -25.83 13.02 4.12
C ARG A 735 -27.14 13.77 3.89
N LEU A 736 -27.10 14.91 3.19
CA LEU A 736 -28.27 15.78 2.96
C LEU A 736 -29.02 15.52 1.65
N THR A 737 -28.55 14.62 0.78
CA THR A 737 -29.18 14.36 -0.53
C THR A 737 -30.56 13.71 -0.36
N PRO A 738 -31.66 14.33 -0.86
CA PRO A 738 -33.01 13.75 -0.77
C PRO A 738 -33.15 12.53 -1.70
N GLY A 739 -33.31 11.33 -1.14
CA GLY A 739 -33.53 10.11 -1.94
C GLY A 739 -33.02 8.82 -1.29
N THR A 740 -32.09 8.90 -0.34
CA THR A 740 -31.61 7.76 0.47
C THR A 740 -32.52 7.48 1.68
N THR A 741 -33.84 7.54 1.46
CA THR A 741 -34.99 7.30 2.36
C THR A 741 -35.37 8.42 3.35
N ALA A 742 -36.36 9.21 2.95
CA ALA A 742 -37.11 10.16 3.79
C ALA A 742 -37.99 9.50 4.88
N THR A 743 -37.86 8.20 5.12
CA THR A 743 -38.62 7.46 6.15
C THR A 743 -37.75 6.92 7.29
N ASN A 744 -36.42 7.01 7.21
CA ASN A 744 -35.48 6.42 8.19
C ASN A 744 -34.50 7.41 8.83
N GLN A 745 -34.67 8.73 8.61
CA GLN A 745 -33.72 9.75 9.08
C GLN A 745 -33.70 9.99 10.59
N THR A 746 -34.58 9.36 11.37
CA THR A 746 -34.64 9.63 12.80
C THR A 746 -33.90 8.62 13.67
N ASN A 747 -33.43 7.46 13.18
CA ASN A 747 -32.85 6.41 14.06
C ASN A 747 -31.84 5.41 13.43
N ASN A 748 -31.21 5.67 12.28
CA ASN A 748 -30.29 4.69 11.68
C ASN A 748 -28.81 5.02 11.95
N GLY A 749 -28.04 4.05 12.48
CA GLY A 749 -26.62 4.20 12.83
C GLY A 749 -25.68 4.65 11.70
N ILE A 750 -26.11 4.56 10.44
CA ILE A 750 -25.38 5.06 9.26
C ILE A 750 -25.28 6.59 9.27
N ASP A 751 -26.36 7.33 9.57
CA ASP A 751 -26.33 8.80 9.64
C ASP A 751 -25.45 9.27 10.81
N ALA A 752 -25.45 8.53 11.92
CA ALA A 752 -24.57 8.80 13.05
C ALA A 752 -23.08 8.59 12.70
N ARG A 753 -22.72 7.52 11.96
CA ARG A 753 -21.35 7.28 11.49
C ARG A 753 -20.89 8.34 10.50
N LEU A 754 -21.72 8.69 9.51
CA LEU A 754 -21.43 9.76 8.54
C LEU A 754 -21.29 11.13 9.21
N ALA A 755 -22.15 11.45 10.18
CA ALA A 755 -22.07 12.69 10.93
C ALA A 755 -20.81 12.75 11.83
N ALA A 756 -20.38 11.63 12.41
CA ALA A 756 -19.13 11.54 13.15
C ALA A 756 -17.92 11.77 12.22
N GLN A 757 -17.88 11.10 11.05
CA GLN A 757 -16.82 11.35 10.05
C GLN A 757 -16.81 12.80 9.56
N GLU A 758 -17.99 13.39 9.29
CA GLU A 758 -18.14 14.82 8.93
C GLU A 758 -17.57 15.73 10.03
N ALA A 759 -17.78 15.41 11.31
CA ALA A 759 -17.26 16.17 12.45
C ALA A 759 -15.72 16.03 12.58
N ASN A 760 -15.19 14.82 12.39
CA ASN A 760 -13.76 14.52 12.48
C ASN A 760 -12.94 15.26 11.41
N LEU A 761 -13.55 15.57 10.27
CA LEU A 761 -12.93 16.28 9.14
C LEU A 761 -13.19 17.79 9.16
N ARG A 762 -13.66 18.35 10.28
CA ARG A 762 -13.85 19.81 10.42
C ARG A 762 -12.53 20.56 10.18
N PRO A 763 -12.50 21.60 9.32
CA PRO A 763 -11.34 22.47 9.18
C PRO A 763 -10.94 23.10 10.51
N TYR A 764 -9.64 23.25 10.74
CA TYR A 764 -9.13 23.97 11.91
C TYR A 764 -9.48 25.45 11.80
N VAL A 765 -9.80 26.11 12.91
CA VAL A 765 -10.25 27.53 12.92
C VAL A 765 -9.28 28.51 13.58
N SER A 766 -8.23 28.00 14.24
CA SER A 766 -7.19 28.79 14.88
C SER A 766 -5.91 27.98 15.11
N TRP A 767 -4.79 28.64 15.37
CA TRP A 767 -3.54 27.96 15.76
C TRP A 767 -3.69 27.13 17.03
N ARG A 768 -4.51 27.59 17.98
CA ARG A 768 -4.83 26.86 19.20
C ARG A 768 -5.64 25.59 18.91
N ASP A 769 -6.62 25.67 18.01
CA ASP A 769 -7.40 24.51 17.56
C ASP A 769 -6.50 23.48 16.89
N PHE A 770 -5.65 23.90 15.94
CA PHE A 770 -4.69 23.01 15.28
C PHE A 770 -3.72 22.36 16.29
N GLY A 771 -3.12 23.13 17.19
CA GLY A 771 -2.16 22.62 18.17
C GLY A 771 -2.71 21.57 19.14
N ASN A 772 -4.02 21.62 19.44
CA ASN A 772 -4.69 20.61 20.26
C ASN A 772 -4.90 19.27 19.53
N HIS A 773 -4.75 19.25 18.21
CA HIS A 773 -4.96 18.07 17.38
C HIS A 773 -3.67 17.58 16.71
N LEU A 774 -2.51 18.08 17.14
CA LEU A 774 -1.21 17.57 16.71
C LEU A 774 -0.89 16.25 17.40
N LEU A 775 -0.20 15.34 16.70
CA LEU A 775 0.44 14.18 17.29
C LEU A 775 1.48 14.63 18.33
N HIS A 776 2.40 15.49 17.91
CA HIS A 776 3.42 16.08 18.78
C HIS A 776 3.08 17.53 19.11
N SER A 777 2.69 17.81 20.36
CA SER A 777 2.35 19.19 20.77
C SER A 777 3.54 20.16 20.64
N ASN A 778 4.76 19.66 20.74
CA ASN A 778 6.00 20.44 20.61
C ASN A 778 6.19 20.99 19.18
N SER A 779 5.62 20.33 18.17
CA SER A 779 5.72 20.75 16.77
C SER A 779 4.98 22.03 16.44
N LEU A 780 4.00 22.45 17.29
CA LEU A 780 3.23 23.68 17.08
C LEU A 780 4.13 24.91 16.88
N LYS A 781 5.23 25.00 17.64
CA LYS A 781 6.20 26.07 17.49
C LYS A 781 6.85 26.07 16.11
N GLY A 782 7.27 24.91 15.62
CA GLY A 782 7.85 24.74 14.28
C GLY A 782 6.87 25.17 13.18
N PHE A 783 5.59 24.77 13.30
CA PHE A 783 4.54 25.20 12.36
C PHE A 783 4.33 26.71 12.34
N ILE A 784 4.25 27.36 13.52
CA ILE A 784 4.12 28.83 13.62
C ILE A 784 5.35 29.52 13.03
N MET A 785 6.57 29.02 13.33
CA MET A 785 7.80 29.56 12.77
C MET A 785 7.84 29.44 11.23
N ALA A 786 7.35 28.34 10.67
CA ALA A 786 7.39 28.06 9.25
C ALA A 786 6.34 28.85 8.45
N TYR A 787 5.08 28.84 8.91
CA TYR A 787 3.94 29.39 8.15
C TYR A 787 3.55 30.83 8.55
N SER A 788 3.87 31.27 9.78
CA SER A 788 3.57 32.62 10.27
C SER A 788 4.80 33.51 10.44
N ARG A 789 5.96 33.11 9.90
CA ARG A 789 7.25 33.82 9.96
C ARG A 789 7.12 35.34 9.80
N ASP A 790 6.46 35.78 8.74
CA ASP A 790 6.34 37.21 8.40
C ASP A 790 5.48 37.96 9.43
N ALA A 791 4.40 37.33 9.89
CA ALA A 791 3.50 37.89 10.90
C ALA A 791 4.22 38.03 12.26
N ILE A 792 4.92 36.98 12.70
CA ILE A 792 5.57 36.98 14.03
C ILE A 792 6.82 37.87 14.05
N LEU A 793 7.62 37.92 12.97
CA LEU A 793 8.80 38.78 12.90
C LEU A 793 8.45 40.26 12.73
N SER A 794 7.36 40.60 12.02
CA SER A 794 6.90 41.99 11.91
C SER A 794 6.47 42.58 13.26
N SER A 795 6.08 41.71 14.20
CA SER A 795 5.70 42.05 15.57
C SER A 795 6.86 41.91 16.56
N TYR A 796 8.03 41.45 16.11
CA TYR A 796 9.19 41.13 16.93
C TYR A 796 10.20 42.29 16.98
N SER A 797 10.52 42.77 18.19
CA SER A 797 11.45 43.87 18.47
C SER A 797 11.03 45.25 17.91
N ASN A 798 11.86 46.29 18.10
CA ASN A 798 11.66 47.62 17.52
C ASN A 798 11.92 47.67 15.99
N ASN A 799 12.22 46.53 15.35
CA ASN A 799 12.50 46.45 13.91
C ASN A 799 11.42 45.65 13.17
N THR A 800 10.43 46.38 12.66
CA THR A 800 9.28 45.83 11.91
C THR A 800 9.59 45.57 10.43
N SER A 801 10.84 45.77 9.99
CA SER A 801 11.19 45.65 8.57
C SER A 801 11.42 44.19 8.18
N LEU A 802 10.47 43.61 7.44
CA LEU A 802 10.63 42.25 6.90
C LEU A 802 11.86 42.11 5.99
N ASN A 803 12.20 43.17 5.24
CA ASN A 803 13.42 43.22 4.42
C ASN A 803 14.69 43.06 5.25
N TYR A 804 14.73 43.61 6.47
CA TYR A 804 15.87 43.44 7.36
C TYR A 804 16.03 41.96 7.76
N TRP A 805 14.94 41.32 8.19
CA TRP A 805 14.95 39.92 8.60
C TRP A 805 15.30 38.98 7.43
N ASN A 806 14.75 39.23 6.25
CA ASN A 806 15.07 38.45 5.04
C ASN A 806 16.54 38.62 4.62
N ASN A 807 17.11 39.82 4.79
CA ASN A 807 18.53 40.06 4.51
C ASN A 807 19.44 39.36 5.55
N LEU A 808 19.04 39.28 6.83
CA LEU A 808 19.77 38.50 7.82
C LEU A 808 19.71 37.00 7.51
N GLN A 809 18.53 36.51 7.10
CA GLN A 809 18.34 35.11 6.72
C GLN A 809 19.17 34.73 5.48
N ALA A 810 19.29 35.65 4.51
CA ALA A 810 20.12 35.48 3.32
C ALA A 810 21.62 35.79 3.55
N SER A 811 22.02 36.25 4.74
CA SER A 811 23.39 36.68 5.02
C SER A 811 24.33 35.48 5.16
N ASN A 812 25.44 35.48 4.42
CA ASN A 812 26.49 34.45 4.53
C ASN A 812 27.28 34.51 5.85
N ASN A 813 26.96 35.46 6.75
CA ASN A 813 27.58 35.60 8.05
C ASN A 813 26.83 34.73 9.09
N ALA A 814 27.53 33.76 9.67
CA ALA A 814 26.97 32.84 10.67
C ALA A 814 26.35 33.56 11.88
N ALA A 815 26.88 34.72 12.28
CA ALA A 815 26.31 35.50 13.38
C ALA A 815 24.94 36.11 12.99
N ASP A 816 24.78 36.57 11.76
CA ASP A 816 23.52 37.12 11.27
C ASP A 816 22.44 36.02 11.13
N ALA A 817 22.83 34.86 10.60
CA ALA A 817 21.96 33.68 10.51
C ALA A 817 21.51 33.19 11.89
N SER A 818 22.44 33.10 12.85
CA SER A 818 22.11 32.74 14.24
C SER A 818 21.18 33.76 14.91
N THR A 819 21.36 35.05 14.62
CA THR A 819 20.50 36.13 15.12
C THR A 819 19.09 35.99 14.58
N TYR A 820 18.96 35.68 13.29
CA TYR A 820 17.67 35.42 12.65
C TYR A 820 16.95 34.22 13.28
N VAL A 821 17.62 33.07 13.46
CA VAL A 821 17.02 31.87 14.05
C VAL A 821 16.59 32.11 15.49
N ALA A 822 17.42 32.76 16.29
CA ALA A 822 17.09 33.13 17.67
C ALA A 822 15.88 34.07 17.72
N ALA A 823 15.86 35.09 16.86
CA ALA A 823 14.75 36.03 16.74
C ALA A 823 13.43 35.32 16.36
N LEU A 824 13.49 34.44 15.36
CA LEU A 824 12.32 33.69 14.89
C LEU A 824 11.76 32.77 15.98
N SER A 825 12.64 32.05 16.68
CA SER A 825 12.25 31.20 17.81
C SER A 825 11.59 32.00 18.93
N SER A 826 12.21 33.10 19.36
CA SER A 826 11.64 33.95 20.42
C SER A 826 10.34 34.64 20.02
N ALA A 827 10.20 35.03 18.75
CA ALA A 827 8.94 35.57 18.22
C ALA A 827 7.82 34.53 18.27
N ALA A 828 8.12 33.27 17.93
CA ALA A 828 7.16 32.18 18.01
C ALA A 828 6.74 31.86 19.46
N ASP A 829 7.68 31.88 20.41
CA ASP A 829 7.37 31.70 21.83
C ASP A 829 6.41 32.81 22.33
N ALA A 830 6.64 34.06 21.92
CA ALA A 830 5.73 35.16 22.24
C ALA A 830 4.36 34.99 21.58
N ALA A 831 4.31 34.53 20.33
CA ALA A 831 3.08 34.29 19.60
C ALA A 831 2.22 33.18 20.23
N ILE A 832 2.83 32.09 20.73
CA ILE A 832 2.14 30.99 21.43
C ILE A 832 1.46 31.48 22.72
N LEU A 833 2.06 32.47 23.39
CA LEU A 833 1.52 33.08 24.61
C LEU A 833 0.48 34.17 24.31
N ASP A 834 0.40 34.67 23.08
CA ASP A 834 -0.57 35.69 22.67
C ASP A 834 -1.91 35.06 22.27
N ASN A 835 -2.92 35.24 23.13
CA ASN A 835 -4.28 34.77 22.86
C ASN A 835 -4.90 35.39 21.60
N ASN A 836 -4.51 36.62 21.23
CA ASN A 836 -5.00 37.24 20.00
C ASN A 836 -4.35 36.61 18.78
N PHE A 837 -3.07 36.22 18.84
CA PHE A 837 -2.42 35.51 17.74
C PHE A 837 -2.96 34.08 17.60
N MET A 838 -3.01 33.35 18.71
CA MET A 838 -3.39 31.93 18.76
C MET A 838 -4.86 31.67 18.48
N GLY A 839 -5.71 32.69 18.68
CA GLY A 839 -7.15 32.56 18.60
C GLY A 839 -7.77 31.78 19.75
N ASN A 840 -9.10 31.77 19.79
CA ASN A 840 -9.88 31.05 20.80
C ASN A 840 -9.98 29.55 20.47
N ALA A 841 -10.19 28.74 21.51
CA ALA A 841 -10.59 27.35 21.36
C ALA A 841 -12.04 27.29 20.84
N TRP A 842 -12.30 26.39 19.90
CA TRP A 842 -13.61 26.26 19.24
C TRP A 842 -14.60 25.45 20.09
N THR A 843 -15.82 25.95 20.23
CA THR A 843 -16.94 25.28 20.95
C THR A 843 -18.21 25.11 20.09
N GLY A 844 -18.14 25.39 18.78
CA GLY A 844 -19.29 25.37 17.86
C GLY A 844 -19.47 24.08 17.04
N THR A 845 -20.52 23.99 16.22
CA THR A 845 -20.86 22.80 15.41
C THR A 845 -20.13 22.76 14.04
N SER A 846 -20.09 21.58 13.39
CA SER A 846 -19.47 21.36 12.06
C SER A 846 -20.01 22.28 10.96
N VAL A 847 -21.28 22.70 11.07
CA VAL A 847 -21.97 23.58 10.11
C VAL A 847 -21.30 24.95 9.98
N ASN A 848 -20.73 25.49 11.06
CA ASN A 848 -20.15 26.83 11.07
C ASN A 848 -18.72 26.88 10.52
N ALA A 849 -18.04 25.73 10.39
CA ALA A 849 -16.66 25.64 9.91
C ALA A 849 -16.54 25.51 8.38
N LEU A 850 -17.68 25.33 7.69
CA LEU A 850 -17.76 25.21 6.23
C LEU A 850 -17.80 26.56 5.52
N ASP A 851 -18.04 27.67 6.23
CA ASP A 851 -17.98 29.00 5.64
C ASP A 851 -16.54 29.54 5.71
N PRO A 852 -15.81 29.64 4.58
CA PRO A 852 -14.46 30.21 4.56
C PRO A 852 -14.42 31.69 4.97
N ASN A 853 -15.59 32.35 5.08
CA ASN A 853 -15.75 33.73 5.54
C ASN A 853 -16.38 33.83 6.95
N TYR A 854 -16.52 32.72 7.68
CA TYR A 854 -17.13 32.75 9.01
C TYR A 854 -16.32 33.63 9.98
N GLN A 855 -16.93 34.72 10.45
CA GLN A 855 -16.28 35.72 11.31
C GLN A 855 -15.97 35.27 12.76
N GLY A 856 -16.09 33.97 13.06
CA GLY A 856 -15.60 33.39 14.31
C GLY A 856 -14.11 33.02 14.28
N THR A 857 -13.44 33.16 13.12
CA THR A 857 -11.98 33.05 12.99
C THR A 857 -11.32 34.19 13.78
N SER A 858 -10.88 33.89 15.00
CA SER A 858 -10.11 34.83 15.83
C SER A 858 -8.63 34.54 15.67
N GLY A 859 -7.84 35.61 15.52
CA GLY A 859 -6.39 35.54 15.44
C GLY A 859 -5.78 35.28 14.08
N ASN A 860 -4.49 34.95 14.06
CA ASN A 860 -3.71 34.80 12.83
C ASN A 860 -4.24 33.62 12.00
N GLN A 861 -4.36 33.81 10.67
CA GLN A 861 -4.98 32.86 9.75
C GLN A 861 -3.96 32.06 8.91
N ASP A 862 -2.67 32.16 9.19
CA ASP A 862 -1.65 31.50 8.37
C ASP A 862 -1.69 29.96 8.49
N PHE A 863 -2.35 29.40 9.51
CA PHE A 863 -2.61 27.96 9.61
C PHE A 863 -3.42 27.42 8.39
N GLN A 864 -4.13 28.28 7.66
CA GLN A 864 -4.83 27.90 6.42
C GLN A 864 -3.87 27.50 5.28
N LYS A 865 -2.59 27.88 5.38
CA LYS A 865 -1.55 27.64 4.36
C LYS A 865 -0.80 26.33 4.56
N ILE A 866 -1.06 25.60 5.65
CA ILE A 866 -0.36 24.35 5.97
C ILE A 866 -0.53 23.37 4.82
N SER A 867 0.59 22.83 4.32
CA SER A 867 0.57 21.88 3.20
C SER A 867 -0.12 20.59 3.62
N LEU A 868 -0.81 19.93 2.68
CA LEU A 868 -1.55 18.69 2.98
C LEU A 868 -0.63 17.57 3.47
N TRP A 869 0.60 17.49 2.94
CA TRP A 869 1.54 16.43 3.30
C TRP A 869 2.00 16.56 4.75
N ILE A 870 2.74 17.61 5.09
CA ILE A 870 3.29 17.78 6.46
C ILE A 870 2.17 18.00 7.50
N GLY A 871 1.08 18.64 7.09
CA GLY A 871 -0.05 18.91 7.95
C GLY A 871 -0.81 17.65 8.33
N GLY A 872 -1.05 16.75 7.36
CA GLY A 872 -1.75 15.48 7.62
C GLY A 872 -0.90 14.46 8.38
N LEU A 873 0.43 14.46 8.18
CA LEU A 873 1.37 13.66 8.99
C LEU A 873 1.40 14.08 10.46
N ALA A 874 1.25 15.38 10.72
CA ALA A 874 1.31 15.93 12.07
C ALA A 874 -0.02 15.80 12.84
N GLU A 875 -1.12 15.40 12.21
CA GLU A 875 -2.40 15.22 12.89
C GLU A 875 -2.35 14.03 13.86
N ALA A 876 -2.99 14.16 15.03
CA ALA A 876 -3.21 13.06 15.96
C ALA A 876 -3.96 11.92 15.26
N ARG A 877 -3.58 10.68 15.58
CA ARG A 877 -4.00 9.49 14.84
C ARG A 877 -5.45 9.12 15.14
N VAL A 878 -6.10 8.51 14.16
CA VAL A 878 -7.39 7.84 14.41
C VAL A 878 -7.16 6.61 15.30
N PRO A 879 -8.08 6.25 16.21
CA PRO A 879 -7.94 5.06 17.04
C PRO A 879 -7.64 3.82 16.21
N GLY A 880 -6.65 3.02 16.63
CA GLY A 880 -6.19 1.82 15.92
C GLY A 880 -5.46 2.04 14.58
N GLY A 881 -5.49 3.23 13.97
CA GLY A 881 -4.84 3.52 12.68
C GLY A 881 -3.52 4.28 12.78
N MET A 882 -2.77 4.33 11.67
CA MET A 882 -1.47 5.00 11.58
C MET A 882 -1.57 6.48 11.17
N LEU A 883 -2.70 6.88 10.58
CA LEU A 883 -2.88 8.17 9.94
C LEU A 883 -3.78 9.10 10.76
N GLY A 884 -3.51 10.41 10.65
CA GLY A 884 -4.45 11.41 11.10
C GLY A 884 -5.76 11.41 10.28
N PRO A 885 -6.85 12.02 10.79
CA PRO A 885 -8.16 11.95 10.17
C PRO A 885 -8.21 12.39 8.70
N THR A 886 -7.42 13.38 8.29
CA THR A 886 -7.38 13.86 6.89
C THR A 886 -6.76 12.81 5.96
N HIS A 887 -5.57 12.33 6.29
CA HIS A 887 -4.87 11.33 5.48
C HIS A 887 -5.61 9.99 5.52
N ASN A 888 -6.14 9.59 6.67
CA ASN A 888 -6.95 8.37 6.82
C ASN A 888 -8.16 8.37 5.87
N PHE A 889 -8.86 9.51 5.74
CA PHE A 889 -9.99 9.62 4.82
C PHE A 889 -9.56 9.48 3.35
N ILE A 890 -8.51 10.20 2.94
CA ILE A 890 -8.02 10.15 1.55
C ILE A 890 -7.54 8.75 1.21
N TYR A 891 -6.82 8.11 2.12
CA TYR A 891 -6.33 6.75 2.00
C TYR A 891 -7.51 5.76 1.85
N SER A 892 -8.43 5.74 2.81
CA SER A 892 -9.61 4.86 2.78
C SER A 892 -10.44 5.03 1.51
N TYR A 893 -10.66 6.30 1.11
CA TYR A 893 -11.41 6.61 -0.10
C TYR A 893 -10.72 6.02 -1.34
N GLN A 894 -9.40 6.19 -1.47
CA GLN A 894 -8.65 5.64 -2.59
C GLN A 894 -8.66 4.11 -2.61
N MET A 895 -8.44 3.45 -1.47
CA MET A 895 -8.46 1.99 -1.37
C MET A 895 -9.83 1.44 -1.80
N GLN A 896 -10.93 2.04 -1.35
CA GLN A 896 -12.28 1.65 -1.79
C GLN A 896 -12.53 1.91 -3.28
N GLN A 897 -11.93 2.96 -3.86
CA GLN A 897 -12.02 3.19 -5.31
C GLN A 897 -11.31 2.10 -6.11
N LEU A 898 -10.15 1.65 -5.63
CA LEU A 898 -9.39 0.57 -6.27
C LEU A 898 -10.14 -0.76 -6.16
N GLU A 899 -10.55 -1.12 -4.95
CA GLU A 899 -11.22 -2.40 -4.67
C GLU A 899 -12.53 -2.57 -5.44
N ARG A 900 -13.38 -1.53 -5.44
CA ARG A 900 -14.74 -1.60 -6.03
C ARG A 900 -14.80 -1.16 -7.48
N GLY A 901 -13.77 -0.45 -7.93
CA GLY A 901 -13.63 0.03 -9.30
C GLY A 901 -12.88 -0.95 -10.21
N ASP A 902 -12.21 -1.96 -9.63
CA ASP A 902 -11.50 -3.00 -10.37
C ASP A 902 -12.40 -4.24 -10.61
N GLU A 903 -12.71 -4.52 -11.88
CA GLU A 903 -13.46 -5.72 -12.27
C GLU A 903 -12.65 -7.02 -12.08
N ASN A 904 -11.32 -6.93 -11.95
CA ASN A 904 -10.43 -8.07 -11.72
C ASN A 904 -10.03 -8.24 -10.24
N TYR A 905 -10.67 -7.53 -9.31
CA TYR A 905 -10.40 -7.69 -7.89
C TYR A 905 -10.58 -9.16 -7.43
N TYR A 906 -9.65 -9.70 -6.64
CA TYR A 906 -9.56 -11.14 -6.35
C TYR A 906 -10.84 -11.81 -5.84
N LEU A 907 -11.61 -11.18 -4.93
CA LEU A 907 -12.89 -11.74 -4.46
C LEU A 907 -13.93 -11.87 -5.59
N SER A 908 -13.91 -10.93 -6.53
CA SER A 908 -14.78 -10.94 -7.71
C SER A 908 -14.31 -11.99 -8.72
N LYS A 909 -13.00 -12.11 -8.87
CA LYS A 909 -12.35 -12.93 -9.91
C LYS A 909 -12.34 -14.42 -9.57
N LEU A 910 -12.10 -14.74 -8.30
CA LEU A 910 -11.89 -16.10 -7.79
C LEU A 910 -13.08 -16.63 -6.98
N GLY A 911 -14.16 -15.86 -6.85
CA GLY A 911 -15.33 -16.25 -6.08
C GLY A 911 -15.85 -17.64 -6.47
N GLY A 912 -15.92 -18.54 -5.50
CA GLY A 912 -16.39 -19.93 -5.69
C GLY A 912 -15.36 -20.88 -6.32
N THR A 913 -14.07 -20.56 -6.26
CA THR A 913 -12.97 -21.46 -6.68
C THR A 913 -12.11 -21.86 -5.47
N ASP A 914 -11.52 -23.05 -5.51
CA ASP A 914 -10.63 -23.55 -4.44
C ASP A 914 -9.35 -22.71 -4.30
N LEU A 915 -8.93 -22.08 -5.41
CA LEU A 915 -7.81 -21.13 -5.41
C LEU A 915 -8.05 -19.93 -4.48
N LEU A 916 -9.30 -19.50 -4.30
CA LEU A 916 -9.61 -18.43 -3.35
C LEU A 916 -9.27 -18.86 -1.92
N ALA A 917 -9.67 -20.06 -1.52
CA ALA A 917 -9.38 -20.59 -0.19
C ALA A 917 -7.87 -20.80 0.01
N SER A 918 -7.16 -21.31 -1.01
CA SER A 918 -5.70 -21.44 -0.98
C SER A 918 -4.98 -20.10 -0.82
N ILE A 919 -5.48 -19.01 -1.42
CA ILE A 919 -4.91 -17.67 -1.24
C ILE A 919 -5.24 -17.12 0.16
N GLN A 920 -6.45 -17.35 0.67
CA GLN A 920 -6.88 -16.86 1.99
C GLN A 920 -6.18 -17.58 3.16
N GLY A 921 -5.78 -18.84 2.99
CA GLY A 921 -5.04 -19.60 3.99
C GLY A 921 -3.53 -19.34 4.01
N LYS A 922 -3.05 -18.43 3.17
CA LYS A 922 -1.65 -17.98 3.18
C LYS A 922 -1.53 -16.58 3.74
N VAL A 923 -0.33 -16.21 4.15
CA VAL A 923 0.07 -14.86 4.57
C VAL A 923 1.17 -14.33 3.65
N LEU A 924 1.40 -13.00 3.65
CA LEU A 924 2.49 -12.44 2.83
C LEU A 924 3.86 -13.04 3.17
N ALA A 925 4.07 -13.41 4.44
CA ALA A 925 5.29 -14.07 4.88
C ALA A 925 5.58 -15.35 4.09
N ASP A 926 4.57 -16.16 3.74
CA ASP A 926 4.74 -17.38 2.95
C ASP A 926 5.37 -17.10 1.58
N LEU A 927 4.82 -16.13 0.85
CA LEU A 927 5.34 -15.74 -0.46
C LEU A 927 6.77 -15.21 -0.35
N VAL A 928 7.05 -14.44 0.69
CA VAL A 928 8.39 -13.87 0.89
C VAL A 928 9.40 -14.98 1.21
N MET A 929 9.04 -15.94 2.07
CA MET A 929 9.87 -17.10 2.39
C MET A 929 10.11 -17.96 1.14
N GLU A 930 9.06 -18.32 0.40
CA GLU A 930 9.15 -19.10 -0.85
C GLU A 930 10.02 -18.41 -1.90
N SER A 931 9.92 -17.07 -2.02
CA SER A 931 10.64 -16.30 -3.04
C SER A 931 12.11 -16.02 -2.71
N THR A 932 12.49 -16.12 -1.43
CA THR A 932 13.84 -15.76 -0.94
C THR A 932 14.62 -16.93 -0.36
N GLY A 933 13.94 -18.01 0.02
CA GLY A 933 14.51 -19.14 0.75
C GLY A 933 14.81 -18.85 2.22
N VAL A 934 14.35 -17.72 2.77
CA VAL A 934 14.37 -17.48 4.22
C VAL A 934 13.28 -18.33 4.87
N ARG A 935 13.56 -18.89 6.04
CA ARG A 935 12.56 -19.58 6.88
C ARG A 935 12.23 -18.76 8.12
N HIS A 936 11.09 -19.08 8.74
CA HIS A 936 10.66 -18.58 10.05
C HIS A 936 10.56 -17.06 10.14
N LEU A 937 9.78 -16.47 9.23
CA LEU A 937 9.36 -15.09 9.37
C LEU A 937 8.10 -15.02 10.25
N TYR A 938 7.99 -13.98 11.07
CA TYR A 938 6.75 -13.71 11.79
C TYR A 938 5.60 -13.49 10.79
N HIS A 939 4.48 -14.21 10.98
CA HIS A 939 3.39 -14.25 10.00
C HIS A 939 2.80 -12.86 9.69
N LYS A 940 2.74 -11.98 10.70
CA LYS A 940 2.44 -10.54 10.55
C LYS A 940 3.72 -9.78 10.20
N ILE A 941 4.33 -10.07 9.05
CA ILE A 941 5.66 -9.54 8.62
C ILE A 941 5.78 -8.00 8.62
N PHE A 942 4.66 -7.29 8.59
CA PHE A 942 4.60 -5.83 8.71
C PHE A 942 4.73 -5.29 10.14
N ALA A 943 4.70 -6.17 11.12
CA ALA A 943 4.97 -5.90 12.53
C ALA A 943 6.31 -6.53 12.92
N VAL A 944 6.88 -6.04 14.02
CA VAL A 944 7.98 -6.72 14.70
C VAL A 944 7.40 -7.38 15.95
N ASN A 945 7.53 -8.70 16.03
CA ASN A 945 7.23 -9.50 17.22
C ASN A 945 8.23 -9.21 18.35
N ASP A 946 7.89 -9.59 19.57
CA ASP A 946 8.68 -9.28 20.76
C ASP A 946 9.96 -10.13 20.87
N ALA A 947 9.91 -11.39 20.42
CA ALA A 947 11.07 -12.27 20.40
C ALA A 947 10.95 -13.42 19.36
N ASP A 948 12.10 -13.82 18.82
CA ASP A 948 12.28 -14.98 17.95
C ASP A 948 13.00 -16.11 18.69
N TYR A 949 12.54 -17.35 18.52
CA TYR A 949 13.17 -18.55 19.04
C TYR A 949 13.27 -19.63 17.96
N GLU A 950 14.48 -20.16 17.76
CA GLU A 950 14.77 -21.26 16.84
C GLU A 950 15.13 -22.50 17.67
N LEU A 951 14.38 -23.60 17.47
CA LEU A 951 14.65 -24.91 18.04
C LEU A 951 15.82 -25.53 17.26
N ASP A 952 16.96 -25.70 17.93
CA ASP A 952 18.28 -26.23 17.46
C ASP A 952 19.45 -25.32 17.88
N SER A 953 19.15 -24.07 18.23
CA SER A 953 20.14 -23.13 18.72
C SER A 953 20.65 -23.59 20.10
N GLU A 954 21.96 -23.76 20.26
CA GLU A 954 22.62 -24.16 21.54
C GLU A 954 22.33 -23.21 22.73
N SER A 955 21.49 -22.20 22.54
CA SER A 955 21.10 -21.14 23.47
C SER A 955 19.88 -21.44 24.36
N ASN A 956 19.09 -22.48 24.08
CA ASN A 956 17.86 -22.73 24.84
C ASN A 956 18.14 -23.44 26.18
N LEU A 957 17.55 -22.94 27.27
CA LEU A 957 17.81 -23.42 28.63
C LEU A 957 16.82 -24.52 29.04
N GLU A 958 17.33 -25.62 29.61
CA GLU A 958 16.51 -26.67 30.20
C GLU A 958 16.18 -26.36 31.68
N PHE A 959 14.90 -26.54 32.03
CA PHE A 959 14.37 -26.38 33.37
C PHE A 959 13.67 -27.65 33.87
N ASN A 960 13.73 -27.88 35.18
CA ASN A 960 13.18 -29.09 35.79
C ASN A 960 11.67 -29.02 36.10
N SER A 961 11.02 -27.86 35.92
CA SER A 961 9.59 -27.64 36.15
C SER A 961 9.13 -26.28 35.63
N ASN A 962 7.85 -26.13 35.30
CA ASN A 962 7.27 -24.84 34.88
C ASN A 962 7.47 -23.78 35.96
N ALA A 963 7.36 -24.14 37.25
CA ALA A 963 7.60 -23.22 38.35
C ALA A 963 9.05 -22.69 38.39
N ALA A 964 10.02 -23.48 37.92
CA ALA A 964 11.41 -23.03 37.80
C ALA A 964 11.60 -22.08 36.62
N LEU A 965 10.96 -22.34 35.47
CA LEU A 965 10.96 -21.45 34.30
C LEU A 965 10.29 -20.11 34.62
N SER A 966 9.08 -20.12 35.20
CA SER A 966 8.36 -18.89 35.56
C SER A 966 9.08 -18.03 36.61
N ALA A 967 10.01 -18.61 37.37
CA ALA A 967 10.87 -17.89 38.31
C ALA A 967 12.22 -17.48 37.70
N ALA A 968 12.54 -17.95 36.50
CA ALA A 968 13.79 -17.67 35.80
C ALA A 968 13.74 -16.26 35.20
N THR A 969 14.75 -15.44 35.50
CA THR A 969 14.80 -14.05 35.04
C THR A 969 16.20 -13.65 34.59
N LYS A 970 16.29 -12.72 33.64
CA LYS A 970 17.53 -12.05 33.21
C LYS A 970 17.41 -10.54 33.42
N THR A 971 18.53 -9.90 33.72
CA THR A 971 18.62 -8.44 33.72
C THR A 971 19.02 -7.94 32.34
N VAL A 972 18.20 -7.07 31.77
CA VAL A 972 18.41 -6.40 30.49
C VAL A 972 18.37 -4.89 30.70
N THR A 973 18.99 -4.11 29.82
CA THR A 973 18.90 -2.65 29.87
C THR A 973 17.91 -2.22 28.81
N ASP A 974 16.86 -1.51 29.20
CA ASP A 974 15.88 -0.96 28.27
C ASP A 974 16.47 0.21 27.46
N ILE A 975 15.67 0.73 26.53
CA ILE A 975 16.08 1.86 25.69
C ILE A 975 16.28 3.18 26.46
N PHE A 976 15.83 3.26 27.72
CA PHE A 976 16.06 4.40 28.62
C PHE A 976 17.36 4.26 29.43
N GLY A 977 18.13 3.19 29.21
CA GLY A 977 19.33 2.90 29.99
C GLY A 977 19.03 2.39 31.40
N VAL A 978 17.78 1.99 31.67
CA VAL A 978 17.33 1.46 32.96
C VAL A 978 17.44 -0.06 32.94
N SER A 979 18.04 -0.64 33.99
CA SER A 979 18.11 -2.09 34.14
C SER A 979 16.74 -2.65 34.51
N GLN A 980 16.18 -3.47 33.63
CA GLN A 980 14.93 -4.19 33.77
C GLN A 980 15.17 -5.67 34.07
N THR A 981 14.22 -6.28 34.78
CA THR A 981 14.20 -7.73 35.02
C THR A 981 13.11 -8.35 34.18
N VAL A 982 13.50 -9.22 33.25
CA VAL A 982 12.61 -9.93 32.31
C VAL A 982 12.64 -11.43 32.57
N GLY A 983 11.57 -12.13 32.21
CA GLY A 983 11.47 -13.58 32.20
C GLY A 983 12.33 -14.22 31.11
N LEU A 984 12.30 -15.55 31.04
CA LEU A 984 13.02 -16.36 30.07
C LEU A 984 12.07 -17.41 29.48
N ALA A 985 12.24 -17.71 28.19
CA ALA A 985 11.72 -18.92 27.55
C ALA A 985 12.69 -20.10 27.75
N GLY A 986 12.21 -21.33 27.57
CA GLY A 986 13.05 -22.52 27.70
C GLY A 986 12.29 -23.85 27.71
N TYR A 987 13.04 -24.95 27.81
CA TYR A 987 12.49 -26.30 27.83
C TYR A 987 12.08 -26.74 29.24
N VAL A 988 10.93 -27.39 29.37
CA VAL A 988 10.52 -28.14 30.55
C VAL A 988 10.05 -29.53 30.14
N ASN A 989 10.84 -30.56 30.49
CA ASN A 989 10.57 -31.94 30.09
C ASN A 989 10.32 -32.07 28.57
N ASP A 990 11.27 -31.59 27.77
CA ASP A 990 11.25 -31.60 26.29
C ASP A 990 10.13 -30.75 25.65
N VAL A 991 9.34 -30.02 26.43
CA VAL A 991 8.37 -29.02 25.93
C VAL A 991 9.04 -27.65 25.91
N PHE A 992 9.11 -27.01 24.75
CA PHE A 992 9.54 -25.62 24.64
C PHE A 992 8.38 -24.69 25.05
N ILE A 993 8.65 -23.79 25.99
CA ILE A 993 7.65 -22.88 26.54
C ILE A 993 8.14 -21.44 26.37
N GLY A 994 7.28 -20.61 25.79
CA GLY A 994 7.46 -19.16 25.62
C GLY A 994 7.66 -18.40 26.93
N ASN A 995 7.89 -17.09 26.82
CA ASN A 995 8.21 -16.26 27.98
C ASN A 995 6.96 -15.95 28.81
N GLY A 996 6.67 -16.83 29.78
CA GLY A 996 5.63 -16.60 30.78
C GLY A 996 5.97 -15.54 31.85
N GLY A 997 6.75 -14.51 31.56
CA GLY A 997 7.21 -13.48 32.50
C GLY A 997 7.11 -12.06 31.95
N ASN A 998 7.77 -11.09 32.59
CA ASN A 998 7.91 -9.74 32.00
C ASN A 998 8.83 -9.80 30.78
N TYR A 999 8.64 -8.91 29.82
CA TYR A 999 9.48 -8.82 28.63
C TYR A 999 9.78 -7.37 28.26
N LEU A 1000 10.81 -7.18 27.43
CA LEU A 1000 10.95 -5.96 26.66
C LEU A 1000 10.27 -6.19 25.32
N ASP A 1001 9.43 -5.26 24.90
CA ASP A 1001 8.87 -5.31 23.55
C ASP A 1001 9.95 -5.06 22.48
N ALA A 1002 9.58 -5.19 21.21
CA ALA A 1002 10.49 -4.96 20.09
C ALA A 1002 11.13 -3.54 20.04
N ARG A 1003 10.57 -2.54 20.75
CA ARG A 1003 11.17 -1.19 20.88
C ARG A 1003 12.24 -1.14 21.96
N GLY A 1004 12.41 -2.21 22.73
CA GLY A 1004 13.23 -2.26 23.91
C GLY A 1004 12.60 -1.57 25.12
N GLU A 1005 11.28 -1.39 25.13
CA GLU A 1005 10.54 -0.83 26.26
C GLU A 1005 10.00 -1.95 27.16
N LEU A 1006 10.04 -1.75 28.47
CA LEU A 1006 9.45 -2.71 29.40
C LEU A 1006 7.94 -2.69 29.25
N ASN A 1007 7.36 -3.82 28.85
CA ASN A 1007 5.90 -3.97 28.84
C ASN A 1007 5.44 -4.46 30.24
N PRO A 1008 4.68 -3.65 30.99
CA PRO A 1008 4.18 -4.05 32.31
C PRO A 1008 2.86 -4.83 32.25
N ASN A 1009 2.28 -5.07 31.06
CA ASN A 1009 0.89 -5.48 30.87
C ASN A 1009 0.58 -6.96 31.18
N GLY A 1010 1.48 -7.70 31.81
CA GLY A 1010 1.16 -9.01 32.38
C GLY A 1010 2.15 -10.10 32.01
N ILE A 1011 2.18 -11.09 32.88
CA ILE A 1011 2.98 -12.32 32.79
C ILE A 1011 2.50 -13.12 31.57
N GLY A 1012 3.37 -13.38 30.58
CA GLY A 1012 3.07 -14.28 29.45
C GLY A 1012 2.12 -13.76 28.39
N ASN A 1013 2.29 -12.51 27.96
CA ASN A 1013 1.52 -11.87 26.87
C ASN A 1013 2.46 -11.29 25.79
N ALA A 1014 3.60 -11.94 25.52
CA ALA A 1014 4.53 -11.48 24.50
C ALA A 1014 4.12 -12.10 23.16
N SER A 1015 4.23 -11.35 22.06
CA SER A 1015 4.03 -11.95 20.74
C SER A 1015 5.34 -12.55 20.27
N GLU A 1016 5.42 -13.86 20.17
CA GLU A 1016 6.66 -14.58 19.91
C GLU A 1016 6.60 -15.34 18.59
N MET A 1017 7.77 -15.61 18.02
CA MET A 1017 7.93 -16.46 16.86
C MET A 1017 8.77 -17.67 17.24
N PHE A 1018 8.28 -18.85 16.90
CA PHE A 1018 8.89 -20.15 17.16
C PHE A 1018 9.16 -20.85 15.82
N GLY A 1019 10.41 -21.18 15.57
CA GLY A 1019 10.84 -22.03 14.47
C GLY A 1019 11.18 -23.43 14.97
N GLY A 1020 10.42 -24.43 14.51
CA GLY A 1020 10.60 -25.86 14.80
C GLY A 1020 11.74 -26.49 14.03
N THR A 1021 11.76 -27.82 14.02
CA THR A 1021 12.78 -28.66 13.38
C THR A 1021 12.14 -29.65 12.40
N ASP A 1022 12.94 -30.55 11.82
CA ASP A 1022 12.42 -31.69 11.05
C ASP A 1022 12.13 -32.92 11.96
N ASP A 1023 12.23 -32.76 13.29
CA ASP A 1023 11.94 -33.78 14.30
C ASP A 1023 10.67 -33.41 15.08
N ALA A 1024 10.04 -34.39 15.75
CA ALA A 1024 8.83 -34.14 16.54
C ALA A 1024 9.05 -33.15 17.71
N ASP A 1025 8.42 -31.99 17.61
CA ASP A 1025 8.51 -30.88 18.54
C ASP A 1025 7.28 -30.75 19.45
N THR A 1026 7.44 -30.07 20.58
CA THR A 1026 6.31 -29.66 21.42
C THR A 1026 6.51 -28.23 21.90
N ILE A 1027 5.66 -27.33 21.42
CA ILE A 1027 5.82 -25.87 21.54
C ILE A 1027 4.59 -25.25 22.21
N LYS A 1028 4.80 -24.27 23.09
CA LYS A 1028 3.74 -23.51 23.78
C LYS A 1028 4.01 -22.01 23.73
N GLY A 1029 3.19 -21.26 22.99
CA GLY A 1029 3.25 -19.79 22.91
C GLY A 1029 2.92 -19.11 24.24
N LEU A 1030 1.85 -19.57 24.89
CA LEU A 1030 1.25 -19.08 26.14
C LEU A 1030 0.27 -17.94 25.91
N GLY A 1031 0.74 -16.75 25.56
CA GLY A 1031 -0.17 -15.66 25.32
C GLY A 1031 0.52 -14.46 24.73
N GLY A 1032 -0.27 -13.60 24.10
CA GLY A 1032 0.22 -12.73 23.03
C GLY A 1032 -0.23 -13.29 21.68
N ASP A 1033 0.03 -12.55 20.61
CA ASP A 1033 -0.23 -13.07 19.26
C ASP A 1033 1.03 -13.81 18.77
N ASP A 1034 1.08 -15.12 18.92
CA ASP A 1034 2.23 -15.98 18.65
C ASP A 1034 2.26 -16.52 17.21
N CYS A 1035 3.43 -16.94 16.76
CA CYS A 1035 3.66 -17.53 15.44
C CYS A 1035 4.50 -18.80 15.62
N ILE A 1036 3.95 -19.96 15.27
CA ILE A 1036 4.63 -21.25 15.41
C ILE A 1036 4.76 -21.90 14.05
N TRP A 1037 5.99 -22.21 13.66
CA TRP A 1037 6.33 -23.06 12.51
C TRP A 1037 6.80 -24.42 13.05
N GLY A 1038 6.03 -25.49 12.84
CA GLY A 1038 6.35 -26.86 13.24
C GLY A 1038 7.42 -27.50 12.35
N ASP A 1039 7.44 -27.11 11.07
CA ASP A 1039 8.36 -27.60 10.03
C ASP A 1039 8.13 -29.05 9.64
N GLY A 1040 8.78 -30.02 10.27
CA GLY A 1040 8.58 -31.42 9.95
C GLY A 1040 8.66 -32.27 11.19
N GLY A 1041 7.89 -33.34 11.28
CA GLY A 1041 7.85 -34.10 12.52
C GLY A 1041 6.47 -34.68 12.76
N ASN A 1042 6.12 -34.89 14.00
CA ASN A 1042 4.72 -35.10 14.40
C ASN A 1042 4.59 -34.23 15.64
N ASP A 1043 4.18 -32.99 15.43
CA ASP A 1043 4.38 -31.91 16.38
C ASP A 1043 3.18 -31.75 17.28
N VAL A 1044 3.39 -31.06 18.40
CA VAL A 1044 2.33 -30.65 19.30
C VAL A 1044 2.48 -29.16 19.59
N ALA A 1045 1.60 -28.34 19.02
CA ALA A 1045 1.64 -26.89 19.12
C ALA A 1045 0.44 -26.34 19.89
N TYR A 1046 0.71 -25.45 20.85
CA TYR A 1046 -0.31 -24.72 21.61
C TYR A 1046 -0.09 -23.21 21.42
N GLY A 1047 -1.08 -22.51 20.86
CA GLY A 1047 -1.07 -21.06 20.72
C GLY A 1047 -1.18 -20.40 22.08
N GLY A 1048 -2.35 -20.52 22.70
CA GLY A 1048 -2.59 -20.02 24.05
C GLY A 1048 -3.67 -18.95 24.07
N THR A 1049 -3.35 -17.76 24.57
CA THR A 1049 -4.29 -16.63 24.54
C THR A 1049 -3.80 -15.51 23.63
N GLY A 1050 -4.60 -15.09 22.66
CA GLY A 1050 -4.22 -14.08 21.67
C GLY A 1050 -4.54 -14.61 20.28
N ASN A 1051 -4.32 -13.81 19.24
CA ASN A 1051 -4.62 -14.25 17.88
C ASN A 1051 -3.37 -14.86 17.26
N ASP A 1052 -3.28 -16.18 17.34
CA ASP A 1052 -2.09 -16.97 17.03
C ASP A 1052 -2.07 -17.44 15.58
N PHE A 1053 -0.86 -17.73 15.11
CA PHE A 1053 -0.63 -18.42 13.84
C PHE A 1053 0.15 -19.69 14.12
N ILE A 1054 -0.35 -20.83 13.65
CA ILE A 1054 0.30 -22.13 13.79
C ILE A 1054 0.30 -22.84 12.45
N ASP A 1055 1.47 -23.27 12.00
CA ASP A 1055 1.66 -24.14 10.86
C ASP A 1055 2.38 -25.41 11.32
N GLY A 1056 1.71 -26.57 11.26
CA GLY A 1056 2.30 -27.87 11.63
C GLY A 1056 3.42 -28.30 10.68
N GLY A 1057 3.29 -27.97 9.40
CA GLY A 1057 4.29 -28.30 8.39
C GLY A 1057 4.08 -29.69 7.82
N THR A 1058 5.00 -30.63 8.04
CA THR A 1058 4.91 -31.99 7.50
C THR A 1058 4.87 -33.05 8.60
N GLY A 1059 4.02 -34.06 8.41
CA GLY A 1059 3.76 -35.15 9.33
C GLY A 1059 2.46 -34.95 10.10
N ASN A 1060 2.18 -35.78 11.11
CA ASN A 1060 0.85 -35.83 11.73
C ASN A 1060 0.87 -35.02 13.03
N ASP A 1061 0.30 -33.83 12.99
CA ASP A 1061 0.46 -32.81 14.01
C ASP A 1061 -0.78 -32.71 14.91
N ASN A 1062 -0.57 -32.22 16.14
CA ASN A 1062 -1.65 -31.88 17.06
C ASN A 1062 -1.60 -30.38 17.34
N ILE A 1063 -2.60 -29.65 16.85
CA ILE A 1063 -2.63 -28.19 16.87
C ILE A 1063 -3.79 -27.71 17.73
N PHE A 1064 -3.48 -26.82 18.68
CA PHE A 1064 -4.46 -26.20 19.57
C PHE A 1064 -4.32 -24.68 19.52
N GLY A 1065 -5.30 -23.97 18.94
CA GLY A 1065 -5.36 -22.50 18.96
C GLY A 1065 -5.63 -21.97 20.37
N GLU A 1066 -6.60 -22.58 21.05
CA GLU A 1066 -7.08 -22.24 22.40
C GLU A 1066 -7.98 -20.99 22.44
N ALA A 1067 -7.47 -19.80 22.73
CA ALA A 1067 -8.32 -18.62 22.92
C ALA A 1067 -7.87 -17.42 22.09
N GLY A 1068 -8.68 -17.03 21.12
CA GLY A 1068 -8.38 -15.95 20.20
C GLY A 1068 -8.94 -16.24 18.83
N ASN A 1069 -8.70 -15.35 17.87
CA ASN A 1069 -9.06 -15.60 16.48
C ASN A 1069 -7.80 -16.10 15.78
N ASP A 1070 -7.65 -17.41 15.68
CA ASP A 1070 -6.42 -18.07 15.29
C ASP A 1070 -6.41 -18.45 13.80
N LEU A 1071 -5.22 -18.49 13.21
CA LEU A 1071 -4.99 -19.08 11.89
C LEU A 1071 -4.17 -20.36 12.04
N LEU A 1072 -4.81 -21.50 11.78
CA LEU A 1072 -4.23 -22.82 11.99
C LEU A 1072 -4.08 -23.56 10.66
N ARG A 1073 -2.89 -24.13 10.42
CA ARG A 1073 -2.58 -24.98 9.26
C ARG A 1073 -2.00 -26.30 9.73
N GLY A 1074 -2.60 -27.42 9.32
CA GLY A 1074 -2.06 -28.76 9.54
C GLY A 1074 -0.83 -28.98 8.67
N GLY A 1075 -1.02 -28.91 7.36
CA GLY A 1075 0.04 -29.07 6.37
C GLY A 1075 -0.03 -30.44 5.71
N ASP A 1076 1.09 -31.12 5.51
CA ASP A 1076 1.11 -32.46 4.91
C ASP A 1076 1.01 -33.54 6.00
N GLY A 1077 -0.11 -34.20 6.21
CA GLY A 1077 -0.25 -35.27 7.20
C GLY A 1077 -1.68 -35.61 7.54
N ASN A 1078 -1.90 -36.39 8.59
CA ASN A 1078 -3.25 -36.54 9.15
C ASN A 1078 -3.26 -35.79 10.47
N ASP A 1079 -3.77 -34.57 10.44
CA ASP A 1079 -3.60 -33.62 11.53
C ASP A 1079 -4.83 -33.59 12.44
N ASP A 1080 -4.60 -33.44 13.74
CA ASP A 1080 -5.63 -33.25 14.75
C ASP A 1080 -5.62 -31.76 15.17
N MET A 1081 -6.60 -30.99 14.71
CA MET A 1081 -6.66 -29.53 14.90
C MET A 1081 -7.88 -29.09 15.70
N PHE A 1082 -7.65 -28.20 16.67
CA PHE A 1082 -8.68 -27.63 17.54
C PHE A 1082 -8.56 -26.10 17.58
N GLY A 1083 -9.57 -25.39 17.08
CA GLY A 1083 -9.62 -23.92 17.05
C GLY A 1083 -9.71 -23.36 18.47
N GLY A 1084 -10.85 -23.60 19.11
CA GLY A 1084 -11.02 -23.32 20.53
C GLY A 1084 -12.13 -22.31 20.76
N SER A 1085 -11.78 -21.06 21.07
CA SER A 1085 -12.77 -20.01 21.36
C SER A 1085 -12.48 -18.70 20.66
N GLU A 1086 -13.55 -18.04 20.20
CA GLU A 1086 -13.55 -16.95 19.21
C GLU A 1086 -13.46 -17.51 17.78
N ASN A 1087 -13.29 -16.68 16.75
CA ASN A 1087 -13.48 -17.13 15.37
C ASN A 1087 -12.15 -17.58 14.76
N ASP A 1088 -12.07 -18.84 14.37
CA ASP A 1088 -10.84 -19.44 13.85
C ASP A 1088 -10.90 -19.71 12.34
N ASP A 1089 -9.76 -19.54 11.66
CA ASP A 1089 -9.57 -19.93 10.27
C ASP A 1089 -8.64 -21.16 10.24
N MET A 1090 -9.16 -22.31 9.79
CA MET A 1090 -8.48 -23.61 9.90
C MET A 1090 -8.35 -24.30 8.55
N TYR A 1091 -7.13 -24.73 8.23
CA TYR A 1091 -6.76 -25.37 6.97
C TYR A 1091 -6.07 -26.71 7.25
N GLY A 1092 -6.72 -27.83 6.91
CA GLY A 1092 -6.19 -29.19 7.13
C GLY A 1092 -4.91 -29.43 6.35
N GLY A 1093 -5.02 -29.44 5.02
CA GLY A 1093 -3.89 -29.53 4.12
C GLY A 1093 -3.94 -30.80 3.29
N GLU A 1094 -2.83 -31.54 3.18
CA GLU A 1094 -2.82 -32.85 2.52
C GLU A 1094 -2.92 -33.98 3.54
N GLY A 1095 -3.99 -34.77 3.50
CA GLY A 1095 -4.17 -36.03 4.22
C GLY A 1095 -5.54 -36.11 4.86
N ASN A 1096 -5.77 -36.99 5.83
CA ASN A 1096 -7.12 -37.18 6.39
C ASN A 1096 -7.19 -36.51 7.76
N ASP A 1097 -7.69 -35.28 7.77
CA ASP A 1097 -7.59 -34.42 8.93
C ASP A 1097 -8.82 -34.52 9.84
N PHE A 1098 -8.59 -34.29 11.12
CA PHE A 1098 -9.62 -34.09 12.11
C PHE A 1098 -9.59 -32.63 12.54
N ILE A 1099 -10.67 -31.89 12.28
CA ILE A 1099 -10.73 -30.45 12.56
C ILE A 1099 -11.98 -30.13 13.37
N ASP A 1100 -11.81 -29.46 14.51
CA ASP A 1100 -12.88 -29.01 15.41
C ASP A 1100 -12.74 -27.50 15.68
N GLY A 1101 -13.72 -26.71 15.23
CA GLY A 1101 -13.73 -25.25 15.40
C GLY A 1101 -13.93 -24.82 16.85
N GLY A 1102 -14.75 -25.54 17.62
CA GLY A 1102 -15.04 -25.20 19.00
C GLY A 1102 -16.17 -24.18 19.15
N THR A 1103 -15.90 -22.98 19.68
CA THR A 1103 -16.93 -21.94 19.86
C THR A 1103 -16.55 -20.70 19.07
N GLY A 1104 -17.36 -20.28 18.10
CA GLY A 1104 -16.91 -19.24 17.20
C GLY A 1104 -17.77 -19.11 15.97
N SER A 1105 -17.34 -18.29 15.03
CA SER A 1105 -17.88 -18.34 13.67
C SER A 1105 -16.72 -18.69 12.76
N ASP A 1106 -16.48 -19.99 12.63
CA ASP A 1106 -15.21 -20.52 12.12
C ASP A 1106 -15.24 -20.73 10.60
N ASP A 1107 -14.09 -20.63 9.93
CA ASP A 1107 -13.90 -21.07 8.54
C ASP A 1107 -12.98 -22.28 8.51
N ILE A 1108 -13.58 -23.45 8.34
CA ILE A 1108 -12.89 -24.73 8.36
C ILE A 1108 -12.79 -25.27 6.92
N ASN A 1109 -11.58 -25.60 6.50
CA ASN A 1109 -11.30 -26.18 5.20
C ASN A 1109 -10.40 -27.41 5.32
N GLY A 1110 -10.95 -28.61 5.07
CA GLY A 1110 -10.19 -29.86 5.11
C GLY A 1110 -9.11 -29.95 4.03
N GLN A 1111 -9.39 -29.37 2.86
CA GLN A 1111 -8.52 -29.43 1.68
C GLN A 1111 -8.43 -30.83 1.08
N ALA A 1112 -7.28 -31.50 1.08
CA ALA A 1112 -7.06 -32.70 0.27
C ALA A 1112 -6.97 -33.97 1.13
N GLY A 1113 -8.03 -34.76 1.16
CA GLY A 1113 -8.08 -36.12 1.69
C GLY A 1113 -9.45 -36.41 2.27
N ASN A 1114 -9.61 -37.42 3.12
CA ASN A 1114 -10.94 -37.78 3.64
C ASN A 1114 -11.11 -37.22 5.05
N ASP A 1115 -11.60 -35.98 5.12
CA ASP A 1115 -11.52 -35.18 6.33
C ASP A 1115 -12.74 -35.36 7.22
N GLN A 1116 -12.58 -35.01 8.48
CA GLN A 1116 -13.64 -35.00 9.47
C GLN A 1116 -13.71 -33.63 10.15
N LEU A 1117 -14.74 -32.86 9.82
CA LEU A 1117 -14.87 -31.45 10.17
C LEU A 1117 -16.05 -31.21 11.11
N PHE A 1118 -15.82 -30.53 12.21
CA PHE A 1118 -16.82 -30.12 13.20
C PHE A 1118 -16.86 -28.60 13.34
N GLY A 1119 -18.02 -27.99 13.11
CA GLY A 1119 -18.22 -26.54 13.24
C GLY A 1119 -18.24 -26.10 14.70
N GLY A 1120 -18.93 -26.86 15.55
CA GLY A 1120 -19.05 -26.55 16.97
C GLY A 1120 -20.27 -25.67 17.27
N ASP A 1121 -20.08 -24.68 18.14
CA ASP A 1121 -21.10 -23.69 18.49
C ASP A 1121 -20.99 -22.45 17.59
N ASP A 1122 -22.13 -21.79 17.35
CA ASP A 1122 -22.31 -20.49 16.69
C ASP A 1122 -22.58 -20.50 15.16
N VAL A 1123 -21.77 -19.95 14.27
CA VAL A 1123 -22.14 -19.91 12.82
C VAL A 1123 -20.93 -20.14 11.96
N ASP A 1124 -20.84 -21.34 11.42
CA ASP A 1124 -19.59 -21.83 10.83
C ASP A 1124 -19.69 -22.00 9.32
N THR A 1125 -18.52 -22.04 8.69
CA THR A 1125 -18.36 -22.38 7.28
C THR A 1125 -17.42 -23.56 7.18
N LEU A 1126 -17.93 -24.70 6.72
CA LEU A 1126 -17.15 -25.93 6.55
C LEU A 1126 -17.02 -26.27 5.07
N LYS A 1127 -15.81 -26.59 4.64
CA LYS A 1127 -15.47 -27.05 3.29
C LYS A 1127 -14.66 -28.33 3.40
N GLY A 1128 -15.19 -29.44 2.87
CA GLY A 1128 -14.50 -30.74 2.83
C GLY A 1128 -13.27 -30.65 1.93
N GLY A 1129 -13.51 -30.51 0.62
CA GLY A 1129 -12.44 -30.30 -0.35
C GLY A 1129 -12.34 -31.48 -1.31
N GLU A 1130 -11.14 -32.01 -1.56
CA GLU A 1130 -10.93 -33.21 -2.36
C GLU A 1130 -10.92 -34.46 -1.48
N GLY A 1131 -11.92 -35.33 -1.60
CA GLY A 1131 -11.94 -36.64 -0.93
C GLY A 1131 -13.33 -37.04 -0.48
N ASN A 1132 -13.47 -37.93 0.49
CA ASN A 1132 -14.79 -38.35 0.98
C ASN A 1132 -14.96 -37.87 2.41
N ASP A 1133 -15.56 -36.69 2.55
CA ASP A 1133 -15.48 -35.94 3.79
C ASP A 1133 -16.68 -36.20 4.69
N LYS A 1134 -16.51 -35.93 5.99
CA LYS A 1134 -17.59 -35.92 6.96
C LYS A 1134 -17.71 -34.54 7.58
N LEU A 1135 -18.85 -33.90 7.38
CA LEU A 1135 -19.10 -32.55 7.86
C LEU A 1135 -20.19 -32.56 8.92
N TYR A 1136 -19.89 -32.00 10.09
CA TYR A 1136 -20.77 -31.83 11.24
C TYR A 1136 -20.93 -30.32 11.48
N GLY A 1137 -22.05 -29.72 11.07
CA GLY A 1137 -22.32 -28.30 11.36
C GLY A 1137 -22.53 -28.04 12.85
N GLU A 1138 -23.08 -29.02 13.56
CA GLU A 1138 -23.40 -28.94 14.98
C GLU A 1138 -24.38 -27.80 15.34
N ALA A 1139 -24.01 -26.90 16.25
CA ALA A 1139 -24.91 -25.96 16.89
C ALA A 1139 -24.83 -24.58 16.24
N GLY A 1140 -25.39 -24.44 15.05
CA GLY A 1140 -25.29 -23.17 14.35
C GLY A 1140 -26.17 -23.11 13.13
N SER A 1141 -26.15 -21.99 12.42
CA SER A 1141 -26.78 -21.92 11.09
C SER A 1141 -25.70 -21.95 10.03
N ASP A 1142 -25.16 -23.14 9.82
CA ASP A 1142 -23.84 -23.29 9.22
C ASP A 1142 -23.90 -23.39 7.71
N VAL A 1143 -22.77 -23.18 7.05
CA VAL A 1143 -22.61 -23.32 5.61
C VAL A 1143 -21.67 -24.48 5.33
N LEU A 1144 -22.21 -25.57 4.78
CA LEU A 1144 -21.47 -26.80 4.53
C LEU A 1144 -21.26 -27.00 3.02
N THR A 1145 -20.04 -27.32 2.62
CA THR A 1145 -19.67 -27.59 1.22
C THR A 1145 -18.83 -28.87 1.19
N GLY A 1146 -19.31 -29.91 0.51
CA GLY A 1146 -18.62 -31.21 0.47
C GLY A 1146 -17.37 -31.14 -0.41
N GLY A 1147 -17.49 -30.58 -1.61
CA GLY A 1147 -16.41 -30.52 -2.59
C GLY A 1147 -16.44 -31.71 -3.56
N MET A 1148 -15.26 -32.25 -3.87
CA MET A 1148 -15.09 -33.39 -4.76
C MET A 1148 -15.06 -34.70 -3.98
N GLY A 1149 -16.07 -35.54 -4.17
CA GLY A 1149 -16.00 -36.96 -3.82
C GLY A 1149 -17.34 -37.47 -3.35
N ASN A 1150 -17.37 -38.34 -2.33
CA ASN A 1150 -18.63 -38.86 -1.76
C ASN A 1150 -18.76 -38.41 -0.31
N ASP A 1151 -19.37 -37.25 -0.13
CA ASP A 1151 -19.34 -36.57 1.17
C ASP A 1151 -20.53 -36.95 2.04
N SER A 1152 -20.36 -36.86 3.35
CA SER A 1152 -21.37 -37.20 4.35
C SER A 1152 -21.65 -36.00 5.25
N PHE A 1153 -22.86 -35.46 5.16
CA PHE A 1153 -23.33 -34.34 5.99
C PHE A 1153 -24.11 -34.89 7.18
N TYR A 1154 -23.58 -34.73 8.39
CA TYR A 1154 -24.13 -35.26 9.62
C TYR A 1154 -25.06 -34.24 10.29
N PHE A 1155 -26.24 -34.71 10.64
CA PHE A 1155 -27.19 -33.98 11.48
C PHE A 1155 -27.42 -34.80 12.74
N ASP A 1156 -26.75 -34.40 13.82
CA ASP A 1156 -26.76 -35.11 15.09
C ASP A 1156 -27.29 -34.31 16.28
N GLN A 1157 -27.54 -33.02 16.07
CA GLN A 1157 -28.16 -32.14 17.04
C GLN A 1157 -29.71 -32.24 17.06
N PRO A 1158 -30.35 -31.85 18.19
CA PRO A 1158 -31.79 -31.66 18.29
C PRO A 1158 -32.40 -30.82 17.15
N LEU A 1159 -33.58 -31.20 16.66
CA LEU A 1159 -34.31 -30.38 15.70
C LEU A 1159 -34.79 -29.08 16.38
N ALA A 1160 -34.20 -27.95 16.00
CA ALA A 1160 -34.55 -26.63 16.47
C ALA A 1160 -35.18 -25.78 15.34
N THR A 1161 -35.92 -24.72 15.70
CA THR A 1161 -36.46 -23.74 14.73
C THR A 1161 -35.43 -22.68 14.32
N THR A 1162 -34.23 -22.76 14.86
CA THR A 1162 -33.06 -21.91 14.69
C THR A 1162 -31.84 -22.83 14.63
N GLY A 1163 -30.78 -22.44 13.92
CA GLY A 1163 -29.65 -23.34 13.69
C GLY A 1163 -29.94 -24.31 12.56
N ILE A 1164 -30.18 -23.76 11.36
CA ILE A 1164 -30.51 -24.56 10.17
C ILE A 1164 -29.37 -24.43 9.18
N ASP A 1165 -28.75 -25.56 8.89
CA ASP A 1165 -27.57 -25.59 8.03
C ASP A 1165 -27.95 -25.44 6.56
N ARG A 1166 -26.99 -24.93 5.79
CA ARG A 1166 -27.07 -24.75 4.35
C ARG A 1166 -25.97 -25.57 3.68
N ILE A 1167 -26.36 -26.63 2.98
CA ILE A 1167 -25.47 -27.38 2.10
C ILE A 1167 -25.44 -26.73 0.72
N THR A 1168 -24.27 -26.33 0.26
CA THR A 1168 -24.12 -25.50 -0.94
C THR A 1168 -24.06 -26.31 -2.24
N ASP A 1169 -23.56 -27.55 -2.21
CA ASP A 1169 -23.13 -28.30 -3.41
C ASP A 1169 -23.58 -29.77 -3.47
N PHE A 1170 -24.52 -30.20 -2.61
CA PHE A 1170 -25.01 -31.58 -2.54
C PHE A 1170 -25.24 -32.23 -3.93
N SER A 1171 -24.54 -33.33 -4.16
CA SER A 1171 -24.51 -34.14 -5.38
C SER A 1171 -25.28 -35.45 -5.21
N PRO A 1172 -26.51 -35.57 -5.77
CA PRO A 1172 -27.31 -36.79 -5.64
C PRO A 1172 -26.58 -38.02 -6.20
N ASN A 1173 -26.74 -39.17 -5.54
CA ASN A 1173 -26.06 -40.45 -5.78
C ASN A 1173 -24.59 -40.56 -5.34
N LEU A 1174 -23.91 -39.44 -5.07
CA LEU A 1174 -22.56 -39.45 -4.52
C LEU A 1174 -22.67 -39.21 -3.00
N ASP A 1175 -23.20 -38.06 -2.63
CA ASP A 1175 -23.22 -37.59 -1.26
C ASP A 1175 -24.29 -38.28 -0.41
N LYS A 1176 -24.16 -38.14 0.90
CA LYS A 1176 -25.02 -38.74 1.92
C LYS A 1176 -25.44 -37.70 2.96
N LEU A 1177 -26.72 -37.69 3.30
CA LEU A 1177 -27.23 -37.05 4.51
C LEU A 1177 -27.29 -38.10 5.61
N VAL A 1178 -26.62 -37.87 6.74
CA VAL A 1178 -26.57 -38.81 7.85
C VAL A 1178 -27.39 -38.26 9.01
N LEU A 1179 -28.49 -38.93 9.34
CA LEU A 1179 -29.39 -38.52 10.42
C LEU A 1179 -29.14 -39.35 11.68
N SER A 1180 -28.89 -38.70 12.81
CA SER A 1180 -28.60 -39.37 14.08
C SER A 1180 -29.85 -39.85 14.82
N SER A 1181 -29.65 -40.73 15.81
CA SER A 1181 -30.73 -41.18 16.69
C SER A 1181 -31.36 -40.05 17.51
N VAL A 1182 -30.66 -38.94 17.75
CA VAL A 1182 -31.20 -37.79 18.50
C VAL A 1182 -32.34 -37.18 17.71
N ILE A 1183 -32.12 -36.90 16.42
CA ILE A 1183 -33.15 -36.45 15.48
C ILE A 1183 -34.31 -37.44 15.53
N TYR A 1184 -34.09 -38.73 15.20
CA TYR A 1184 -35.15 -39.74 15.19
C TYR A 1184 -35.88 -39.95 16.54
N SER A 1185 -35.21 -39.78 17.68
CA SER A 1185 -35.83 -39.90 19.00
C SER A 1185 -36.78 -38.74 19.30
N GLN A 1186 -36.46 -37.54 18.82
CA GLN A 1186 -37.35 -36.38 18.86
C GLN A 1186 -38.47 -36.48 17.82
N LEU A 1187 -38.24 -37.22 16.73
CA LEU A 1187 -39.29 -37.62 15.78
C LEU A 1187 -40.27 -38.65 16.38
N SER A 1188 -39.95 -39.25 17.53
CA SER A 1188 -40.72 -40.30 18.21
C SER A 1188 -41.38 -39.78 19.50
N ILE A 1189 -42.47 -39.00 19.42
CA ILE A 1189 -43.33 -38.83 20.61
C ILE A 1189 -44.84 -38.87 20.31
N ASN A 1190 -45.43 -40.02 20.63
CA ASN A 1190 -46.58 -40.10 21.54
C ASN A 1190 -46.66 -41.53 22.14
N GLY A 1191 -45.80 -41.85 23.12
CA GLY A 1191 -46.15 -42.82 24.16
C GLY A 1191 -45.45 -44.18 24.26
N ILE A 1192 -44.34 -44.46 23.54
CA ILE A 1192 -43.59 -45.71 23.75
C ILE A 1192 -42.25 -45.40 24.43
N GLY A 1193 -42.12 -45.78 25.70
CA GLY A 1193 -40.87 -45.67 26.44
C GLY A 1193 -39.81 -46.65 25.92
N VAL A 1194 -38.54 -46.24 26.02
CA VAL A 1194 -37.34 -46.96 25.54
C VAL A 1194 -37.26 -48.43 26.02
N ASN A 1195 -37.92 -48.76 27.13
CA ASN A 1195 -37.96 -50.11 27.72
C ASN A 1195 -38.81 -51.14 26.95
N GLN A 1196 -39.48 -50.78 25.84
CA GLN A 1196 -40.24 -51.75 25.03
C GLN A 1196 -39.45 -52.38 23.88
N PHE A 1197 -38.23 -51.91 23.58
CA PHE A 1197 -37.37 -52.54 22.55
C PHE A 1197 -36.71 -53.85 23.00
N GLU A 1198 -36.55 -54.09 24.31
CA GLU A 1198 -35.85 -55.29 24.82
C GLU A 1198 -36.71 -56.58 24.89
N SER A 1199 -38.05 -56.51 24.70
CA SER A 1199 -38.93 -57.68 24.91
C SER A 1199 -39.32 -58.49 23.66
N ILE A 1200 -38.81 -58.14 22.48
CA ILE A 1200 -39.22 -58.77 21.20
C ILE A 1200 -38.25 -59.89 20.75
N ALA A 1201 -37.42 -60.41 21.67
CA ALA A 1201 -36.67 -61.64 21.45
C ALA A 1201 -37.44 -62.86 21.97
N GLY A 1202 -38.57 -63.23 21.34
CA GLY A 1202 -39.08 -64.61 21.45
C GLY A 1202 -40.56 -64.87 21.72
N SER A 1203 -41.51 -64.28 20.99
CA SER A 1203 -42.90 -64.77 21.00
C SER A 1203 -43.49 -64.95 19.61
N SER A 1204 -43.84 -66.19 19.29
CA SER A 1204 -44.57 -66.62 18.12
C SER A 1204 -46.09 -66.50 18.37
N THR A 1205 -46.74 -65.45 17.85
CA THR A 1205 -48.10 -65.40 17.28
C THR A 1205 -48.61 -63.96 17.23
N ALA A 1206 -49.24 -63.61 16.11
CA ALA A 1206 -49.76 -62.29 15.77
C ALA A 1206 -50.89 -61.81 16.70
N ASN A 1207 -50.79 -60.57 17.18
CA ASN A 1207 -51.83 -59.52 17.20
C ASN A 1207 -51.50 -58.43 18.24
N VAL A 1208 -50.61 -57.50 17.86
CA VAL A 1208 -50.69 -56.09 18.29
C VAL A 1208 -50.29 -55.25 17.07
N ILE A 1209 -51.21 -55.13 16.11
CA ILE A 1209 -51.24 -54.00 15.19
C ILE A 1209 -52.37 -53.12 15.70
N ALA A 1210 -52.02 -51.99 16.32
CA ALA A 1210 -52.85 -50.79 16.34
C ALA A 1210 -51.98 -49.57 16.67
N GLU A 1211 -51.70 -48.78 15.63
CA GLU A 1211 -51.53 -47.31 15.67
C GLU A 1211 -50.20 -46.70 16.17
N ALA A 1212 -49.06 -47.13 15.62
CA ALA A 1212 -47.88 -46.24 15.51
C ALA A 1212 -47.11 -46.34 14.18
N THR A 1213 -47.58 -47.11 13.20
CA THR A 1213 -47.27 -46.83 11.78
C THR A 1213 -48.21 -45.72 11.30
N ARG A 1214 -47.87 -44.46 11.56
CA ARG A 1214 -48.40 -43.37 10.72
C ARG A 1214 -47.63 -43.45 9.40
N SER A 1215 -48.30 -43.93 8.37
CA SER A 1215 -47.85 -43.97 6.97
C SER A 1215 -47.65 -42.58 6.34
N SER A 1216 -47.30 -41.59 7.16
CA SER A 1216 -47.43 -40.19 6.80
C SER A 1216 -46.38 -39.27 7.41
N THR A 1217 -45.57 -39.71 8.38
CA THR A 1217 -44.34 -38.99 8.73
C THR A 1217 -43.33 -39.14 7.60
N ARG A 1218 -42.88 -38.04 7.01
CA ARG A 1218 -42.07 -38.05 5.78
C ARG A 1218 -41.01 -36.97 5.79
N ILE A 1219 -39.92 -37.21 5.08
CA ILE A 1219 -38.96 -36.18 4.73
C ILE A 1219 -39.53 -35.39 3.54
N VAL A 1220 -39.70 -34.09 3.72
CA VAL A 1220 -40.27 -33.16 2.74
C VAL A 1220 -39.15 -32.30 2.19
N TYR A 1221 -38.92 -32.37 0.88
CA TYR A 1221 -38.00 -31.49 0.17
C TYR A 1221 -38.78 -30.50 -0.69
N ASN A 1222 -38.54 -29.21 -0.50
CA ASN A 1222 -39.13 -28.14 -1.30
C ASN A 1222 -38.16 -27.72 -2.41
N SER A 1223 -38.46 -28.10 -3.65
CA SER A 1223 -37.59 -27.82 -4.79
C SER A 1223 -37.50 -26.35 -5.19
N ASN A 1224 -38.41 -25.49 -4.71
CA ASN A 1224 -38.38 -24.05 -5.02
C ASN A 1224 -37.39 -23.28 -4.18
N ASN A 1225 -37.15 -23.71 -2.94
CA ASN A 1225 -36.29 -23.01 -1.99
C ASN A 1225 -35.21 -23.89 -1.35
N GLY A 1226 -35.13 -25.18 -1.70
CA GLY A 1226 -34.11 -26.11 -1.22
C GLY A 1226 -34.35 -26.64 0.19
N SER A 1227 -35.46 -26.29 0.84
CA SER A 1227 -35.71 -26.66 2.24
C SER A 1227 -35.99 -28.16 2.38
N LEU A 1228 -35.25 -28.83 3.26
CA LEU A 1228 -35.47 -30.20 3.69
C LEU A 1228 -36.05 -30.17 5.11
N SER A 1229 -37.25 -30.72 5.28
CA SER A 1229 -37.97 -30.70 6.55
C SER A 1229 -38.53 -32.07 6.88
N TYR A 1230 -38.80 -32.33 8.15
CA TYR A 1230 -39.54 -33.51 8.58
C TYR A 1230 -40.99 -33.16 8.92
N ASP A 1231 -41.95 -33.82 8.26
CA ASP A 1231 -43.37 -33.73 8.61
C ASP A 1231 -43.66 -34.62 9.83
N ILE A 1232 -43.63 -34.00 11.02
CA ILE A 1232 -43.75 -34.68 12.31
C ILE A 1232 -45.16 -35.22 12.60
N ASP A 1233 -46.22 -34.58 12.08
CA ASP A 1233 -47.61 -35.00 12.31
C ASP A 1233 -48.15 -35.91 11.19
N GLY A 1234 -47.47 -35.87 10.03
CA GLY A 1234 -47.82 -36.61 8.84
C GLY A 1234 -49.20 -36.27 8.30
N ALA A 1235 -49.72 -35.09 8.60
CA ALA A 1235 -51.01 -34.63 8.10
C ALA A 1235 -50.86 -33.79 6.83
N GLY A 1236 -49.64 -33.39 6.46
CA GLY A 1236 -49.38 -32.46 5.34
C GLY A 1236 -50.00 -31.08 5.54
N THR A 1237 -50.40 -30.73 6.77
CA THR A 1237 -51.11 -29.48 7.11
C THR A 1237 -50.31 -28.51 7.97
N SER A 1238 -49.24 -28.97 8.61
CA SER A 1238 -48.30 -28.14 9.39
C SER A 1238 -47.01 -27.96 8.60
N PRO A 1239 -46.33 -26.81 8.68
CA PRO A 1239 -44.96 -26.71 8.18
C PRO A 1239 -44.10 -27.74 8.91
N GLY A 1240 -43.42 -28.63 8.16
CA GLY A 1240 -42.48 -29.57 8.76
C GLY A 1240 -41.37 -28.84 9.51
N VAL A 1241 -40.71 -29.52 10.45
CA VAL A 1241 -39.53 -28.95 11.14
C VAL A 1241 -38.36 -29.04 10.18
N GLN A 1242 -37.76 -27.90 9.85
CA GLN A 1242 -36.67 -27.85 8.90
C GLN A 1242 -35.40 -28.48 9.51
N ILE A 1243 -34.72 -29.30 8.70
CA ILE A 1243 -33.46 -29.96 9.05
C ILE A 1243 -32.31 -29.17 8.41
N ALA A 1244 -32.42 -28.87 7.12
CA ALA A 1244 -31.39 -28.19 6.36
C ALA A 1244 -31.98 -27.44 5.17
N THR A 1245 -31.14 -26.66 4.50
CA THR A 1245 -31.38 -26.13 3.16
C THR A 1245 -30.30 -26.68 2.23
N LEU A 1246 -30.68 -27.24 1.09
CA LEU A 1246 -29.72 -27.76 0.11
C LEU A 1246 -30.01 -27.29 -1.31
N SER A 1247 -28.96 -27.17 -2.11
CA SER A 1247 -29.04 -26.68 -3.48
C SER A 1247 -29.75 -27.65 -4.43
N LYS A 1248 -29.58 -28.97 -4.23
CA LYS A 1248 -30.22 -30.05 -5.00
C LYS A 1248 -30.46 -31.28 -4.13
N PHE A 1249 -31.61 -31.93 -4.30
CA PHE A 1249 -31.91 -33.23 -3.69
C PHE A 1249 -32.73 -34.09 -4.64
N ASN A 1250 -32.59 -35.41 -4.55
CA ASN A 1250 -33.47 -36.33 -5.28
C ASN A 1250 -34.08 -37.39 -4.36
N ALA A 1251 -35.34 -37.16 -3.97
CA ALA A 1251 -36.14 -38.05 -3.13
C ALA A 1251 -36.33 -39.48 -3.67
N TYR A 1252 -36.05 -39.73 -4.96
CA TYR A 1252 -36.13 -41.08 -5.55
C TYR A 1252 -34.89 -41.94 -5.25
N PHE A 1253 -33.87 -41.41 -4.58
CA PHE A 1253 -32.68 -42.13 -4.15
C PHE A 1253 -32.58 -42.21 -2.62
N PRO A 1254 -33.32 -43.12 -1.96
CA PRO A 1254 -33.21 -43.34 -0.51
C PRO A 1254 -31.80 -43.72 -0.05
N SER A 1255 -30.94 -44.16 -0.98
CA SER A 1255 -29.51 -44.41 -0.76
C SER A 1255 -28.72 -43.16 -0.40
N ASP A 1256 -29.26 -41.96 -0.62
CA ASP A 1256 -28.62 -40.68 -0.30
C ASP A 1256 -28.87 -40.25 1.15
N VAL A 1257 -29.65 -41.03 1.91
CA VAL A 1257 -29.87 -40.81 3.35
C VAL A 1257 -29.46 -42.05 4.12
N LEU A 1258 -28.57 -41.87 5.10
CA LEU A 1258 -28.10 -42.91 6.00
C LEU A 1258 -28.57 -42.65 7.42
N SER A 1259 -28.64 -43.73 8.20
CA SER A 1259 -28.80 -43.66 9.64
C SER A 1259 -27.46 -43.90 10.32
N ALA A 1260 -27.11 -43.06 11.30
CA ALA A 1260 -25.86 -43.19 12.04
C ALA A 1260 -25.74 -44.49 12.86
N GLN A 1261 -26.81 -45.28 13.07
CA GLN A 1261 -26.77 -46.58 13.74
C GLN A 1261 -27.62 -47.65 13.02
N ALA A 1262 -27.15 -48.89 12.94
CA ALA A 1262 -27.75 -49.97 12.12
C ALA A 1262 -29.12 -50.53 12.60
N LEU A 1263 -29.79 -49.88 13.57
CA LEU A 1263 -31.02 -50.37 14.22
C LEU A 1263 -32.32 -49.74 13.70
N PHE A 1264 -32.26 -48.96 12.62
CA PHE A 1264 -33.38 -48.17 12.11
C PHE A 1264 -33.95 -48.72 10.77
N PRO A 1265 -35.22 -48.43 10.42
CA PRO A 1265 -35.84 -48.94 9.20
C PRO A 1265 -35.12 -48.41 7.95
N ILE A 1266 -34.93 -49.28 6.96
CA ILE A 1266 -34.42 -48.91 5.62
C ILE A 1266 -35.42 -47.94 4.99
N LEU A 1267 -34.99 -46.70 4.74
CA LEU A 1267 -35.82 -45.71 4.04
C LEU A 1267 -36.10 -46.16 2.61
N THR A 1268 -37.30 -45.89 2.15
CA THR A 1268 -37.79 -46.19 0.81
C THR A 1268 -38.25 -44.91 0.14
N ALA A 1269 -38.43 -44.93 -1.19
CA ALA A 1269 -38.90 -43.75 -1.91
C ALA A 1269 -40.28 -43.25 -1.43
N SER A 1270 -41.09 -44.10 -0.79
CA SER A 1270 -42.39 -43.70 -0.20
C SER A 1270 -42.28 -42.86 1.07
N ASP A 1271 -41.09 -42.79 1.68
CA ASP A 1271 -40.84 -42.04 2.91
C ASP A 1271 -40.49 -40.56 2.62
N PHE A 1272 -40.37 -40.18 1.34
CA PHE A 1272 -40.06 -38.83 0.89
C PHE A 1272 -41.23 -38.17 0.13
N ILE A 1273 -41.36 -36.84 0.26
CA ILE A 1273 -42.22 -35.99 -0.56
C ILE A 1273 -41.38 -34.88 -1.17
N ILE A 1274 -41.55 -34.64 -2.48
CA ILE A 1274 -41.08 -33.40 -3.12
C ILE A 1274 -42.29 -32.47 -3.29
N ILE A 1275 -42.17 -31.24 -2.78
CA ILE A 1275 -43.10 -30.14 -3.04
C ILE A 1275 -42.41 -29.08 -3.90
N GLY A 1276 -43.15 -28.43 -4.79
CA GLY A 1276 -42.65 -27.41 -5.70
C GLY A 1276 -43.71 -26.44 -6.13
#